data_AF-A0A1P8B096-F1
#
_entry.id   AF-A0A1P8B096-F1
#
_cell.length_a   1.000
_cell.length_b   1.000
_cell.length_c   1.000
_cell.angle_alpha   90.00
_cell.angle_beta   90.00
_cell.angle_gamma   90.00
#
_symmetry.space_group_name_H-M   'P 1'
#
loop_
_entity.id
_entity.type
_entity.pdbx_description
1 polymer ?
#
loop_
_entity_poly.entity_id
_entity_poly.type
_entity_poly.pdbx_seq_one_letter_code
_entity_poly.pdbx_strand_id
1 'polypeptide(L)'
;MDYGACELVEDIARDMYEKIFPTKRIGIYRKMLKLEKIVYKQLWGIRSIGIWGMPGIGKTTLAEAAFDQFSGDYEASCIIKDFDKEFLAKGLYHLWNEYLGENINNSFIKSGQKRLLIVLDNVLKPLDADAFLNGFDWFGPGSLIIITSRDKQVLVQCGVNQIYEVEGLNKDEAKQLLHGCAFGIDWRKQSGLETLAPYYISVKYFSGNPLALSLYEEMLSHMKSDKMEVKLLKLNHPPPQIMEVFKSNYNALNENEKSMFLDIACFFRGEKADYVMQLFEGCGFFPHVGIYVLVDKCLVTIVKRKMEMHNLIQIVGKAISNEGTVELDRHVRLWDTSIIQPLLEDEETKLKGESKGTTEDIEVIFLDMSNLKFFVKPDAFKSMHNLRFLKIYSSNPGKHQRIRFREALQSLPNELRLLHWEDYPLQSLPQHFDPTHLVELNMPYSKLQKLWGGTKNLEMLKMVRLSHSQDLVEIEELIKSKNIEVIDLQGCTKIQSFPATRHLQHLRVINLSGCVEIKSTQLEEFQGFPRNLKELYLSGTGIREVTSSIHLSSLEVLDLSNCKRLQNLPMGKGNLASLIKLMLSGCSKLQNIQDLPTNLKELYLAGTSIREVPSSICHLTQLVVFDAENCKKLQDLPMGMGNLISLTMLILSGCSELRSIPDLPRNLRHLNLAETPIKKLPSSFEDLTKLVSLDLNHCERLQHLQMESFESVVRVDLSGCLELKYILGFSLQDITQLHEDGTDKVMLHGTPPCNVTLILETWRTRHVTPMEKSGSKFYLKLMPFVTTPYRSKLQSSLVFRMYAMVSLFLSKAYLLDIHIPQEICNLLSLKTLDLSGNNFGKLPESIKQFRNLESLILCHCKNLESLPELPQSLEFLNAHGCVCLKNIHRSFQQFPRHCTFSNCFEISPDIVREILEARVAQMVIDHTLQKLIEAPAFSFSVPAFRDPNYIFHLNRGSSVMIRLTPSIETLLGFQISVAVAFWNDSYSNAGFGIRCVCSWKNKKGLSRRLERIFSCWNPKEVVQKSHMFIFYDVSMHPCVVDGNDFNILDDVVHFELLPVSRENKILDDCCTVTECGVYAITENVDQTNLDFRGPSFALLPPYKKRKRSFSGSEDIEMENQRLNISKTKQGDVPEKISQADTAYLTSPSLLQRRSHQVFLSFSEDVPRYFVSYLIKKLKWIGITVVYSGFMGGKSMSRPEVTQAIEESSISVVILSKDYVSSSKCLDELVEIIRWREENLGNRVMPIYYEMGTSDVMKQAKTIGNRLVETYLGKVVEKPELRWMRALAYIVNIVGESSQYWVDKAKMIEKTVVDVSNQMNILESNEAGLLFIYQEEENMENFKRNVYDEMNGVRIIPIWHVYAFLLIYLFLLILKSRFILRDVIHK
;
A
#
# COMPACT_ATOMS: atom_id res chain seq x y z
N MET A 1 -10.66 -29.14 -9.44
CA MET A 1 -9.61 -28.87 -10.44
C MET A 1 -8.62 -27.93 -9.79
N ASP A 2 -7.35 -28.31 -9.74
CA ASP A 2 -6.28 -27.47 -9.18
C ASP A 2 -6.29 -26.11 -9.87
N TYR A 3 -6.09 -25.02 -9.12
CA TYR A 3 -6.11 -23.65 -9.66
C TYR A 3 -5.17 -23.50 -10.87
N GLY A 4 -4.03 -24.21 -10.86
CA GLY A 4 -3.10 -24.23 -11.99
C GLY A 4 -3.64 -24.86 -13.27
N ALA A 5 -4.62 -25.77 -13.20
CA ALA A 5 -5.21 -26.37 -14.40
C ALA A 5 -6.17 -25.42 -15.13
N CYS A 6 -6.95 -24.60 -14.40
CA CYS A 6 -7.80 -23.59 -15.03
C CYS A 6 -6.98 -22.46 -15.65
N GLU A 7 -5.97 -21.95 -14.94
CA GLU A 7 -5.04 -20.96 -15.52
C GLU A 7 -4.33 -21.54 -16.75
N LEU A 8 -3.88 -22.79 -16.69
CA LEU A 8 -3.27 -23.45 -17.85
C LEU A 8 -4.24 -23.56 -19.04
N VAL A 9 -5.51 -23.90 -18.82
CA VAL A 9 -6.50 -23.98 -19.91
C VAL A 9 -6.82 -22.59 -20.47
N GLU A 10 -6.97 -21.57 -19.62
CA GLU A 10 -7.15 -20.19 -20.07
C GLU A 10 -5.93 -19.69 -20.84
N ASP A 11 -4.72 -20.04 -20.40
CA ASP A 11 -3.46 -19.71 -21.06
C ASP A 11 -3.28 -20.45 -22.39
N ILE A 12 -3.68 -21.74 -22.47
CA ILE A 12 -3.70 -22.51 -23.71
C ILE A 12 -4.74 -21.94 -24.67
N ALA A 13 -5.94 -21.62 -24.19
CA ALA A 13 -7.00 -21.04 -25.02
C ALA A 13 -6.58 -19.66 -25.54
N ARG A 14 -5.94 -18.84 -24.70
CA ARG A 14 -5.32 -17.57 -25.08
C ARG A 14 -4.25 -17.77 -26.14
N ASP A 15 -3.30 -18.68 -25.91
CA ASP A 15 -2.20 -18.98 -26.84
C ASP A 15 -2.72 -19.54 -28.17
N MET A 16 -3.75 -20.39 -28.14
CA MET A 16 -4.42 -20.87 -29.36
C MET A 16 -5.15 -19.73 -30.08
N TYR A 17 -5.91 -18.89 -29.38
CA TYR A 17 -6.60 -17.75 -29.97
C TYR A 17 -5.61 -16.77 -30.62
N GLU A 18 -4.51 -16.47 -29.94
CA GLU A 18 -3.43 -15.61 -30.45
C GLU A 18 -2.73 -16.24 -31.66
N LYS A 19 -2.49 -17.57 -31.67
CA LYS A 19 -1.90 -18.27 -32.82
C LYS A 19 -2.82 -18.35 -34.04
N ILE A 20 -4.13 -18.44 -33.84
CA ILE A 20 -5.12 -18.45 -34.93
C ILE A 20 -5.24 -17.05 -35.55
N PHE A 21 -5.06 -15.98 -34.75
CA PHE A 21 -5.19 -14.57 -35.19
C PHE A 21 -3.91 -13.75 -34.91
N PRO A 22 -2.76 -14.08 -35.54
CA PRO A 22 -1.41 -13.75 -35.07
C PRO A 22 -1.08 -12.26 -34.90
N THR A 23 -1.65 -11.36 -35.71
CA THR A 23 -1.27 -9.94 -35.68
C THR A 23 -2.42 -8.98 -35.37
N LYS A 24 -3.67 -9.35 -35.67
CA LYS A 24 -4.81 -8.42 -35.56
C LYS A 24 -5.52 -8.42 -34.20
N ARG A 25 -5.27 -9.41 -33.32
CA ARG A 25 -6.09 -9.62 -32.10
C ARG A 25 -5.32 -9.80 -30.80
N ILE A 26 -4.09 -9.30 -30.72
CA ILE A 26 -3.28 -9.33 -29.48
C ILE A 26 -4.03 -8.61 -28.35
N GLY A 27 -4.15 -9.28 -27.19
CA GLY A 27 -4.86 -8.77 -26.01
C GLY A 27 -6.40 -8.74 -26.12
N ILE A 28 -6.99 -9.17 -27.23
CA ILE A 28 -8.45 -9.16 -27.42
C ILE A 28 -9.14 -10.26 -26.63
N TYR A 29 -8.55 -11.46 -26.53
CA TYR A 29 -9.17 -12.61 -25.87
C TYR A 29 -9.62 -12.29 -24.43
N ARG A 30 -8.74 -11.66 -23.63
CA ARG A 30 -9.06 -11.26 -22.25
C ARG A 30 -10.19 -10.23 -22.19
N LYS A 31 -10.24 -9.29 -23.13
CA LYS A 31 -11.29 -8.28 -23.25
C LYS A 31 -12.61 -8.92 -23.67
N MET A 32 -12.55 -9.94 -24.53
CA MET A 32 -13.69 -10.72 -24.96
C MET A 32 -14.36 -11.47 -23.81
N LEU A 33 -13.57 -12.14 -22.96
CA LEU A 33 -14.09 -12.81 -21.76
C LEU A 33 -14.82 -11.84 -20.80
N LYS A 34 -14.38 -10.56 -20.76
CA LYS A 34 -15.08 -9.52 -20.00
C LYS A 34 -16.39 -9.12 -20.69
N LEU A 35 -16.41 -8.96 -22.01
CA LEU A 35 -17.63 -8.67 -22.78
C LEU A 35 -18.67 -9.79 -22.68
N GLU A 36 -18.27 -11.05 -22.84
CA GLU A 36 -19.15 -12.21 -22.66
C GLU A 36 -19.82 -12.18 -21.28
N LYS A 37 -19.06 -11.94 -20.22
CA LYS A 37 -19.61 -11.80 -18.87
C LYS A 37 -20.62 -10.66 -18.76
N ILE A 38 -20.45 -9.56 -19.51
CA ILE A 38 -21.43 -8.47 -19.54
C ILE A 38 -22.68 -8.88 -20.33
N VAL A 39 -22.55 -9.58 -21.46
CA VAL A 39 -23.69 -10.11 -22.25
C VAL A 39 -24.52 -11.08 -21.42
N TYR A 40 -23.87 -12.03 -20.73
CA TYR A 40 -24.54 -13.07 -19.94
C TYR A 40 -25.23 -12.53 -18.67
N LYS A 41 -24.81 -11.36 -18.17
CA LYS A 41 -25.45 -10.67 -17.04
C LYS A 41 -26.70 -9.88 -17.43
N GLN A 42 -27.00 -9.70 -18.72
CA GLN A 42 -28.19 -8.96 -19.11
C GLN A 42 -29.40 -9.90 -19.17
N LEU A 43 -30.52 -9.43 -18.63
CA LEU A 43 -31.81 -10.12 -18.67
C LEU A 43 -32.17 -10.54 -20.11
N TRP A 44 -32.91 -11.65 -20.21
CA TRP A 44 -33.36 -12.19 -21.48
C TRP A 44 -34.36 -11.22 -22.15
N GLY A 45 -33.89 -10.53 -23.18
CA GLY A 45 -34.60 -9.48 -23.90
C GLY A 45 -33.71 -8.97 -25.04
N ILE A 46 -33.92 -7.74 -25.52
CA ILE A 46 -32.97 -7.09 -26.43
C ILE A 46 -31.82 -6.58 -25.57
N ARG A 47 -30.64 -7.16 -25.73
CA ARG A 47 -29.44 -6.83 -24.96
C ARG A 47 -28.62 -5.80 -25.71
N SER A 48 -27.98 -4.89 -25.00
CA SER A 48 -27.11 -3.88 -25.61
C SER A 48 -25.81 -3.67 -24.83
N ILE A 49 -24.70 -3.50 -25.54
CA ILE A 49 -23.38 -3.24 -24.97
C ILE A 49 -22.71 -2.07 -25.69
N GLY A 50 -22.20 -1.13 -24.91
CA GLY A 50 -21.46 0.02 -25.41
C GLY A 50 -19.99 -0.22 -25.21
N ILE A 51 -19.18 -0.18 -26.27
CA ILE A 51 -17.72 -0.30 -26.18
C ILE A 51 -17.14 1.11 -26.27
N TRP A 52 -16.54 1.57 -25.17
CA TRP A 52 -16.04 2.92 -24.98
C TRP A 52 -14.54 2.93 -24.70
N GLY A 53 -13.86 4.04 -24.99
CA GLY A 53 -12.41 4.16 -24.75
C GLY A 53 -11.70 5.09 -25.73
N MET A 54 -10.45 5.42 -25.40
CA MET A 54 -9.64 6.39 -26.14
C MET A 54 -9.46 6.04 -27.64
N PRO A 55 -9.19 7.02 -28.51
CA PRO A 55 -8.87 6.75 -29.91
C PRO A 55 -7.70 5.75 -30.07
N GLY A 56 -7.83 4.81 -31.02
CA GLY A 56 -6.80 3.81 -31.29
C GLY A 56 -6.69 2.64 -30.30
N ILE A 57 -7.48 2.61 -29.23
CA ILE A 57 -7.35 1.60 -28.15
C ILE A 57 -7.79 0.16 -28.52
N GLY A 58 -8.42 -0.01 -29.69
CA GLY A 58 -8.91 -1.31 -30.17
C GLY A 58 -10.41 -1.56 -29.97
N LYS A 59 -11.26 -0.52 -29.90
CA LYS A 59 -12.73 -0.66 -29.81
C LYS A 59 -13.31 -1.41 -31.02
N THR A 60 -13.02 -0.94 -32.22
CA THR A 60 -13.45 -1.56 -33.49
C THR A 60 -12.97 -3.01 -33.57
N THR A 61 -11.69 -3.25 -33.27
CA THR A 61 -11.09 -4.60 -33.26
C THR A 61 -11.78 -5.53 -32.27
N LEU A 62 -12.15 -5.03 -31.10
CA LEU A 62 -12.89 -5.80 -30.10
C LEU A 62 -14.33 -6.09 -30.55
N ALA A 63 -15.00 -5.12 -31.18
CA ALA A 63 -16.35 -5.30 -31.72
C ALA A 63 -16.39 -6.29 -32.88
N GLU A 64 -15.40 -6.24 -33.79
CA GLU A 64 -15.21 -7.24 -34.86
C GLU A 64 -14.95 -8.63 -34.29
N ALA A 65 -14.13 -8.75 -33.26
CA ALA A 65 -13.89 -10.02 -32.61
C ALA A 65 -15.14 -10.56 -31.92
N ALA A 66 -15.96 -9.69 -31.32
CA ALA A 66 -17.22 -10.07 -30.70
C ALA A 66 -18.24 -10.50 -31.75
N PHE A 67 -18.25 -9.81 -32.90
CA PHE A 67 -19.06 -10.20 -34.05
C PHE A 67 -18.71 -11.61 -34.52
N ASP A 68 -17.44 -11.88 -34.83
CA ASP A 68 -16.99 -13.18 -35.31
C ASP A 68 -17.28 -14.32 -34.32
N GLN A 69 -17.19 -14.02 -33.02
CA GLN A 69 -17.41 -15.00 -31.96
C GLN A 69 -18.89 -15.30 -31.73
N PHE A 70 -19.74 -14.28 -31.79
CA PHE A 70 -21.16 -14.42 -31.46
C PHE A 70 -22.06 -14.66 -32.67
N SER A 71 -21.65 -14.33 -33.89
CA SER A 71 -22.52 -14.36 -35.08
C SER A 71 -23.21 -15.70 -35.32
N GLY A 72 -22.54 -16.80 -35.00
CA GLY A 72 -23.08 -18.16 -35.16
C GLY A 72 -24.27 -18.48 -34.25
N ASP A 73 -24.47 -17.71 -33.18
CA ASP A 73 -25.56 -17.94 -32.22
C ASP A 73 -26.88 -17.26 -32.60
N TYR A 74 -26.91 -16.46 -33.68
CA TYR A 74 -28.03 -15.60 -34.09
C TYR A 74 -28.50 -15.95 -35.50
N GLU A 75 -29.80 -15.84 -35.77
CA GLU A 75 -30.38 -16.20 -37.07
C GLU A 75 -29.99 -15.22 -38.18
N ALA A 76 -29.61 -14.00 -37.82
CA ALA A 76 -28.97 -13.04 -38.71
C ALA A 76 -28.02 -12.13 -37.92
N SER A 77 -26.95 -11.70 -38.57
CA SER A 77 -25.96 -10.81 -37.95
C SER A 77 -25.42 -9.82 -38.97
N CYS A 78 -25.16 -8.58 -38.55
CA CYS A 78 -24.49 -7.57 -39.38
C CYS A 78 -23.56 -6.68 -38.55
N ILE A 79 -22.52 -6.17 -39.23
CA ILE A 79 -21.59 -5.18 -38.70
C ILE A 79 -21.50 -4.02 -39.68
N ILE A 80 -21.80 -2.81 -39.21
CA ILE A 80 -21.67 -1.58 -39.98
C ILE A 80 -20.45 -0.83 -39.46
N LYS A 81 -19.38 -0.85 -40.25
CA LYS A 81 -18.14 -0.16 -39.95
C LYS A 81 -18.30 1.32 -40.27
N ASP A 82 -17.83 2.19 -39.38
CA ASP A 82 -17.94 3.65 -39.53
C ASP A 82 -19.38 4.09 -39.81
N PHE A 83 -20.29 3.72 -38.89
CA PHE A 83 -21.74 3.82 -39.05
C PHE A 83 -22.20 5.19 -39.56
N ASP A 84 -21.72 6.30 -38.97
CA ASP A 84 -22.17 7.63 -39.38
C ASP A 84 -21.80 7.98 -40.82
N LYS A 85 -20.66 7.47 -41.31
CA LYS A 85 -20.21 7.68 -42.69
C LYS A 85 -21.08 6.91 -43.66
N GLU A 86 -21.37 5.64 -43.35
CA GLU A 86 -22.26 4.80 -44.15
C GLU A 86 -23.70 5.32 -44.15
N PHE A 87 -24.19 5.76 -42.99
CA PHE A 87 -25.50 6.37 -42.84
C PHE A 87 -25.62 7.66 -43.65
N LEU A 88 -24.59 8.53 -43.62
CA LEU A 88 -24.56 9.74 -44.43
C LEU A 88 -24.52 9.43 -45.94
N ALA A 89 -23.74 8.44 -46.36
CA ALA A 89 -23.54 8.11 -47.77
C ALA A 89 -24.77 7.45 -48.41
N LYS A 90 -25.47 6.58 -47.66
CA LYS A 90 -26.55 5.74 -48.19
C LYS A 90 -27.94 6.18 -47.70
N GLY A 91 -28.02 6.78 -46.53
CA GLY A 91 -29.28 7.05 -45.84
C GLY A 91 -29.91 5.80 -45.22
N LEU A 92 -30.87 6.01 -44.32
CA LEU A 92 -31.52 4.96 -43.52
C LEU A 92 -32.06 3.79 -44.37
N TYR A 93 -32.82 4.09 -45.43
CA TYR A 93 -33.52 3.07 -46.22
C TYR A 93 -32.56 2.17 -47.03
N HIS A 94 -31.57 2.77 -47.71
CA HIS A 94 -30.60 1.98 -48.49
C HIS A 94 -29.67 1.18 -47.59
N LEU A 95 -29.20 1.79 -46.48
CA LEU A 95 -28.38 1.09 -45.51
C LEU A 95 -29.13 -0.11 -44.91
N TRP A 96 -30.41 0.06 -44.58
CA TRP A 96 -31.24 -1.03 -44.10
C TRP A 96 -31.40 -2.16 -45.13
N ASN A 97 -31.75 -1.83 -46.38
CA ASN A 97 -31.94 -2.83 -47.43
C ASN A 97 -30.67 -3.67 -47.70
N GLU A 98 -29.49 -3.04 -47.68
CA GLU A 98 -28.22 -3.71 -47.94
C GLU A 98 -27.84 -4.71 -46.86
N TYR A 99 -27.99 -4.34 -45.58
CA TYR A 99 -27.53 -5.19 -44.46
C TYR A 99 -28.62 -6.15 -43.93
N LEU A 100 -29.90 -5.81 -44.10
CA LEU A 100 -31.01 -6.52 -43.47
C LEU A 100 -32.15 -6.89 -44.43
N GLY A 101 -32.29 -6.17 -45.55
CA GLY A 101 -33.41 -6.31 -46.49
C GLY A 101 -33.56 -7.71 -47.07
N GLU A 102 -32.50 -8.28 -47.66
CA GLU A 102 -32.58 -9.63 -48.26
C GLU A 102 -32.61 -10.75 -47.21
N ASN A 103 -31.88 -10.60 -46.10
CA ASN A 103 -31.76 -11.63 -45.06
C ASN A 103 -33.03 -11.79 -44.20
N ILE A 104 -33.80 -10.71 -44.03
CA ILE A 104 -35.05 -10.76 -43.25
C ILE A 104 -36.25 -11.11 -44.15
N ASN A 105 -36.34 -10.56 -45.37
CA ASN A 105 -37.54 -10.68 -46.20
C ASN A 105 -37.81 -12.09 -46.76
N ASN A 106 -36.82 -12.98 -46.86
CA ASN A 106 -37.01 -14.31 -47.45
C ASN A 106 -37.80 -15.31 -46.57
N SER A 107 -38.39 -14.88 -45.46
CA SER A 107 -39.29 -15.73 -44.67
C SER A 107 -40.49 -14.92 -44.15
N PHE A 108 -41.71 -15.36 -44.48
CA PHE A 108 -43.03 -14.85 -44.05
C PHE A 108 -43.29 -14.85 -42.52
N ILE A 109 -42.24 -14.86 -41.71
CA ILE A 109 -42.27 -14.87 -40.26
C ILE A 109 -42.06 -13.43 -39.80
N LYS A 110 -43.03 -12.89 -39.05
CA LYS A 110 -43.00 -11.55 -38.43
C LYS A 110 -41.59 -11.21 -37.95
N SER A 111 -41.01 -10.10 -38.43
CA SER A 111 -39.61 -9.71 -38.19
C SER A 111 -39.20 -9.80 -36.73
N GLY A 112 -40.11 -9.54 -35.78
CA GLY A 112 -39.86 -9.61 -34.34
C GLY A 112 -39.67 -11.00 -33.70
N GLN A 113 -39.44 -12.08 -34.46
CA GLN A 113 -39.14 -13.41 -33.89
C GLN A 113 -37.68 -13.88 -34.05
N LYS A 114 -36.88 -13.26 -34.92
CA LYS A 114 -35.47 -13.65 -35.12
C LYS A 114 -34.56 -12.92 -34.14
N ARG A 115 -33.58 -13.62 -33.57
CA ARG A 115 -32.50 -13.03 -32.77
C ARG A 115 -31.46 -12.48 -33.72
N LEU A 116 -31.14 -11.22 -33.52
CA LEU A 116 -30.21 -10.47 -34.35
C LEU A 116 -28.97 -10.08 -33.55
N LEU A 117 -27.80 -10.20 -34.17
CA LEU A 117 -26.56 -9.59 -33.67
C LEU A 117 -26.22 -8.39 -34.54
N ILE A 118 -26.16 -7.21 -33.95
CA ILE A 118 -25.89 -5.96 -34.68
C ILE A 118 -24.73 -5.25 -34.05
N VAL A 119 -23.76 -4.89 -34.86
CA VAL A 119 -22.61 -4.10 -34.43
C VAL A 119 -22.59 -2.78 -35.19
N LEU A 120 -22.80 -1.68 -34.48
CA LEU A 120 -22.64 -0.32 -35.00
C LEU A 120 -21.29 0.23 -34.54
N ASP A 121 -20.31 0.28 -35.43
CA ASP A 121 -18.97 0.74 -35.10
C ASP A 121 -18.81 2.24 -35.36
N ASN A 122 -18.12 2.92 -34.44
CA ASN A 122 -17.73 4.32 -34.51
C ASN A 122 -18.93 5.29 -34.63
N VAL A 123 -19.93 5.11 -33.77
CA VAL A 123 -21.09 6.02 -33.69
C VAL A 123 -20.68 7.32 -32.97
N LEU A 124 -20.90 8.46 -33.63
CA LEU A 124 -20.75 9.81 -33.12
C LEU A 124 -22.12 10.53 -33.02
N LYS A 125 -23.09 10.15 -33.86
CA LYS A 125 -24.45 10.72 -33.87
C LYS A 125 -25.48 9.73 -33.32
N PRO A 126 -25.88 9.86 -32.05
CA PRO A 126 -26.77 8.90 -31.41
C PRO A 126 -28.16 8.85 -32.04
N LEU A 127 -28.66 9.98 -32.57
CA LEU A 127 -29.97 10.04 -33.23
C LEU A 127 -30.02 9.22 -34.52
N ASP A 128 -28.93 9.17 -35.29
CA ASP A 128 -28.86 8.38 -36.53
C ASP A 128 -28.83 6.88 -36.19
N ALA A 129 -28.09 6.50 -35.15
CA ALA A 129 -28.07 5.13 -34.64
C ALA A 129 -29.43 4.72 -34.05
N ASP A 130 -30.07 5.60 -33.29
CA ASP A 130 -31.41 5.38 -32.75
C ASP A 130 -32.45 5.21 -33.87
N ALA A 131 -32.41 6.07 -34.89
CA ALA A 131 -33.29 5.96 -36.06
C ALA A 131 -33.07 4.64 -36.84
N PHE A 132 -31.82 4.17 -36.94
CA PHE A 132 -31.49 2.89 -37.54
C PHE A 132 -32.00 1.70 -36.71
N LEU A 133 -31.87 1.76 -35.38
CA LEU A 133 -32.27 0.69 -34.47
C LEU A 133 -33.79 0.64 -34.23
N ASN A 134 -34.42 1.78 -33.99
CA ASN A 134 -35.84 1.87 -33.60
C ASN A 134 -36.81 2.03 -34.77
N GLY A 135 -36.32 2.20 -36.01
CA GLY A 135 -37.19 2.44 -37.18
C GLY A 135 -38.15 1.29 -37.53
N PHE A 136 -37.97 0.11 -36.95
CA PHE A 136 -38.73 -1.11 -37.27
C PHE A 136 -38.94 -1.97 -36.00
N ASP A 137 -39.90 -2.91 -35.98
CA ASP A 137 -40.12 -3.92 -34.91
C ASP A 137 -39.49 -5.28 -35.29
N TRP A 138 -38.17 -5.39 -35.27
CA TRP A 138 -37.39 -6.49 -35.87
C TRP A 138 -36.62 -7.33 -34.86
N PHE A 139 -36.34 -6.81 -33.68
CA PHE A 139 -35.58 -7.56 -32.68
C PHE A 139 -36.44 -8.60 -31.96
N GLY A 140 -36.17 -9.88 -32.24
CA GLY A 140 -36.63 -10.95 -31.37
C GLY A 140 -35.94 -10.90 -30.00
N PRO A 141 -36.61 -11.36 -28.93
CA PRO A 141 -36.00 -11.51 -27.61
C PRO A 141 -34.71 -12.35 -27.68
N GLY A 142 -33.63 -11.88 -27.07
CA GLY A 142 -32.31 -12.51 -27.12
C GLY A 142 -31.33 -11.85 -28.09
N SER A 143 -31.80 -10.94 -28.96
CA SER A 143 -30.96 -10.11 -29.83
C SER A 143 -29.91 -9.33 -29.03
N LEU A 144 -28.76 -9.06 -29.66
CA LEU A 144 -27.64 -8.34 -29.07
C LEU A 144 -27.22 -7.18 -29.98
N ILE A 145 -27.17 -5.98 -29.42
CA ILE A 145 -26.69 -4.77 -30.07
C ILE A 145 -25.37 -4.36 -29.43
N ILE A 146 -24.31 -4.23 -30.23
CA ILE A 146 -23.02 -3.72 -29.78
C ILE A 146 -22.78 -2.38 -30.48
N ILE A 147 -22.55 -1.33 -29.70
CA ILE A 147 -22.26 0.00 -30.24
C ILE A 147 -20.87 0.40 -29.78
N THR A 148 -19.99 0.82 -30.68
CA THR A 148 -18.69 1.40 -30.30
C THR A 148 -18.73 2.91 -30.43
N SER A 149 -18.15 3.61 -29.46
CA SER A 149 -17.97 5.06 -29.53
C SER A 149 -16.75 5.53 -28.75
N ARG A 150 -16.24 6.71 -29.11
CA ARG A 150 -15.23 7.44 -28.33
C ARG A 150 -15.87 8.37 -27.29
N ASP A 151 -17.18 8.57 -27.35
CA ASP A 151 -17.93 9.45 -26.48
C ASP A 151 -18.95 8.62 -25.70
N LYS A 152 -18.79 8.60 -24.38
CA LYS A 152 -19.67 7.83 -23.49
C LYS A 152 -21.12 8.29 -23.58
N GLN A 153 -21.34 9.59 -23.80
CA GLN A 153 -22.69 10.16 -23.86
C GLN A 153 -23.45 9.70 -25.11
N VAL A 154 -22.75 9.41 -26.21
CA VAL A 154 -23.39 8.83 -27.40
C VAL A 154 -23.98 7.46 -27.07
N LEU A 155 -23.25 6.61 -26.34
CA LEU A 155 -23.74 5.29 -25.93
C LEU A 155 -24.95 5.40 -24.99
N VAL A 156 -24.90 6.32 -24.03
CA VAL A 156 -26.02 6.59 -23.11
C VAL A 156 -27.25 7.09 -23.89
N GLN A 157 -27.07 7.96 -24.87
CA GLN A 157 -28.15 8.51 -25.70
C GLN A 157 -28.75 7.46 -26.65
N CYS A 158 -27.98 6.47 -27.09
CA CYS A 158 -28.50 5.29 -27.79
C CYS A 158 -29.21 4.28 -26.86
N GLY A 159 -29.44 4.62 -25.58
CA GLY A 159 -30.10 3.74 -24.61
C GLY A 159 -29.22 2.60 -24.08
N VAL A 160 -27.90 2.67 -24.26
CA VAL A 160 -26.97 1.61 -23.85
C VAL A 160 -26.45 1.85 -22.44
N ASN A 161 -27.02 1.13 -21.48
CA ASN A 161 -26.69 1.28 -20.05
C ASN A 161 -25.45 0.48 -19.61
N GLN A 162 -25.07 -0.56 -20.35
CA GLN A 162 -23.90 -1.40 -20.04
C GLN A 162 -22.72 -0.99 -20.93
N ILE A 163 -21.82 -0.19 -20.37
CA ILE A 163 -20.67 0.35 -21.09
C ILE A 163 -19.39 -0.34 -20.61
N TYR A 164 -18.67 -0.94 -21.54
CA TYR A 164 -17.35 -1.53 -21.35
C TYR A 164 -16.27 -0.54 -21.79
N GLU A 165 -15.44 -0.09 -20.84
CA GLU A 165 -14.25 0.70 -21.14
C GLU A 165 -13.10 -0.22 -21.59
N VAL A 166 -12.55 0.03 -22.79
CA VAL A 166 -11.47 -0.76 -23.36
C VAL A 166 -10.14 -0.34 -22.75
N GLU A 167 -9.56 -1.26 -21.99
CA GLU A 167 -8.22 -1.10 -21.41
C GLU A 167 -7.12 -1.16 -22.49
N GLY A 168 -6.04 -0.40 -22.29
CA GLY A 168 -4.82 -0.52 -23.09
C GLY A 168 -4.17 -1.90 -22.96
N LEU A 169 -3.32 -2.25 -23.92
CA LEU A 169 -2.50 -3.46 -23.86
C LEU A 169 -1.60 -3.44 -22.62
N ASN A 170 -1.50 -4.58 -21.96
CA ASN A 170 -0.53 -4.75 -20.89
C ASN A 170 0.91 -4.77 -21.47
N LYS A 171 1.92 -4.81 -20.61
CA LYS A 171 3.32 -4.75 -21.04
C LYS A 171 3.70 -5.87 -22.00
N ASP A 172 3.20 -7.08 -21.77
CA ASP A 172 3.55 -8.27 -22.56
C ASP A 172 2.81 -8.26 -23.88
N GLU A 173 1.52 -7.91 -23.89
CA GLU A 173 0.71 -7.70 -25.09
C GLU A 173 1.28 -6.58 -25.98
N ALA A 174 1.70 -5.47 -25.38
CA ALA A 174 2.30 -4.36 -26.12
C ALA A 174 3.65 -4.74 -26.74
N LYS A 175 4.47 -5.54 -26.03
CA LYS A 175 5.70 -6.12 -26.58
C LYS A 175 5.38 -7.05 -27.74
N GLN A 176 4.45 -7.98 -27.57
CA GLN A 176 4.04 -8.91 -28.64
C GLN A 176 3.58 -8.15 -29.90
N LEU A 177 2.80 -7.09 -29.75
CA LEU A 177 2.35 -6.28 -30.88
C LEU A 177 3.51 -5.59 -31.61
N LEU A 178 4.42 -4.96 -30.86
CA LEU A 178 5.61 -4.33 -31.46
C LEU A 178 6.53 -5.35 -32.15
N HIS A 179 6.63 -6.58 -31.65
CA HIS A 179 7.45 -7.63 -32.26
C HIS A 179 6.79 -8.28 -33.48
N GLY A 180 5.48 -8.56 -33.41
CA GLY A 180 4.72 -9.23 -34.46
C GLY A 180 4.62 -8.43 -35.76
N CYS A 181 4.74 -7.10 -35.68
CA CYS A 181 4.82 -6.24 -36.86
C CYS A 181 6.28 -6.07 -37.37
N ALA A 182 7.27 -5.96 -36.47
CA ALA A 182 8.67 -5.69 -36.82
C ALA A 182 9.42 -6.87 -37.45
N PHE A 183 9.04 -8.12 -37.15
CA PHE A 183 9.75 -9.29 -37.63
C PHE A 183 8.76 -10.35 -38.07
N GLY A 184 8.57 -10.50 -39.39
CA GLY A 184 7.75 -11.58 -39.97
C GLY A 184 8.29 -13.00 -39.74
N ILE A 185 9.23 -13.21 -38.81
CA ILE A 185 9.99 -14.44 -38.61
C ILE A 185 10.30 -14.63 -37.11
N ASP A 186 9.68 -15.66 -36.53
CA ASP A 186 10.07 -16.49 -35.39
C ASP A 186 11.18 -15.94 -34.45
N TRP A 187 10.84 -14.98 -33.59
CA TRP A 187 11.78 -14.22 -32.75
C TRP A 187 12.43 -15.02 -31.62
N ARG A 188 11.95 -16.24 -31.28
CA ARG A 188 12.60 -17.10 -30.27
C ARG A 188 14.07 -17.38 -30.58
N LYS A 189 14.53 -17.09 -31.81
CA LYS A 189 15.93 -17.27 -32.25
C LYS A 189 16.81 -16.03 -32.18
N GLN A 190 16.32 -14.84 -31.81
CA GLN A 190 17.16 -13.64 -31.68
C GLN A 190 17.25 -13.17 -30.23
N SER A 191 18.05 -13.88 -29.45
CA SER A 191 18.52 -13.48 -28.11
C SER A 191 19.35 -12.20 -28.20
N GLY A 192 18.83 -11.07 -27.71
CA GLY A 192 19.61 -9.83 -27.59
C GLY A 192 18.84 -8.51 -27.68
N LEU A 193 17.57 -8.53 -28.11
CA LEU A 193 16.76 -7.31 -28.27
C LEU A 193 15.89 -6.95 -27.05
N GLU A 194 15.71 -7.87 -26.09
CA GLU A 194 14.85 -7.66 -24.91
C GLU A 194 15.35 -6.56 -23.97
N THR A 195 16.64 -6.20 -24.03
CA THR A 195 17.26 -5.16 -23.20
C THR A 195 17.16 -3.75 -23.76
N LEU A 196 16.49 -3.53 -24.89
CA LEU A 196 16.36 -2.18 -25.45
C LEU A 196 15.43 -1.31 -24.59
N ALA A 197 16.03 -0.42 -23.78
CA ALA A 197 15.37 0.74 -23.18
C ALA A 197 14.39 1.45 -24.14
N PRO A 198 14.68 1.60 -25.45
CA PRO A 198 13.72 2.07 -26.46
C PRO A 198 12.34 1.42 -26.41
N TYR A 199 12.26 0.08 -26.27
CA TYR A 199 11.00 -0.66 -26.25
C TYR A 199 10.24 -0.42 -24.94
N TYR A 200 10.93 -0.41 -23.81
CA TYR A 200 10.30 -0.06 -22.54
C TYR A 200 9.79 1.38 -22.53
N ILE A 201 10.56 2.29 -23.13
CA ILE A 201 10.16 3.69 -23.32
C ILE A 201 8.93 3.75 -24.22
N SER A 202 8.90 3.08 -25.38
CA SER A 202 7.75 3.10 -26.28
C SER A 202 6.50 2.51 -25.63
N VAL A 203 6.60 1.36 -24.97
CA VAL A 203 5.47 0.73 -24.25
C VAL A 203 4.92 1.67 -23.15
N LYS A 204 5.80 2.35 -22.42
CA LYS A 204 5.40 3.34 -21.40
C LYS A 204 4.82 4.62 -22.03
N TYR A 205 5.40 5.08 -23.12
CA TYR A 205 5.03 6.30 -23.83
C TYR A 205 3.65 6.17 -24.48
N PHE A 206 3.40 5.05 -25.16
CA PHE A 206 2.11 4.75 -25.79
C PHE A 206 1.09 4.12 -24.83
N SER A 207 1.54 3.70 -23.64
CA SER A 207 0.68 3.21 -22.55
C SER A 207 -0.33 2.15 -23.01
N GLY A 208 0.12 1.25 -23.89
CA GLY A 208 -0.68 0.15 -24.39
C GLY A 208 -1.69 0.53 -25.49
N ASN A 209 -1.61 1.69 -26.13
CA ASN A 209 -2.45 2.02 -27.27
C ASN A 209 -2.01 1.26 -28.54
N PRO A 210 -2.81 0.29 -29.06
CA PRO A 210 -2.40 -0.54 -30.19
C PRO A 210 -2.07 0.25 -31.46
N LEU A 211 -2.91 1.22 -31.84
CA LEU A 211 -2.71 2.02 -33.05
C LEU A 211 -1.43 2.86 -32.95
N ALA A 212 -1.16 3.42 -31.78
CA ALA A 212 0.05 4.20 -31.57
C ALA A 212 1.31 3.33 -31.65
N LEU A 213 1.26 2.12 -31.08
CA LEU A 213 2.35 1.14 -31.15
C LEU A 213 2.61 0.68 -32.58
N SER A 214 1.56 0.40 -33.37
CA SER A 214 1.71 -0.05 -34.76
C SER A 214 2.28 1.04 -35.67
N LEU A 215 1.78 2.28 -35.55
CA LEU A 215 2.31 3.41 -36.31
C LEU A 215 3.76 3.71 -35.95
N TYR A 216 4.10 3.54 -34.68
CA TYR A 216 5.46 3.74 -34.22
C TYR A 216 6.42 2.67 -34.77
N GLU A 217 5.99 1.41 -34.82
CA GLU A 217 6.74 0.33 -35.45
C GLU A 217 6.98 0.59 -36.94
N GLU A 218 5.96 1.03 -37.69
CA GLU A 218 6.09 1.39 -39.11
C GLU A 218 7.17 2.47 -39.31
N MET A 219 7.20 3.49 -38.44
CA MET A 219 8.23 4.53 -38.44
C MET A 219 9.64 4.01 -38.14
N LEU A 220 9.76 2.92 -37.37
CA LEU A 220 11.03 2.35 -36.93
C LEU A 220 11.56 1.25 -37.85
N SER A 221 10.69 0.54 -38.57
CA SER A 221 11.05 -0.52 -39.52
C SER A 221 12.10 -0.09 -40.55
N HIS A 222 12.21 1.22 -40.80
CA HIS A 222 13.17 1.84 -41.71
C HIS A 222 14.46 2.37 -41.03
N MET A 223 14.68 2.15 -39.74
CA MET A 223 15.82 2.70 -38.99
C MET A 223 16.74 1.64 -38.38
N LYS A 224 18.02 2.01 -38.22
CA LYS A 224 18.99 1.26 -37.40
C LYS A 224 18.76 1.52 -35.91
N SER A 225 18.99 0.51 -35.06
CA SER A 225 18.75 0.52 -33.60
C SER A 225 19.29 1.75 -32.88
N ASP A 226 20.50 2.21 -33.21
CA ASP A 226 21.20 3.26 -32.45
C ASP A 226 20.62 4.65 -32.75
N LYS A 227 19.93 4.82 -33.89
CA LYS A 227 19.19 6.05 -34.20
C LYS A 227 17.81 6.10 -33.56
N MET A 228 17.25 4.94 -33.20
CA MET A 228 15.89 4.80 -32.67
C MET A 228 15.77 5.36 -31.26
N GLU A 229 16.73 5.08 -30.37
CA GLU A 229 16.72 5.59 -28.98
C GLU A 229 16.80 7.11 -28.92
N VAL A 230 17.72 7.71 -29.68
CA VAL A 230 17.88 9.17 -29.77
C VAL A 230 16.62 9.82 -30.34
N LYS A 231 15.92 9.16 -31.28
CA LYS A 231 14.69 9.69 -31.86
C LYS A 231 13.48 9.54 -30.94
N LEU A 232 13.38 8.45 -30.16
CA LEU A 232 12.39 8.27 -29.09
C LEU A 232 12.47 9.37 -28.04
N LEU A 233 13.67 9.59 -27.49
CA LEU A 233 13.91 10.60 -26.46
C LEU A 233 13.70 12.03 -26.98
N LYS A 234 13.79 12.24 -28.31
CA LYS A 234 13.52 13.51 -28.99
C LYS A 234 12.11 13.64 -29.55
N LEU A 235 11.27 12.61 -29.47
CA LEU A 235 9.90 12.65 -30.00
C LEU A 235 9.02 13.47 -29.05
N ASN A 236 9.15 14.79 -29.12
CA ASN A 236 8.22 15.73 -28.48
C ASN A 236 6.93 15.90 -29.30
N HIS A 237 6.84 15.27 -30.48
CA HIS A 237 5.72 15.39 -31.39
C HIS A 237 5.11 14.02 -31.71
N PRO A 238 3.77 13.88 -31.61
CA PRO A 238 3.09 12.65 -32.01
C PRO A 238 3.18 12.46 -33.53
N PRO A 239 3.20 11.20 -34.04
CA PRO A 239 3.06 10.91 -35.46
C PRO A 239 1.83 11.60 -36.07
N PRO A 240 1.90 12.09 -37.34
CA PRO A 240 0.79 12.82 -37.96
C PRO A 240 -0.55 12.08 -37.95
N GLN A 241 -0.55 10.75 -38.16
CA GLN A 241 -1.80 9.97 -38.14
C GLN A 241 -2.40 9.87 -36.73
N ILE A 242 -1.56 9.78 -35.69
CA ILE A 242 -2.04 9.86 -34.29
C ILE A 242 -2.64 11.25 -34.07
N MET A 243 -1.93 12.28 -34.51
CA MET A 243 -2.37 13.66 -34.35
C MET A 243 -3.76 13.89 -34.96
N GLU A 244 -4.00 13.40 -36.17
CA GLU A 244 -5.29 13.50 -36.87
C GLU A 244 -6.43 12.82 -36.10
N VAL A 245 -6.20 11.59 -35.63
CA VAL A 245 -7.20 10.79 -34.91
C VAL A 245 -7.61 11.42 -33.57
N PHE A 246 -6.68 12.06 -32.87
CA PHE A 246 -6.99 12.76 -31.61
C PHE A 246 -7.54 14.18 -31.84
N LYS A 247 -7.09 14.87 -32.90
CA LYS A 247 -7.60 16.21 -33.28
C LYS A 247 -9.10 16.20 -33.55
N SER A 248 -9.66 15.14 -34.12
CA SER A 248 -11.11 15.08 -34.34
C SER A 248 -11.91 15.20 -33.04
N ASN A 249 -11.44 14.58 -31.95
CA ASN A 249 -12.08 14.67 -30.63
C ASN A 249 -11.94 16.07 -30.03
N TYR A 250 -10.77 16.69 -30.20
CA TYR A 250 -10.50 18.05 -29.74
C TYR A 250 -11.34 19.10 -30.49
N ASN A 251 -11.46 18.97 -31.81
CA ASN A 251 -12.21 19.91 -32.66
C ASN A 251 -13.72 19.92 -32.36
N ALA A 252 -14.24 18.84 -31.77
CA ALA A 252 -15.64 18.73 -31.36
C ALA A 252 -15.96 19.41 -30.01
N LEU A 253 -14.94 19.91 -29.29
CA LEU A 253 -15.11 20.65 -28.05
C LEU A 253 -15.49 22.11 -28.32
N ASN A 254 -16.22 22.75 -27.40
CA ASN A 254 -16.36 24.21 -27.43
C ASN A 254 -15.07 24.91 -26.93
N GLU A 255 -14.98 26.23 -27.11
CA GLU A 255 -13.75 26.98 -26.80
C GLU A 255 -13.33 26.91 -25.32
N ASN A 256 -14.29 26.92 -24.38
CA ASN A 256 -13.98 26.77 -22.96
C ASN A 256 -13.43 25.37 -22.64
N GLU A 257 -14.05 24.32 -23.21
CA GLU A 257 -13.59 22.94 -23.07
C GLU A 257 -12.22 22.71 -23.71
N LYS A 258 -11.97 23.28 -24.89
CA LYS A 258 -10.64 23.27 -25.53
C LYS A 258 -9.59 23.91 -24.64
N SER A 259 -9.91 25.08 -24.07
CA SER A 259 -8.99 25.78 -23.19
C SER A 259 -8.66 24.97 -21.93
N MET A 260 -9.69 24.42 -21.26
CA MET A 260 -9.52 23.54 -20.10
C MET A 260 -8.70 22.30 -20.45
N PHE A 261 -8.97 21.63 -21.58
CA PHE A 261 -8.21 20.46 -22.03
C PHE A 261 -6.72 20.78 -22.20
N LEU A 262 -6.40 21.87 -22.91
CA LEU A 262 -5.02 22.26 -23.15
C LEU A 262 -4.31 22.67 -21.85
N ASP A 263 -4.99 23.41 -20.96
CA ASP A 263 -4.44 23.77 -19.66
C ASP A 263 -4.13 22.52 -18.81
N ILE A 264 -5.02 21.52 -18.81
CA ILE A 264 -4.79 20.25 -18.10
C ILE A 264 -3.61 19.48 -18.71
N ALA A 265 -3.57 19.37 -20.03
CA ALA A 265 -2.50 18.65 -20.74
C ALA A 265 -1.12 19.27 -20.45
N CYS A 266 -1.05 20.60 -20.45
CA CYS A 266 0.19 21.33 -20.27
C CYS A 266 0.64 21.36 -18.80
N PHE A 267 -0.28 21.59 -17.86
CA PHE A 267 0.07 22.07 -16.52
C PHE A 267 -0.55 21.32 -15.34
N PHE A 268 -1.76 20.74 -15.46
CA PHE A 268 -2.53 20.26 -14.29
C PHE A 268 -2.65 18.73 -14.14
N ARG A 269 -1.85 17.94 -14.86
CA ARG A 269 -1.79 16.49 -14.63
C ARG A 269 -1.21 16.19 -13.23
N GLY A 270 -1.90 15.33 -12.47
CA GLY A 270 -1.55 14.89 -11.12
C GLY A 270 -2.11 15.78 -10.00
N GLU A 271 -2.72 16.91 -10.35
CA GLU A 271 -3.32 17.87 -9.42
C GLU A 271 -4.69 17.43 -8.94
N LYS A 272 -5.14 17.94 -7.78
CA LYS A 272 -6.49 17.63 -7.25
C LYS A 272 -7.57 18.19 -8.17
N ALA A 273 -8.57 17.39 -8.53
CA ALA A 273 -9.64 17.79 -9.45
C ALA A 273 -10.41 19.02 -8.94
N ASP A 274 -10.86 19.00 -7.68
CA ASP A 274 -11.60 20.12 -7.08
C ASP A 274 -10.79 21.43 -7.12
N TYR A 275 -9.46 21.35 -6.95
CA TYR A 275 -8.57 22.50 -7.02
C TYR A 275 -8.51 23.11 -8.44
N VAL A 276 -8.31 22.25 -9.45
CA VAL A 276 -8.26 22.68 -10.86
C VAL A 276 -9.61 23.28 -11.27
N MET A 277 -10.72 22.70 -10.81
CA MET A 277 -12.06 23.23 -11.07
C MET A 277 -12.24 24.63 -10.48
N GLN A 278 -11.75 24.90 -9.26
CA GLN A 278 -11.83 26.26 -8.68
C GLN A 278 -11.05 27.30 -9.50
N LEU A 279 -9.89 26.95 -10.06
CA LEU A 279 -9.13 27.85 -10.94
C LEU A 279 -9.90 28.15 -12.23
N PHE A 280 -10.55 27.15 -12.83
CA PHE A 280 -11.35 27.32 -14.04
C PHE A 280 -12.65 28.10 -13.80
N GLU A 281 -13.30 27.93 -12.65
CA GLU A 281 -14.40 28.82 -12.22
C GLU A 281 -13.94 30.29 -12.18
N GLY A 282 -12.74 30.54 -11.65
CA GLY A 282 -12.14 31.88 -11.62
C GLY A 282 -11.84 32.46 -13.00
N CYS A 283 -11.73 31.61 -14.04
CA CYS A 283 -11.60 32.02 -15.44
C CYS A 283 -12.96 32.26 -16.12
N GLY A 284 -14.09 32.08 -15.41
CA GLY A 284 -15.43 32.16 -15.98
C GLY A 284 -15.86 30.90 -16.75
N PHE A 285 -15.13 29.79 -16.61
CA PHE A 285 -15.51 28.52 -17.22
C PHE A 285 -16.55 27.78 -16.37
N PHE A 286 -17.15 26.73 -16.96
CA PHE A 286 -18.09 25.82 -16.29
C PHE A 286 -17.46 24.42 -16.06
N PRO A 287 -16.45 24.29 -15.19
CA PRO A 287 -15.65 23.07 -15.08
C PRO A 287 -16.45 21.87 -14.57
N HIS A 288 -17.50 22.08 -13.76
CA HIS A 288 -18.40 21.00 -13.32
C HIS A 288 -19.15 20.29 -14.45
N VAL A 289 -19.26 20.92 -15.63
CA VAL A 289 -19.80 20.27 -16.82
C VAL A 289 -18.65 19.91 -17.76
N GLY A 290 -17.79 20.88 -18.08
CA GLY A 290 -16.73 20.70 -19.07
C GLY A 290 -15.74 19.59 -18.72
N ILE A 291 -15.36 19.41 -17.45
CA ILE A 291 -14.43 18.34 -17.07
C ILE A 291 -15.06 16.95 -17.26
N TYR A 292 -16.36 16.79 -16.98
CA TYR A 292 -17.03 15.51 -17.23
C TYR A 292 -17.23 15.25 -18.73
N VAL A 293 -17.43 16.30 -19.54
CA VAL A 293 -17.40 16.18 -21.00
C VAL A 293 -16.04 15.67 -21.48
N LEU A 294 -14.93 16.21 -20.95
CA LEU A 294 -13.58 15.73 -21.27
C LEU A 294 -13.36 14.28 -20.82
N VAL A 295 -13.90 13.89 -19.66
CA VAL A 295 -13.85 12.50 -19.17
C VAL A 295 -14.61 11.57 -20.11
N ASP A 296 -15.86 11.90 -20.46
CA ASP A 296 -16.71 11.08 -21.33
C ASP A 296 -16.16 10.94 -22.76
N LYS A 297 -15.40 11.93 -23.24
CA LYS A 297 -14.67 11.88 -24.53
C LYS A 297 -13.29 11.22 -24.45
N CYS A 298 -12.95 10.60 -23.31
CA CYS A 298 -11.66 9.97 -23.01
C CYS A 298 -10.44 10.90 -23.09
N LEU A 299 -10.59 12.21 -22.92
CA LEU A 299 -9.50 13.18 -22.99
C LEU A 299 -8.84 13.39 -21.61
N VAL A 300 -9.58 13.18 -20.53
CA VAL A 300 -9.13 13.33 -19.14
C VAL A 300 -9.66 12.15 -18.32
N THR A 301 -9.01 11.80 -17.22
CA THR A 301 -9.49 10.78 -16.27
C THR A 301 -9.36 11.32 -14.86
N ILE A 302 -10.30 11.03 -13.96
CA ILE A 302 -10.19 11.39 -12.54
C ILE A 302 -9.91 10.12 -11.73
N VAL A 303 -8.70 9.99 -11.20
CA VAL A 303 -8.28 8.83 -10.39
C VAL A 303 -7.97 9.30 -8.98
N LYS A 304 -8.63 8.73 -7.97
CA LYS A 304 -8.44 9.10 -6.56
C LYS A 304 -8.53 10.63 -6.32
N ARG A 305 -9.49 11.30 -6.97
CA ARG A 305 -9.69 12.77 -6.95
C ARG A 305 -8.57 13.59 -7.59
N LYS A 306 -7.68 12.98 -8.38
CA LYS A 306 -6.65 13.68 -9.15
C LYS A 306 -6.97 13.69 -10.64
N MET A 307 -6.60 14.78 -11.31
CA MET A 307 -6.67 14.95 -12.75
C MET A 307 -5.54 14.14 -13.40
N GLU A 308 -5.89 13.12 -14.15
CA GLU A 308 -4.96 12.32 -14.93
C GLU A 308 -5.27 12.44 -16.42
N MET A 309 -4.24 12.21 -17.21
CA MET A 309 -4.35 12.19 -18.67
C MET A 309 -3.46 11.07 -19.18
N HIS A 310 -3.99 10.29 -20.13
CA HIS A 310 -3.19 9.28 -20.81
C HIS A 310 -1.98 9.94 -21.47
N ASN A 311 -0.79 9.34 -21.37
CA ASN A 311 0.48 9.94 -21.84
C ASN A 311 0.36 10.47 -23.29
N LEU A 312 -0.18 9.63 -24.19
CA LEU A 312 -0.41 10.00 -25.59
C LEU A 312 -1.29 11.25 -25.76
N ILE A 313 -2.36 11.36 -24.96
CA ILE A 313 -3.29 12.49 -25.01
C ILE A 313 -2.61 13.75 -24.51
N GLN A 314 -1.79 13.63 -23.46
CA GLN A 314 -1.01 14.75 -22.94
C GLN A 314 -0.01 15.27 -23.99
N ILE A 315 0.68 14.37 -24.69
CA ILE A 315 1.62 14.73 -25.76
C ILE A 315 0.88 15.40 -26.91
N VAL A 316 -0.26 14.86 -27.34
CA VAL A 316 -1.09 15.46 -28.37
C VAL A 316 -1.58 16.84 -27.92
N GLY A 317 -2.09 16.99 -26.70
CA GLY A 317 -2.54 18.27 -26.17
C GLY A 317 -1.43 19.32 -26.14
N LYS A 318 -0.22 18.94 -25.71
CA LYS A 318 0.97 19.81 -25.76
C LYS A 318 1.37 20.17 -27.19
N ALA A 319 1.29 19.22 -28.12
CA ALA A 319 1.58 19.48 -29.54
C ALA A 319 0.53 20.40 -30.18
N ILE A 320 -0.76 20.22 -29.90
CA ILE A 320 -1.85 21.10 -30.36
C ILE A 320 -1.62 22.52 -29.84
N SER A 321 -1.25 22.66 -28.57
CA SER A 321 -0.91 23.95 -27.98
C SER A 321 0.28 24.65 -28.67
N ASN A 322 1.11 23.90 -29.41
CA ASN A 322 2.27 24.42 -30.14
C ASN A 322 2.03 24.53 -31.67
N GLU A 323 0.97 23.97 -32.25
CA GLU A 323 0.82 23.89 -33.71
C GLU A 323 0.47 25.21 -34.43
N GLY A 324 0.38 26.33 -33.70
CA GLY A 324 0.29 27.68 -34.25
C GLY A 324 1.62 28.45 -34.33
N THR A 325 2.75 27.83 -33.95
CA THR A 325 3.95 28.57 -33.51
C THR A 325 5.14 28.48 -34.47
N VAL A 326 4.92 28.27 -35.78
CA VAL A 326 6.03 28.31 -36.76
C VAL A 326 6.65 29.71 -36.82
N GLU A 327 5.88 30.74 -36.46
CA GLU A 327 6.39 32.04 -36.02
C GLU A 327 6.11 32.13 -34.51
N LEU A 328 7.09 32.58 -33.72
CA LEU A 328 7.01 32.73 -32.25
C LEU A 328 5.81 33.57 -31.75
N ASP A 329 5.05 34.17 -32.66
CA ASP A 329 4.19 35.30 -32.33
C ASP A 329 2.85 34.92 -31.69
N ARG A 330 2.48 33.64 -31.52
CA ARG A 330 1.18 33.25 -30.91
C ARG A 330 1.23 32.15 -29.85
N HIS A 331 2.22 32.19 -28.95
CA HIS A 331 2.25 31.25 -27.83
C HIS A 331 1.26 31.64 -26.73
N VAL A 332 0.18 30.87 -26.60
CA VAL A 332 -0.83 31.08 -25.54
C VAL A 332 -0.41 30.43 -24.20
N ARG A 333 0.29 29.30 -24.25
CA ARG A 333 0.68 28.49 -23.08
C ARG A 333 2.17 28.20 -23.13
N LEU A 334 2.90 28.59 -22.09
CA LEU A 334 4.35 28.47 -22.03
C LEU A 334 4.79 27.64 -20.82
N TRP A 335 5.56 26.57 -21.07
CA TRP A 335 6.25 25.78 -20.03
C TRP A 335 7.73 25.52 -20.36
N ASP A 336 8.17 25.83 -21.58
CA ASP A 336 9.56 25.62 -21.98
C ASP A 336 10.43 26.77 -21.47
N THR A 337 11.29 26.44 -20.52
CA THR A 337 12.26 27.36 -19.93
C THR A 337 13.09 28.12 -20.97
N SER A 338 13.47 27.48 -22.08
CA SER A 338 14.28 28.10 -23.14
C SER A 338 13.54 29.20 -23.91
N ILE A 339 12.20 29.13 -23.94
CA ILE A 339 11.33 30.13 -24.56
C ILE A 339 10.97 31.23 -23.55
N ILE A 340 10.69 30.87 -22.30
CA ILE A 340 10.24 31.82 -21.27
C ILE A 340 11.38 32.73 -20.80
N GLN A 341 12.61 32.21 -20.64
CA GLN A 341 13.71 33.01 -20.10
C GLN A 341 13.98 34.29 -20.92
N PRO A 342 14.18 34.25 -22.25
CA PRO A 342 14.41 35.46 -23.04
C PRO A 342 13.26 36.47 -22.99
N LEU A 343 12.02 36.02 -22.76
CA LEU A 343 10.87 36.91 -22.63
C LEU A 343 10.92 37.74 -21.34
N LEU A 344 11.47 37.16 -20.27
CA LEU A 344 11.54 37.78 -18.95
C LEU A 344 12.89 38.46 -18.68
N GLU A 345 13.96 38.04 -19.35
CA GLU A 345 15.32 38.48 -19.10
C GLU A 345 15.60 39.92 -19.56
N ASP A 346 16.37 40.65 -18.75
CA ASP A 346 16.92 41.98 -19.03
C ASP A 346 18.23 41.84 -19.81
N GLU A 347 18.17 41.91 -21.16
CA GLU A 347 19.36 41.85 -22.01
C GLU A 347 20.08 43.20 -22.10
N GLU A 348 21.33 43.27 -21.62
CA GLU A 348 22.08 44.53 -21.66
C GLU A 348 22.73 44.84 -23.02
N THR A 349 23.03 43.86 -23.88
CA THR A 349 23.83 44.12 -25.10
C THR A 349 23.86 42.96 -26.11
N LYS A 350 22.73 42.51 -26.70
CA LYS A 350 22.78 41.81 -28.00
C LYS A 350 21.62 42.22 -28.91
N LEU A 351 22.04 42.79 -30.05
CA LEU A 351 21.38 42.86 -31.35
C LEU A 351 19.87 43.17 -31.35
N LYS A 352 19.54 44.30 -31.99
CA LYS A 352 18.22 44.74 -32.46
C LYS A 352 17.54 43.76 -33.44
N GLY A 353 17.45 42.49 -33.08
CA GLY A 353 16.50 41.58 -33.70
C GLY A 353 15.14 41.93 -33.13
N GLU A 354 14.27 42.50 -33.95
CA GLU A 354 12.85 42.63 -33.65
C GLU A 354 12.27 41.24 -33.38
N SER A 355 12.33 40.72 -32.16
CA SER A 355 11.45 39.62 -31.77
C SER A 355 10.05 40.22 -31.59
N LYS A 356 9.33 40.38 -32.70
CA LYS A 356 7.94 40.88 -32.78
C LYS A 356 6.91 39.88 -32.25
N GLY A 357 7.31 39.00 -31.33
CA GLY A 357 6.40 38.13 -30.60
C GLY A 357 5.36 38.95 -29.87
N THR A 358 4.09 38.85 -30.28
CA THR A 358 2.98 39.48 -29.57
C THR A 358 2.78 38.77 -28.24
N THR A 359 3.48 39.25 -27.21
CA THR A 359 3.32 38.79 -25.81
C THR A 359 1.89 38.95 -25.26
N GLU A 360 1.05 39.70 -25.97
CA GLU A 360 -0.35 39.97 -25.65
C GLU A 360 -1.21 38.70 -25.64
N ASP A 361 -0.85 37.67 -26.43
CA ASP A 361 -1.60 36.41 -26.53
C ASP A 361 -1.30 35.41 -25.40
N ILE A 362 -0.29 35.68 -24.56
CA ILE A 362 0.14 34.73 -23.52
C ILE A 362 -0.88 34.69 -22.38
N GLU A 363 -1.48 33.51 -22.15
CA GLU A 363 -2.45 33.27 -21.07
C GLU A 363 -1.87 32.51 -19.88
N VAL A 364 -0.86 31.65 -20.10
CA VAL A 364 -0.31 30.79 -19.05
C VAL A 364 1.21 30.67 -19.14
N ILE A 365 1.91 30.87 -18.02
CA ILE A 365 3.35 30.68 -17.87
C ILE A 365 3.64 29.79 -16.67
N PHE A 366 4.27 28.64 -16.89
CA PHE A 366 4.86 27.80 -15.84
C PHE A 366 6.37 27.70 -16.08
N LEU A 367 7.17 28.34 -15.22
CA LEU A 367 8.62 28.40 -15.35
C LEU A 367 9.28 27.56 -14.24
N ASP A 368 10.03 26.53 -14.64
CA ASP A 368 10.96 25.84 -13.75
C ASP A 368 12.30 26.60 -13.71
N MET A 369 12.62 27.19 -12.56
CA MET A 369 13.83 27.98 -12.34
C MET A 369 15.02 27.17 -11.79
N SER A 370 14.91 25.84 -11.64
CA SER A 370 15.95 25.00 -11.01
C SER A 370 17.37 25.19 -11.53
N ASN A 371 17.53 25.56 -12.81
CA ASN A 371 18.81 25.74 -13.48
C ASN A 371 18.98 27.14 -14.10
N LEU A 372 18.18 28.12 -13.65
CA LEU A 372 18.15 29.46 -14.23
C LEU A 372 18.79 30.50 -13.32
N LYS A 373 19.46 31.47 -13.94
CA LYS A 373 20.01 32.64 -13.24
C LYS A 373 20.05 33.84 -14.18
N PHE A 374 19.03 34.67 -14.08
CA PHE A 374 18.92 35.89 -14.86
C PHE A 374 18.23 37.01 -14.07
N PHE A 375 18.30 38.23 -14.60
CA PHE A 375 17.57 39.38 -14.07
C PHE A 375 16.27 39.57 -14.83
N VAL A 376 15.14 39.64 -14.13
CA VAL A 376 13.85 39.94 -14.75
C VAL A 376 13.77 41.43 -15.03
N LYS A 377 13.45 41.78 -16.28
CA LYS A 377 13.26 43.19 -16.66
C LYS A 377 12.04 43.78 -15.93
N PRO A 378 12.07 45.06 -15.54
CA PRO A 378 11.03 45.65 -14.68
C PRO A 378 9.61 45.62 -15.27
N ASP A 379 9.51 45.67 -16.60
CA ASP A 379 8.28 45.67 -17.38
C ASP A 379 7.95 44.31 -18.02
N ALA A 380 8.57 43.21 -17.54
CA ALA A 380 8.47 41.88 -18.15
C ALA A 380 7.04 41.40 -18.42
N PHE A 381 6.09 41.72 -17.53
CA PHE A 381 4.69 41.30 -17.66
C PHE A 381 3.76 42.43 -18.14
N LYS A 382 4.30 43.61 -18.49
CA LYS A 382 3.48 44.80 -18.79
C LYS A 382 2.58 44.59 -20.00
N SER A 383 3.04 43.88 -21.02
CA SER A 383 2.31 43.60 -22.27
C SER A 383 1.51 42.29 -22.23
N MET A 384 1.66 41.46 -21.20
CA MET A 384 0.99 40.15 -21.08
C MET A 384 -0.39 40.29 -20.44
N HIS A 385 -1.25 41.13 -21.02
CA HIS A 385 -2.52 41.52 -20.40
C HIS A 385 -3.51 40.35 -20.18
N ASN A 386 -3.42 39.30 -20.99
CA ASN A 386 -4.28 38.12 -20.92
C ASN A 386 -3.76 37.00 -19.98
N LEU A 387 -2.62 37.21 -19.33
CA LEU A 387 -2.00 36.20 -18.46
C LEU A 387 -2.89 35.91 -17.25
N ARG A 388 -3.43 34.68 -17.22
CA ARG A 388 -4.33 34.20 -16.16
C ARG A 388 -3.67 33.23 -15.18
N PHE A 389 -2.64 32.50 -15.58
CA PHE A 389 -1.87 31.65 -14.66
C PHE A 389 -0.37 31.93 -14.77
N LEU A 390 0.24 32.30 -13.64
CA LEU A 390 1.68 32.46 -13.51
C LEU A 390 2.20 31.55 -12.41
N LYS A 391 3.07 30.60 -12.75
CA LYS A 391 3.74 29.70 -11.80
C LYS A 391 5.24 29.69 -12.03
N ILE A 392 5.99 30.24 -11.10
CA ILE A 392 7.46 30.22 -11.10
C ILE A 392 7.91 29.36 -9.91
N TYR A 393 8.55 28.23 -10.19
CA TYR A 393 8.82 27.18 -9.19
C TYR A 393 10.16 26.46 -9.42
N SER A 394 10.64 25.74 -8.42
CA SER A 394 11.86 24.91 -8.53
C SER A 394 11.55 23.42 -8.35
N SER A 395 11.88 22.61 -9.36
CA SER A 395 11.88 21.14 -9.25
C SER A 395 13.00 20.59 -8.36
N ASN A 396 14.01 21.39 -7.99
CA ASN A 396 15.10 21.01 -7.08
C ASN A 396 15.04 21.79 -5.76
N PRO A 397 14.22 21.36 -4.79
CA PRO A 397 14.19 21.94 -3.45
C PRO A 397 15.58 21.81 -2.80
N GLY A 398 16.22 22.94 -2.51
CA GLY A 398 17.56 23.02 -1.91
C GLY A 398 18.57 23.85 -2.72
N LYS A 399 18.36 24.02 -4.03
CA LYS A 399 19.09 25.02 -4.81
C LYS A 399 18.27 26.32 -4.87
N HIS A 400 18.35 27.14 -3.82
CA HIS A 400 17.81 28.50 -3.85
C HIS A 400 18.66 29.41 -4.75
N GLN A 401 18.72 29.14 -6.05
CA GLN A 401 19.31 30.06 -7.03
C GLN A 401 18.21 30.96 -7.57
N ARG A 402 18.40 32.27 -7.38
CA ARG A 402 17.34 33.27 -7.44
C ARG A 402 17.26 33.90 -8.83
N ILE A 403 16.05 33.93 -9.38
CA ILE A 403 15.63 35.01 -10.28
C ILE A 403 15.78 36.32 -9.51
N ARG A 404 16.46 37.31 -10.10
CA ARG A 404 16.75 38.59 -9.45
C ARG A 404 16.07 39.73 -10.19
N PHE A 405 15.95 40.87 -9.51
CA PHE A 405 15.52 42.12 -10.10
C PHE A 405 16.65 43.13 -9.96
N ARG A 406 16.91 43.90 -11.03
CA ARG A 406 17.78 45.10 -10.95
C ARG A 406 16.99 46.28 -10.41
N GLU A 407 15.75 46.42 -10.85
CA GLU A 407 14.78 47.43 -10.40
C GLU A 407 13.47 46.79 -9.99
N ALA A 408 12.61 47.51 -9.27
CA ALA A 408 11.32 46.97 -8.83
C ALA A 408 10.44 46.54 -10.02
N LEU A 409 9.72 45.43 -9.87
CA LEU A 409 8.74 44.99 -10.86
C LEU A 409 7.61 46.03 -10.98
N GLN A 410 7.40 46.58 -12.17
CA GLN A 410 6.49 47.70 -12.39
C GLN A 410 5.01 47.28 -12.34
N SER A 411 4.68 46.11 -12.89
CA SER A 411 3.30 45.66 -13.03
C SER A 411 3.18 44.13 -13.04
N LEU A 412 2.02 43.65 -12.59
CA LEU A 412 1.52 42.29 -12.83
C LEU A 412 0.16 42.37 -13.52
N PRO A 413 -0.22 41.39 -14.37
CA PRO A 413 -1.50 41.41 -15.08
C PRO A 413 -2.69 41.20 -14.13
N ASN A 414 -3.74 42.02 -14.28
CA ASN A 414 -4.94 41.96 -13.41
C ASN A 414 -5.87 40.77 -13.71
N GLU A 415 -5.62 40.05 -14.80
CA GLU A 415 -6.34 38.84 -15.19
C GLU A 415 -5.82 37.57 -14.49
N LEU A 416 -4.86 37.67 -13.56
CA LEU A 416 -4.33 36.51 -12.85
C LEU A 416 -5.37 35.86 -11.94
N ARG A 417 -5.53 34.54 -12.08
CA ARG A 417 -6.31 33.62 -11.22
C ARG A 417 -5.39 32.78 -10.34
N LEU A 418 -4.19 32.45 -10.84
CA LEU A 418 -3.12 31.80 -10.10
C LEU A 418 -1.86 32.66 -10.16
N LEU A 419 -1.34 33.05 -8.99
CA LEU A 419 -0.02 33.64 -8.84
C LEU A 419 0.80 32.76 -7.89
N HIS A 420 1.58 31.85 -8.47
CA HIS A 420 2.55 31.03 -7.76
C HIS A 420 3.97 31.54 -8.05
N TRP A 421 4.72 31.95 -7.02
CA TRP A 421 6.09 32.42 -7.19
C TRP A 421 6.97 32.09 -5.99
N GLU A 422 7.78 31.05 -6.13
CA GLU A 422 8.75 30.62 -5.11
C GLU A 422 9.94 31.59 -5.03
N ASP A 423 10.45 31.83 -3.82
CA ASP A 423 11.61 32.71 -3.58
C ASP A 423 11.39 34.14 -4.12
N TYR A 424 10.16 34.65 -4.11
CA TYR A 424 9.84 35.98 -4.62
C TYR A 424 10.67 37.07 -3.89
N PRO A 425 11.47 37.87 -4.60
CA PRO A 425 12.56 38.64 -3.98
C PRO A 425 12.19 40.06 -3.55
N LEU A 426 10.99 40.56 -3.89
CA LEU A 426 10.58 41.93 -3.56
C LEU A 426 9.83 41.97 -2.22
N GLN A 427 9.88 43.11 -1.55
CA GLN A 427 9.27 43.32 -0.23
C GLN A 427 7.74 43.49 -0.25
N SER A 428 7.17 43.75 -1.42
CA SER A 428 5.71 43.82 -1.65
C SER A 428 5.41 43.50 -3.12
N LEU A 429 4.16 43.15 -3.41
CA LEU A 429 3.66 43.09 -4.80
C LEU A 429 3.48 44.51 -5.37
N PRO A 430 3.49 44.69 -6.70
CA PRO A 430 3.31 46.00 -7.33
C PRO A 430 2.04 46.71 -6.86
N GLN A 431 2.16 47.98 -6.45
CA GLN A 431 1.06 48.72 -5.82
C GLN A 431 -0.19 48.88 -6.72
N HIS A 432 -0.01 48.91 -8.04
CA HIS A 432 -1.09 49.03 -9.03
C HIS A 432 -1.73 47.71 -9.45
N PHE A 433 -1.21 46.56 -8.99
CA PHE A 433 -1.80 45.25 -9.26
C PHE A 433 -3.20 45.18 -8.61
N ASP A 434 -4.19 44.75 -9.39
CA ASP A 434 -5.55 44.51 -8.96
C ASP A 434 -5.82 42.99 -8.84
N PRO A 435 -5.87 42.44 -7.61
CA PRO A 435 -6.08 41.02 -7.38
C PRO A 435 -7.56 40.60 -7.37
N THR A 436 -8.48 41.40 -7.93
CA THR A 436 -9.94 41.12 -7.88
C THR A 436 -10.31 39.72 -8.38
N HIS A 437 -9.64 39.24 -9.45
CA HIS A 437 -9.89 37.91 -10.05
C HIS A 437 -8.99 36.79 -9.51
N LEU A 438 -8.08 37.09 -8.58
CA LEU A 438 -7.11 36.12 -8.09
C LEU A 438 -7.81 35.06 -7.24
N VAL A 439 -7.61 33.78 -7.56
CA VAL A 439 -8.15 32.63 -6.83
C VAL A 439 -7.12 32.07 -5.84
N GLU A 440 -5.86 31.96 -6.27
CA GLU A 440 -4.75 31.51 -5.43
C GLU A 440 -3.55 32.48 -5.50
N LEU A 441 -3.05 32.83 -4.31
CA LEU A 441 -1.76 33.47 -4.10
C LEU A 441 -0.83 32.48 -3.39
N ASN A 442 0.25 32.05 -4.03
CA ASN A 442 1.17 31.05 -3.50
C ASN A 442 2.63 31.47 -3.66
N MET A 443 3.20 32.08 -2.64
CA MET A 443 4.53 32.69 -2.71
C MET A 443 5.40 32.20 -1.54
N PRO A 444 5.77 30.92 -1.51
CA PRO A 444 6.58 30.38 -0.42
C PRO A 444 8.02 30.91 -0.52
N TYR A 445 8.69 30.98 0.62
CA TYR A 445 10.08 31.47 0.76
C TYR A 445 10.27 32.92 0.30
N SER A 446 9.20 33.70 0.30
CA SER A 446 9.21 35.06 -0.22
C SER A 446 9.91 36.07 0.71
N LYS A 447 10.35 37.18 0.12
CA LYS A 447 10.89 38.38 0.78
C LYS A 447 9.83 39.44 1.07
N LEU A 448 8.56 39.12 0.84
CA LEU A 448 7.43 39.96 1.21
C LEU A 448 7.49 40.31 2.71
N GLN A 449 7.40 41.60 3.01
CA GLN A 449 7.18 42.12 4.37
C GLN A 449 5.69 42.35 4.64
N LYS A 450 4.95 42.66 3.58
CA LYS A 450 3.50 42.81 3.48
C LYS A 450 3.07 42.41 2.06
N LEU A 451 1.77 42.18 1.82
CA LEU A 451 1.30 41.82 0.48
C LEU A 451 1.30 43.04 -0.45
N TRP A 452 0.68 44.14 -0.02
CA TRP A 452 0.58 45.40 -0.76
C TRP A 452 0.16 46.55 0.17
N GLY A 453 0.28 47.81 -0.28
CA GLY A 453 -0.25 48.96 0.46
C GLY A 453 -1.75 49.18 0.24
N GLY A 454 -2.48 49.56 1.29
CA GLY A 454 -3.90 49.91 1.21
C GLY A 454 -4.83 48.71 0.98
N THR A 455 -6.13 48.99 0.80
CA THR A 455 -7.15 47.93 0.67
C THR A 455 -7.43 47.57 -0.78
N LYS A 456 -7.54 46.27 -1.09
CA LYS A 456 -7.87 45.72 -2.41
C LYS A 456 -9.16 44.90 -2.36
N ASN A 457 -9.81 44.68 -3.51
CA ASN A 457 -10.92 43.73 -3.63
C ASN A 457 -10.35 42.30 -3.79
N LEU A 458 -10.84 41.36 -2.98
CA LEU A 458 -10.35 39.97 -2.91
C LEU A 458 -11.52 38.98 -3.02
N GLU A 459 -12.51 39.32 -3.85
CA GLU A 459 -13.77 38.57 -3.98
C GLU A 459 -13.54 37.12 -4.44
N MET A 460 -12.62 36.89 -5.38
CA MET A 460 -12.37 35.53 -5.90
C MET A 460 -11.33 34.73 -5.10
N LEU A 461 -10.64 35.36 -4.15
CA LEU A 461 -9.50 34.76 -3.45
C LEU A 461 -9.94 33.65 -2.51
N LYS A 462 -9.54 32.41 -2.80
CA LYS A 462 -9.84 31.20 -2.01
C LYS A 462 -8.62 30.69 -1.23
N MET A 463 -7.40 30.86 -1.74
CA MET A 463 -6.20 30.30 -1.13
C MET A 463 -5.05 31.32 -1.04
N VAL A 464 -4.43 31.40 0.12
CA VAL A 464 -3.18 32.15 0.34
C VAL A 464 -2.16 31.23 0.99
N ARG A 465 -1.00 31.05 0.34
CA ARG A 465 0.14 30.27 0.83
C ARG A 465 1.39 31.13 0.77
N LEU A 466 1.95 31.45 1.92
CA LEU A 466 3.14 32.31 2.07
C LEU A 466 4.19 31.61 2.94
N SER A 467 4.17 30.28 3.00
CA SER A 467 5.01 29.49 3.89
C SER A 467 6.49 29.88 3.79
N HIS A 468 7.15 30.03 4.92
CA HIS A 468 8.56 30.39 5.08
C HIS A 468 8.92 31.78 4.53
N SER A 469 7.95 32.68 4.40
CA SER A 469 8.19 34.10 4.16
C SER A 469 8.64 34.79 5.45
N GLN A 470 9.90 34.59 5.82
CA GLN A 470 10.46 34.99 7.13
C GLN A 470 10.48 36.50 7.36
N ASP A 471 10.37 37.30 6.30
CA ASP A 471 10.35 38.76 6.38
C ASP A 471 8.92 39.32 6.55
N LEU A 472 7.89 38.47 6.41
CA LEU A 472 6.47 38.83 6.52
C LEU A 472 6.13 39.18 7.97
N VAL A 473 5.60 40.39 8.19
CA VAL A 473 5.31 40.92 9.53
C VAL A 473 3.81 40.87 9.84
N GLU A 474 2.97 41.16 8.85
CA GLU A 474 1.51 41.24 8.97
C GLU A 474 0.82 40.76 7.68
N ILE A 475 -0.48 40.46 7.79
CA ILE A 475 -1.37 40.07 6.68
C ILE A 475 -2.79 40.64 6.87
N GLU A 476 -2.92 41.84 7.45
CA GLU A 476 -4.22 42.48 7.74
C GLU A 476 -5.08 42.66 6.48
N GLU A 477 -4.47 42.68 5.29
CA GLU A 477 -5.13 42.87 4.02
C GLU A 477 -6.18 41.77 3.72
N LEU A 478 -6.00 40.56 4.29
CA LEU A 478 -6.90 39.42 4.05
C LEU A 478 -8.26 39.54 4.74
N ILE A 479 -8.43 40.49 5.67
CA ILE A 479 -9.70 40.73 6.40
C ILE A 479 -10.85 41.02 5.44
N LYS A 480 -10.59 41.55 4.23
CA LYS A 480 -11.64 41.88 3.25
C LYS A 480 -12.06 40.74 2.31
N SER A 481 -11.34 39.62 2.28
CA SER A 481 -11.77 38.48 1.47
C SER A 481 -13.04 37.86 2.07
N LYS A 482 -14.06 37.61 1.25
CA LYS A 482 -15.27 36.90 1.72
C LYS A 482 -15.18 35.40 1.52
N ASN A 483 -14.40 34.97 0.53
CA ASN A 483 -14.40 33.60 0.00
C ASN A 483 -13.13 32.80 0.34
N ILE A 484 -12.21 33.36 1.14
CA ILE A 484 -10.97 32.67 1.52
C ILE A 484 -11.26 31.40 2.32
N GLU A 485 -10.68 30.28 1.88
CA GLU A 485 -10.85 28.95 2.45
C GLU A 485 -9.59 28.44 3.15
N VAL A 486 -8.41 28.82 2.65
CA VAL A 486 -7.11 28.33 3.14
C VAL A 486 -6.13 29.50 3.33
N ILE A 487 -5.55 29.59 4.52
CA ILE A 487 -4.42 30.48 4.83
C ILE A 487 -3.26 29.64 5.38
N ASP A 488 -2.14 29.62 4.66
CA ASP A 488 -0.90 28.96 5.08
C ASP A 488 0.24 29.96 5.21
N LEU A 489 0.70 30.17 6.44
CA LEU A 489 1.83 31.03 6.82
C LEU A 489 2.89 30.21 7.56
N GLN A 490 2.97 28.90 7.31
CA GLN A 490 3.90 28.02 8.02
C GLN A 490 5.32 28.57 7.95
N GLY A 491 5.98 28.79 9.08
CA GLY A 491 7.37 29.23 9.15
C GLY A 491 7.60 30.71 8.88
N CYS A 492 6.54 31.54 8.86
CA CYS A 492 6.66 32.99 8.84
C CYS A 492 7.05 33.51 10.23
N THR A 493 8.35 33.54 10.51
CA THR A 493 8.90 33.71 11.87
C THR A 493 8.73 35.12 12.47
N LYS A 494 8.56 36.16 11.65
CA LYS A 494 8.37 37.55 12.11
C LYS A 494 6.91 37.94 12.33
N ILE A 495 5.95 37.09 11.96
CA ILE A 495 4.52 37.36 12.21
C ILE A 495 4.27 37.35 13.71
N GLN A 496 3.88 38.51 14.24
CA GLN A 496 3.59 38.69 15.67
C GLN A 496 2.09 38.57 15.96
N SER A 497 1.24 38.96 15.02
CA SER A 497 -0.22 38.87 15.13
C SER A 497 -0.80 38.25 13.86
N PHE A 498 -1.95 37.60 14.00
CA PHE A 498 -2.78 37.19 12.88
C PHE A 498 -4.01 38.12 12.87
N PRO A 499 -4.73 38.29 11.75
CA PRO A 499 -5.89 39.17 11.69
C PRO A 499 -7.15 38.55 12.31
N ALA A 500 -8.13 39.39 12.70
CA ALA A 500 -9.44 38.92 13.12
C ALA A 500 -10.19 38.25 11.94
N THR A 501 -10.53 36.96 12.07
CA THR A 501 -11.09 36.15 10.97
C THR A 501 -12.51 35.65 11.22
N ARG A 502 -13.17 36.07 12.31
CA ARG A 502 -14.50 35.59 12.72
C ARG A 502 -15.58 35.73 11.65
N HIS A 503 -15.50 36.76 10.82
CA HIS A 503 -16.45 37.03 9.72
C HIS A 503 -16.13 36.25 8.43
N LEU A 504 -14.99 35.56 8.34
CA LEU A 504 -14.59 34.76 7.17
C LEU A 504 -15.31 33.41 7.17
N GLN A 505 -16.56 33.41 6.70
CA GLN A 505 -17.47 32.25 6.79
C GLN A 505 -17.00 31.02 6.00
N HIS A 506 -16.16 31.20 4.99
CA HIS A 506 -15.64 30.10 4.16
C HIS A 506 -14.27 29.56 4.62
N LEU A 507 -13.62 30.20 5.61
CA LEU A 507 -12.29 29.80 6.06
C LEU A 507 -12.34 28.43 6.76
N ARG A 508 -11.59 27.46 6.21
CA ARG A 508 -11.56 26.07 6.65
C ARG A 508 -10.22 25.66 7.23
N VAL A 509 -9.12 26.17 6.70
CA VAL A 509 -7.76 25.77 7.09
C VAL A 509 -6.92 27.01 7.43
N ILE A 510 -6.32 26.98 8.61
CA ILE A 510 -5.30 27.95 9.04
C ILE A 510 -4.04 27.17 9.44
N ASN A 511 -2.91 27.47 8.78
CA ASN A 511 -1.60 26.93 9.14
C ASN A 511 -0.64 28.05 9.56
N LEU A 512 -0.31 28.09 10.85
CA LEU A 512 0.61 29.03 11.49
C LEU A 512 1.81 28.30 12.13
N SER A 513 2.05 27.06 11.71
CA SER A 513 3.12 26.25 12.28
C SER A 513 4.48 26.93 12.11
N GLY A 514 5.28 27.05 13.17
CA GLY A 514 6.59 27.71 13.13
C GLY A 514 6.54 29.23 13.14
N CYS A 515 5.38 29.87 13.31
CA CYS A 515 5.26 31.30 13.60
C CYS A 515 5.64 31.56 15.06
N VAL A 516 6.95 31.56 15.35
CA VAL A 516 7.51 31.52 16.72
C VAL A 516 7.20 32.75 17.58
N GLU A 517 6.94 33.91 16.97
CA GLU A 517 6.61 35.14 17.68
C GLU A 517 5.14 35.21 18.12
N ILE A 518 4.26 34.37 17.57
CA ILE A 518 2.84 34.29 17.97
C ILE A 518 2.73 33.71 19.39
N LYS A 519 2.15 34.49 20.30
CA LYS A 519 1.91 34.16 21.72
C LYS A 519 0.42 34.14 22.05
N SER A 520 0.04 33.54 23.18
CA SER A 520 -1.37 33.45 23.60
C SER A 520 -2.05 34.81 23.78
N THR A 521 -1.38 35.85 24.27
CA THR A 521 -2.00 37.20 24.42
C THR A 521 -2.38 37.81 23.08
N GLN A 522 -1.55 37.60 22.05
CA GLN A 522 -1.87 38.00 20.68
C GLN A 522 -2.98 37.11 20.10
N LEU A 523 -3.16 35.90 20.66
CA LEU A 523 -4.33 35.07 20.37
C LEU A 523 -5.61 35.47 21.11
N GLU A 524 -5.51 36.09 22.27
CA GLU A 524 -6.68 36.59 23.02
C GLU A 524 -7.26 37.87 22.41
N GLU A 525 -6.42 38.69 21.77
CA GLU A 525 -6.87 39.82 20.94
C GLU A 525 -7.67 39.35 19.71
N PHE A 526 -7.64 38.06 19.34
CA PHE A 526 -8.59 37.51 18.38
C PHE A 526 -9.99 37.58 18.96
N GLN A 527 -10.84 38.40 18.37
CA GLN A 527 -12.29 38.32 18.52
C GLN A 527 -12.89 37.01 17.95
N GLY A 528 -12.19 35.88 18.05
CA GLY A 528 -12.60 34.53 17.69
C GLY A 528 -12.13 34.02 16.32
N PHE A 529 -11.96 32.70 16.21
CA PHE A 529 -11.88 31.97 14.94
C PHE A 529 -13.28 31.84 14.29
N PRO A 530 -13.36 31.65 12.95
CA PRO A 530 -14.64 31.46 12.28
C PRO A 530 -15.29 30.12 12.67
N ARG A 531 -16.63 30.10 12.71
CA ARG A 531 -17.45 28.94 13.13
C ARG A 531 -17.36 27.71 12.23
N ASN A 532 -16.77 27.84 11.04
CA ASN A 532 -16.64 26.78 10.03
C ASN A 532 -15.20 26.28 9.89
N LEU A 533 -14.27 26.73 10.75
CA LEU A 533 -12.88 26.30 10.74
C LEU A 533 -12.79 24.78 10.98
N LYS A 534 -12.13 24.05 10.08
CA LYS A 534 -11.97 22.59 10.12
C LYS A 534 -10.59 22.17 10.60
N GLU A 535 -9.55 22.88 10.17
CA GLU A 535 -8.17 22.51 10.48
C GLU A 535 -7.38 23.72 10.98
N LEU A 536 -6.72 23.56 12.13
CA LEU A 536 -5.89 24.59 12.75
C LEU A 536 -4.54 23.99 13.12
N TYR A 537 -3.48 24.49 12.46
CA TYR A 537 -2.10 24.08 12.71
C TYR A 537 -1.33 25.22 13.37
N LEU A 538 -0.82 24.95 14.57
CA LEU A 538 -0.11 25.88 15.44
C LEU A 538 1.21 25.28 15.93
N SER A 539 1.72 24.24 15.26
CA SER A 539 2.90 23.50 15.72
C SER A 539 4.10 24.45 15.88
N GLY A 540 4.85 24.35 16.98
CA GLY A 540 6.07 25.13 17.21
C GLY A 540 5.84 26.63 17.46
N THR A 541 4.62 27.06 17.75
CA THR A 541 4.30 28.46 18.14
C THR A 541 4.61 28.73 19.63
N GLY A 542 4.60 30.00 20.02
CA GLY A 542 4.93 30.47 21.38
C GLY A 542 3.79 30.40 22.40
N ILE A 543 2.68 29.73 22.07
CA ILE A 543 1.44 29.71 22.85
C ILE A 543 1.60 29.01 24.21
N ARG A 544 0.95 29.55 25.24
CA ARG A 544 0.88 29.00 26.61
C ARG A 544 -0.44 28.28 26.87
N GLU A 545 -1.50 28.78 26.26
CA GLU A 545 -2.85 28.22 26.27
C GLU A 545 -3.61 28.61 25.00
N VAL A 546 -4.62 27.83 24.67
CA VAL A 546 -5.70 28.21 23.75
C VAL A 546 -6.94 28.32 24.62
N THR A 547 -7.58 29.48 24.68
CA THR A 547 -8.65 29.75 25.67
C THR A 547 -10.00 29.13 25.27
N SER A 548 -10.81 28.80 26.27
CA SER A 548 -12.12 28.13 26.12
C SER A 548 -13.23 29.04 25.61
N SER A 549 -12.98 30.34 25.48
CA SER A 549 -13.95 31.34 25.00
C SER A 549 -14.38 31.16 23.54
N ILE A 550 -13.83 30.17 22.84
CA ILE A 550 -14.03 29.96 21.40
C ILE A 550 -14.75 28.63 21.17
N HIS A 551 -16.04 28.67 20.82
CA HIS A 551 -16.78 27.52 20.30
C HIS A 551 -16.21 27.10 18.93
N LEU A 552 -15.17 26.26 18.97
CA LEU A 552 -14.56 25.59 17.82
C LEU A 552 -15.32 24.30 17.49
N SER A 553 -16.65 24.38 17.46
CA SER A 553 -17.53 23.21 17.33
C SER A 553 -17.41 22.50 15.97
N SER A 554 -16.84 23.16 14.95
CA SER A 554 -16.60 22.59 13.61
C SER A 554 -15.19 22.00 13.43
N LEU A 555 -14.27 22.22 14.38
CA LEU A 555 -12.86 21.89 14.19
C LEU A 555 -12.68 20.38 14.21
N GLU A 556 -12.06 19.84 13.16
CA GLU A 556 -11.80 18.41 12.93
C GLU A 556 -10.32 18.07 13.24
N VAL A 557 -9.38 18.97 12.93
CA VAL A 557 -7.94 18.78 13.16
C VAL A 557 -7.36 19.94 13.94
N LEU A 558 -6.65 19.62 15.03
CA LEU A 558 -5.89 20.58 15.83
C LEU A 558 -4.46 20.06 16.04
N ASP A 559 -3.48 20.76 15.48
CA ASP A 559 -2.05 20.47 15.68
C ASP A 559 -1.39 21.55 16.52
N LEU A 560 -0.93 21.17 17.71
CA LEU A 560 -0.20 21.99 18.67
C LEU A 560 1.18 21.39 18.96
N SER A 561 1.68 20.50 18.10
CA SER A 561 2.93 19.79 18.33
C SER A 561 4.10 20.76 18.53
N ASN A 562 5.05 20.45 19.40
CA ASN A 562 6.22 21.27 19.70
C ASN A 562 5.92 22.67 20.25
N CYS A 563 4.70 22.93 20.72
CA CYS A 563 4.39 24.13 21.51
C CYS A 563 4.99 24.01 22.92
N LYS A 564 6.31 24.22 23.03
CA LYS A 564 7.11 24.01 24.26
C LYS A 564 6.67 24.85 25.48
N ARG A 565 5.84 25.87 25.27
CA ARG A 565 5.30 26.74 26.33
C ARG A 565 3.87 26.38 26.74
N LEU A 566 3.21 25.49 26.00
CA LEU A 566 1.83 25.08 26.23
C LEU A 566 1.70 24.38 27.58
N GLN A 567 0.80 24.88 28.41
CA GLN A 567 0.52 24.36 29.75
C GLN A 567 -0.91 23.83 29.88
N ASN A 568 -1.87 24.46 29.18
CA ASN A 568 -3.30 24.13 29.27
C ASN A 568 -3.94 24.04 27.87
N LEU A 569 -5.06 23.31 27.78
CA LEU A 569 -5.89 23.14 26.58
C LEU A 569 -7.33 23.63 26.86
N PRO A 570 -8.10 24.08 25.84
CA PRO A 570 -9.49 24.55 25.98
C PRO A 570 -10.50 23.39 26.12
N MET A 571 -10.19 22.42 26.97
CA MET A 571 -10.95 21.18 27.09
C MET A 571 -12.08 21.34 28.12
N GLY A 572 -13.01 22.24 27.85
CA GLY A 572 -14.33 22.24 28.51
C GLY A 572 -15.29 21.32 27.75
N LYS A 573 -16.13 20.57 28.45
CA LYS A 573 -17.20 19.76 27.82
C LYS A 573 -17.98 20.61 26.81
N GLY A 574 -17.92 20.23 25.53
CA GLY A 574 -18.68 20.83 24.43
C GLY A 574 -17.89 21.70 23.43
N ASN A 575 -16.67 22.14 23.75
CA ASN A 575 -15.99 23.17 22.93
C ASN A 575 -15.37 22.64 21.62
N LEU A 576 -14.95 21.37 21.61
CA LEU A 576 -14.26 20.69 20.51
C LEU A 576 -15.02 19.42 20.07
N ALA A 577 -16.35 19.49 20.04
CA ALA A 577 -17.19 18.32 19.84
C ALA A 577 -16.94 17.59 18.49
N SER A 578 -16.50 18.30 17.45
CA SER A 578 -16.21 17.69 16.14
C SER A 578 -14.76 17.25 15.95
N LEU A 579 -13.90 17.37 16.98
CA LEU A 579 -12.47 17.11 16.83
C LEU A 579 -12.21 15.62 16.58
N ILE A 580 -11.57 15.33 15.45
CA ILE A 580 -11.21 13.99 14.99
C ILE A 580 -9.73 13.70 15.32
N LYS A 581 -8.86 14.69 15.17
CA LYS A 581 -7.41 14.53 15.32
C LYS A 581 -6.81 15.63 16.19
N LEU A 582 -6.11 15.21 17.26
CA LEU A 582 -5.43 16.10 18.19
C LEU A 582 -3.95 15.71 18.29
N MET A 583 -3.07 16.62 17.87
CA MET A 583 -1.62 16.44 17.96
C MET A 583 -1.01 17.39 18.99
N LEU A 584 -0.32 16.84 19.99
CA LEU A 584 0.30 17.56 21.10
C LEU A 584 1.76 17.11 21.33
N SER A 585 2.33 16.32 20.43
CA SER A 585 3.65 15.75 20.60
C SER A 585 4.71 16.85 20.77
N GLY A 586 5.64 16.71 21.72
CA GLY A 586 6.69 17.68 22.01
C GLY A 586 6.25 18.88 22.85
N CYS A 587 5.01 18.92 23.35
CA CYS A 587 4.54 19.91 24.33
C CYS A 587 5.09 19.62 25.73
N SER A 588 6.39 19.84 25.92
CA SER A 588 7.13 19.41 27.12
C SER A 588 6.70 20.05 28.44
N LYS A 589 5.95 21.17 28.42
CA LYS A 589 5.37 21.80 29.62
C LYS A 589 3.93 21.38 29.93
N LEU A 590 3.29 20.64 29.03
CA LEU A 590 1.94 20.12 29.24
C LEU A 590 2.02 18.99 30.27
N GLN A 591 1.45 19.23 31.46
CA GLN A 591 1.49 18.29 32.60
C GLN A 591 0.13 17.67 32.92
N ASN A 592 -0.96 18.28 32.49
CA ASN A 592 -2.31 17.82 32.78
C ASN A 592 -3.23 18.06 31.57
N ILE A 593 -4.13 17.12 31.31
CA ILE A 593 -5.21 17.20 30.35
C ILE A 593 -6.46 16.73 31.10
N GLN A 594 -7.38 17.64 31.44
CA GLN A 594 -8.52 17.30 32.31
C GLN A 594 -9.60 16.46 31.60
N ASP A 595 -9.93 16.80 30.36
CA ASP A 595 -10.95 16.12 29.56
C ASP A 595 -10.48 15.99 28.10
N LEU A 596 -11.06 15.04 27.36
CA LEU A 596 -10.84 14.83 25.92
C LEU A 596 -12.16 14.98 25.13
N PRO A 597 -12.13 15.36 23.84
CA PRO A 597 -13.33 15.57 23.06
C PRO A 597 -13.92 14.24 22.58
N THR A 598 -15.25 14.12 22.59
CA THR A 598 -15.95 12.83 22.49
C THR A 598 -15.80 12.09 21.16
N ASN A 599 -15.53 12.79 20.05
CA ASN A 599 -15.47 12.21 18.70
C ASN A 599 -14.03 11.96 18.20
N LEU A 600 -13.05 12.04 19.09
CA LEU A 600 -11.63 11.93 18.74
C LEU A 600 -11.29 10.52 18.22
N LYS A 601 -10.58 10.47 17.09
CA LYS A 601 -10.10 9.24 16.43
C LYS A 601 -8.60 9.07 16.53
N GLU A 602 -7.84 10.15 16.59
CA GLU A 602 -6.38 10.08 16.72
C GLU A 602 -5.87 11.08 17.78
N LEU A 603 -5.09 10.58 18.74
CA LEU A 603 -4.50 11.35 19.83
C LEU A 603 -3.00 11.12 19.89
N TYR A 604 -2.22 12.19 19.75
CA TYR A 604 -0.75 12.14 19.83
C TYR A 604 -0.25 13.03 20.97
N LEU A 605 0.43 12.44 21.94
CA LEU A 605 0.96 13.05 23.17
C LEU A 605 2.47 12.84 23.31
N ALA A 606 3.14 12.34 22.28
CA ALA A 606 4.52 11.88 22.38
C ALA A 606 5.46 12.97 22.93
N GLY A 607 6.25 12.67 23.97
CA GLY A 607 7.20 13.62 24.56
C GLY A 607 6.57 14.75 25.39
N THR A 608 5.33 14.58 25.85
CA THR A 608 4.71 15.48 26.85
C THR A 608 5.13 15.14 28.28
N SER A 609 4.83 16.01 29.24
CA SER A 609 5.13 15.81 30.68
C SER A 609 3.91 15.37 31.49
N ILE A 610 2.89 14.80 30.84
CA ILE A 610 1.68 14.33 31.51
C ILE A 610 2.02 13.24 32.52
N ARG A 611 1.35 13.28 33.68
CA ARG A 611 1.50 12.26 34.73
C ARG A 611 0.45 11.16 34.63
N GLU A 612 -0.72 11.54 34.14
CA GLU A 612 -1.88 10.68 33.97
C GLU A 612 -2.59 11.04 32.66
N VAL A 613 -3.26 10.04 32.07
CA VAL A 613 -4.20 10.24 30.97
C VAL A 613 -5.61 10.39 31.58
N PRO A 614 -6.42 11.40 31.21
CA PRO A 614 -7.74 11.59 31.79
C PRO A 614 -8.66 10.40 31.51
N SER A 615 -9.50 10.06 32.50
CA SER A 615 -10.45 8.94 32.40
C SER A 615 -11.48 9.09 31.29
N SER A 616 -11.68 10.30 30.77
CA SER A 616 -12.53 10.57 29.60
C SER A 616 -12.04 9.86 28.33
N ILE A 617 -10.75 9.49 28.24
CA ILE A 617 -10.25 8.66 27.14
C ILE A 617 -11.05 7.35 27.02
N CYS A 618 -11.45 6.75 28.15
CA CYS A 618 -12.18 5.48 28.18
C CYS A 618 -13.56 5.53 27.52
N HIS A 619 -14.08 6.72 27.21
CA HIS A 619 -15.35 6.91 26.51
C HIS A 619 -15.19 7.11 25.00
N LEU A 620 -13.96 7.20 24.48
CA LEU A 620 -13.68 7.47 23.06
C LEU A 620 -13.77 6.19 22.24
N THR A 621 -14.99 5.66 22.07
CA THR A 621 -15.24 4.39 21.36
C THR A 621 -14.84 4.42 19.88
N GLN A 622 -14.58 5.60 19.31
CA GLN A 622 -14.08 5.81 17.95
C GLN A 622 -12.56 6.04 17.86
N LEU A 623 -11.84 6.06 18.99
CA LEU A 623 -10.39 6.26 19.01
C LEU A 623 -9.69 5.10 18.30
N VAL A 624 -8.89 5.40 17.27
CA VAL A 624 -8.18 4.43 16.42
C VAL A 624 -6.68 4.39 16.75
N VAL A 625 -6.09 5.58 17.01
CA VAL A 625 -4.67 5.75 17.30
C VAL A 625 -4.52 6.50 18.62
N PHE A 626 -3.71 5.94 19.53
CA PHE A 626 -3.23 6.62 20.72
C PHE A 626 -1.71 6.48 20.82
N ASP A 627 -1.01 7.60 20.69
CA ASP A 627 0.43 7.69 20.81
C ASP A 627 0.81 8.57 22.00
N ALA A 628 1.51 7.99 22.97
CA ALA A 628 2.10 8.67 24.12
C ALA A 628 3.57 8.26 24.31
N GLU A 629 4.27 8.01 23.20
CA GLU A 629 5.70 7.69 23.20
C GLU A 629 6.51 8.75 23.99
N ASN A 630 7.49 8.32 24.77
CA ASN A 630 8.38 9.17 25.55
C ASN A 630 7.66 10.13 26.53
N CYS A 631 6.45 9.80 26.99
CA CYS A 631 5.80 10.44 28.13
C CYS A 631 6.46 10.00 29.44
N LYS A 632 7.67 10.49 29.71
CA LYS A 632 8.56 9.99 30.78
C LYS A 632 8.00 10.05 32.20
N LYS A 633 7.03 10.94 32.45
CA LYS A 633 6.36 11.12 33.75
C LYS A 633 5.03 10.38 33.86
N LEU A 634 4.60 9.69 32.81
CA LEU A 634 3.34 8.95 32.80
C LEU A 634 3.47 7.74 33.73
N GLN A 635 2.71 7.74 34.81
CA GLN A 635 2.81 6.72 35.87
C GLN A 635 1.79 5.59 35.67
N ASP A 636 0.56 5.96 35.31
CA ASP A 636 -0.57 5.05 35.21
C ASP A 636 -1.46 5.39 34.00
N LEU A 637 -2.15 4.37 33.50
CA LEU A 637 -3.19 4.49 32.48
C LEU A 637 -4.56 4.15 33.11
N PRO A 638 -5.66 4.75 32.64
CA PRO A 638 -6.97 4.53 33.24
C PRO A 638 -7.49 3.10 33.02
N MET A 639 -8.04 2.48 34.06
CA MET A 639 -8.51 1.07 34.06
C MET A 639 -9.59 0.75 33.01
N GLY A 640 -10.31 1.76 32.51
CA GLY A 640 -11.37 1.59 31.50
C GLY A 640 -10.89 1.54 30.04
N MET A 641 -9.59 1.39 29.77
CA MET A 641 -9.08 1.38 28.39
C MET A 641 -9.57 0.21 27.53
N GLY A 642 -9.99 -0.91 28.12
CA GLY A 642 -10.60 -2.04 27.40
C GLY A 642 -11.85 -1.66 26.60
N ASN A 643 -12.46 -0.51 26.93
CA ASN A 643 -13.66 0.02 26.27
C ASN A 643 -13.39 0.71 24.93
N LEU A 644 -12.12 0.93 24.58
CA LEU A 644 -11.70 1.59 23.35
C LEU A 644 -11.83 0.64 22.14
N ILE A 645 -13.06 0.23 21.82
CA ILE A 645 -13.35 -0.83 20.85
C ILE A 645 -12.81 -0.58 19.44
N SER A 646 -12.56 0.68 19.05
CA SER A 646 -11.98 1.02 17.74
C SER A 646 -10.46 1.14 17.74
N LEU A 647 -9.80 1.01 18.90
CA LEU A 647 -8.37 1.25 19.03
C LEU A 647 -7.60 0.15 18.32
N THR A 648 -6.75 0.55 17.38
CA THR A 648 -5.93 -0.36 16.58
C THR A 648 -4.44 -0.17 16.83
N MET A 649 -4.02 1.02 17.28
CA MET A 649 -2.63 1.37 17.51
C MET A 649 -2.47 2.07 18.86
N LEU A 650 -1.67 1.48 19.73
CA LEU A 650 -1.28 2.02 21.03
C LEU A 650 0.25 2.07 21.14
N ILE A 651 0.80 3.27 21.27
CA ILE A 651 2.25 3.49 21.39
C ILE A 651 2.52 4.16 22.74
N LEU A 652 3.29 3.49 23.59
CA LEU A 652 3.67 3.90 24.95
C LEU A 652 5.17 3.72 25.18
N SER A 653 5.96 3.53 24.13
CA SER A 653 7.41 3.34 24.23
C SER A 653 8.07 4.48 25.01
N GLY A 654 9.13 4.19 25.78
CA GLY A 654 9.88 5.20 26.53
C GLY A 654 9.11 5.86 27.69
N CYS A 655 7.95 5.33 28.09
CA CYS A 655 7.25 5.75 29.31
C CYS A 655 7.94 5.18 30.56
N SER A 656 9.06 5.79 30.95
CA SER A 656 9.99 5.28 31.98
C SER A 656 9.44 5.19 33.41
N GLU A 657 8.28 5.78 33.70
CA GLU A 657 7.61 5.71 35.00
C GLU A 657 6.36 4.80 35.00
N LEU A 658 5.97 4.23 33.84
CA LEU A 658 4.74 3.47 33.66
C LEU A 658 4.83 2.09 34.34
N ARG A 659 4.11 1.90 35.45
CA ARG A 659 4.29 0.73 36.33
C ARG A 659 3.49 -0.50 35.90
N SER A 660 2.32 -0.29 35.31
CA SER A 660 1.41 -1.35 34.87
C SER A 660 0.57 -0.92 33.66
N ILE A 661 0.08 -1.90 32.91
CA ILE A 661 -0.83 -1.73 31.77
C ILE A 661 -2.21 -2.27 32.18
N PRO A 662 -3.31 -1.52 32.02
CA PRO A 662 -4.67 -1.98 32.27
C PRO A 662 -5.15 -2.91 31.15
N ASP A 663 -6.36 -3.47 31.27
CA ASP A 663 -6.97 -4.24 30.20
C ASP A 663 -7.05 -3.43 28.88
N LEU A 664 -6.67 -4.08 27.79
CA LEU A 664 -6.62 -3.48 26.45
C LEU A 664 -7.75 -4.05 25.56
N PRO A 665 -8.25 -3.28 24.58
CA PRO A 665 -9.36 -3.71 23.74
C PRO A 665 -8.93 -4.82 22.77
N ARG A 666 -9.78 -5.85 22.59
CA ARG A 666 -9.54 -7.02 21.70
C ARG A 666 -9.23 -6.68 20.25
N ASN A 667 -9.59 -5.48 19.78
CA ASN A 667 -9.38 -5.03 18.39
C ASN A 667 -7.98 -4.44 18.11
N LEU A 668 -7.12 -4.37 19.13
CA LEU A 668 -5.78 -3.80 19.00
C LEU A 668 -4.93 -4.59 18.00
N ARG A 669 -4.22 -3.88 17.10
CA ARG A 669 -3.36 -4.46 16.06
C ARG A 669 -1.88 -4.17 16.28
N HIS A 670 -1.56 -2.99 16.79
CA HIS A 670 -0.20 -2.54 17.03
C HIS A 670 -0.08 -2.07 18.47
N LEU A 671 0.80 -2.72 19.22
CA LEU A 671 1.12 -2.34 20.59
C LEU A 671 2.62 -2.15 20.73
N ASN A 672 3.03 -0.95 21.13
CA ASN A 672 4.41 -0.65 21.45
C ASN A 672 4.53 -0.23 22.93
N LEU A 673 5.23 -1.04 23.70
CA LEU A 673 5.53 -0.84 25.12
C LEU A 673 7.05 -0.78 25.36
N ALA A 674 7.86 -0.59 24.32
CA ALA A 674 9.31 -0.64 24.43
C ALA A 674 9.84 0.33 25.51
N GLU A 675 10.91 -0.04 26.21
CA GLU A 675 11.57 0.79 27.22
C GLU A 675 10.63 1.19 28.40
N THR A 676 9.60 0.39 28.70
CA THR A 676 8.74 0.60 29.88
C THR A 676 9.15 -0.34 31.04
N PRO A 677 9.06 0.11 32.31
CA PRO A 677 9.47 -0.69 33.46
C PRO A 677 8.39 -1.68 33.94
N ILE A 678 7.46 -2.06 33.06
CA ILE A 678 6.33 -2.92 33.39
C ILE A 678 6.82 -4.30 33.83
N LYS A 679 6.21 -4.84 34.88
CA LYS A 679 6.58 -6.16 35.42
C LYS A 679 5.76 -7.31 34.84
N LYS A 680 4.49 -7.02 34.52
CA LYS A 680 3.49 -7.98 34.07
C LYS A 680 2.53 -7.30 33.12
N LEU A 681 2.02 -8.07 32.17
CA LEU A 681 0.85 -7.72 31.35
C LEU A 681 -0.42 -8.26 32.04
N PRO A 682 -1.59 -7.64 31.84
CA PRO A 682 -2.86 -8.14 32.40
C PRO A 682 -3.23 -9.50 31.79
N SER A 683 -4.04 -10.30 32.48
CA SER A 683 -4.46 -11.62 31.95
C SER A 683 -5.31 -11.51 30.67
N SER A 684 -6.05 -10.41 30.52
CA SER A 684 -6.80 -10.08 29.29
C SER A 684 -5.91 -9.86 28.07
N PHE A 685 -4.58 -9.74 28.25
CA PHE A 685 -3.63 -9.65 27.15
C PHE A 685 -3.70 -10.87 26.22
N GLU A 686 -4.10 -12.02 26.76
CA GLU A 686 -4.34 -13.24 26.00
C GLU A 686 -5.53 -13.11 25.03
N ASP A 687 -6.47 -12.22 25.29
CA ASP A 687 -7.65 -12.00 24.43
C ASP A 687 -7.36 -11.09 23.22
N LEU A 688 -6.13 -10.57 23.06
CA LEU A 688 -5.74 -9.70 21.93
C LEU A 688 -5.49 -10.51 20.65
N THR A 689 -6.48 -11.32 20.25
CA THR A 689 -6.40 -12.25 19.12
C THR A 689 -6.14 -11.57 17.78
N LYS A 690 -6.43 -10.27 17.66
CA LYS A 690 -6.20 -9.43 16.45
C LYS A 690 -4.86 -8.68 16.42
N LEU A 691 -4.01 -8.88 17.42
CA LEU A 691 -2.72 -8.22 17.50
C LEU A 691 -1.82 -8.66 16.34
N VAL A 692 -1.29 -7.71 15.57
CA VAL A 692 -0.41 -7.93 14.41
C VAL A 692 1.05 -7.64 14.77
N SER A 693 1.29 -6.65 15.63
CA SER A 693 2.63 -6.22 16.03
C SER A 693 2.69 -5.94 17.52
N LEU A 694 3.67 -6.54 18.19
CA LEU A 694 3.97 -6.35 19.60
C LEU A 694 5.43 -5.97 19.78
N ASP A 695 5.68 -4.78 20.31
CA ASP A 695 7.03 -4.31 20.65
C ASP A 695 7.15 -4.18 22.17
N LEU A 696 7.97 -5.03 22.77
CA LEU A 696 8.32 -5.06 24.19
C LEU A 696 9.84 -4.87 24.37
N ASN A 697 10.53 -4.32 23.36
CA ASN A 697 11.96 -4.12 23.39
C ASN A 697 12.38 -3.34 24.65
N HIS A 698 13.40 -3.77 25.37
CA HIS A 698 13.90 -3.18 26.60
C HIS A 698 12.83 -3.03 27.72
N CYS A 699 11.81 -3.89 27.75
CA CYS A 699 10.99 -4.10 28.94
C CYS A 699 11.75 -4.93 29.99
N GLU A 700 12.83 -4.38 30.55
CA GLU A 700 13.84 -5.11 31.34
C GLU A 700 13.26 -5.84 32.57
N ARG A 701 12.15 -5.33 33.11
CA ARG A 701 11.46 -5.87 34.30
C ARG A 701 10.33 -6.85 33.98
N LEU A 702 10.02 -7.09 32.71
CA LEU A 702 8.93 -7.98 32.31
C LEU A 702 9.30 -9.42 32.65
N GLN A 703 8.53 -10.05 33.55
CA GLN A 703 8.89 -11.38 34.07
C GLN A 703 8.21 -12.54 33.34
N HIS A 704 7.06 -12.29 32.72
CA HIS A 704 6.19 -13.31 32.15
C HIS A 704 5.48 -12.81 30.89
N LEU A 705 5.49 -13.62 29.83
CA LEU A 705 4.73 -13.41 28.60
C LEU A 705 4.20 -14.77 28.09
N GLN A 706 2.88 -14.93 28.10
CA GLN A 706 2.21 -16.05 27.44
C GLN A 706 1.72 -15.60 26.06
N MET A 707 2.00 -16.41 25.03
CA MET A 707 1.70 -16.10 23.63
C MET A 707 0.76 -17.12 22.96
N GLU A 708 0.24 -18.10 23.71
CA GLU A 708 -0.51 -19.25 23.17
C GLU A 708 -1.81 -18.86 22.45
N SER A 709 -2.33 -17.67 22.74
CA SER A 709 -3.59 -17.15 22.21
C SER A 709 -3.45 -16.21 21.01
N PHE A 710 -2.22 -15.86 20.60
CA PHE A 710 -2.00 -14.95 19.48
C PHE A 710 -2.12 -15.63 18.12
N GLU A 711 -3.29 -15.52 17.50
CA GLU A 711 -3.56 -16.12 16.18
C GLU A 711 -3.06 -15.27 15.00
N SER A 712 -2.94 -13.95 15.19
CA SER A 712 -2.65 -12.99 14.09
C SER A 712 -1.34 -12.23 14.22
N VAL A 713 -0.52 -12.53 15.24
CA VAL A 713 0.73 -11.79 15.47
C VAL A 713 1.74 -12.09 14.38
N VAL A 714 2.18 -11.02 13.72
CA VAL A 714 3.13 -11.02 12.60
C VAL A 714 4.52 -10.57 13.06
N ARG A 715 4.61 -9.63 14.00
CA ARG A 715 5.89 -9.10 14.50
C ARG A 715 5.93 -9.08 16.02
N VAL A 716 7.01 -9.61 16.59
CA VAL A 716 7.28 -9.55 18.03
C VAL A 716 8.73 -9.13 18.27
N ASP A 717 8.94 -8.10 19.08
CA ASP A 717 10.25 -7.70 19.59
C ASP A 717 10.29 -7.85 21.12
N LEU A 718 11.15 -8.74 21.61
CA LEU A 718 11.41 -9.00 23.03
C LEU A 718 12.86 -8.68 23.40
N SER A 719 13.55 -7.93 22.55
CA SER A 719 14.97 -7.64 22.72
C SER A 719 15.21 -6.95 24.06
N GLY A 720 16.25 -7.34 24.80
CA GLY A 720 16.56 -6.71 26.09
C GLY A 720 15.55 -6.95 27.23
N CYS A 721 14.61 -7.89 27.11
CA CYS A 721 13.72 -8.31 28.22
C CYS A 721 14.48 -9.16 29.26
N LEU A 722 15.26 -8.52 30.12
CA LEU A 722 16.27 -9.18 30.98
C LEU A 722 15.68 -10.10 32.08
N GLU A 723 14.52 -9.76 32.64
CA GLU A 723 13.85 -10.55 33.68
C GLU A 723 12.87 -11.60 33.12
N LEU A 724 12.71 -11.69 31.79
CA LEU A 724 11.74 -12.57 31.16
C LEU A 724 12.20 -14.02 31.26
N LYS A 725 11.49 -14.82 32.06
CA LYS A 725 11.89 -16.21 32.35
C LYS A 725 11.38 -17.21 31.32
N TYR A 726 10.20 -16.94 30.76
CA TYR A 726 9.47 -17.87 29.89
C TYR A 726 8.80 -17.11 28.75
N ILE A 727 8.86 -17.70 27.56
CA ILE A 727 8.01 -17.39 26.41
C ILE A 727 7.36 -18.73 26.04
N LEU A 728 6.07 -18.75 25.70
CA LEU A 728 5.31 -19.95 25.28
C LEU A 728 4.82 -20.90 26.40
N GLY A 729 4.63 -20.42 27.63
CA GLY A 729 3.60 -20.97 28.52
C GLY A 729 3.90 -22.13 29.50
N PHE A 730 5.16 -22.50 29.76
CA PHE A 730 5.46 -23.61 30.71
C PHE A 730 6.25 -23.18 31.96
N SER A 731 5.86 -23.73 33.12
CA SER A 731 6.54 -23.59 34.43
C SER A 731 7.59 -24.69 34.64
N LEU A 732 8.77 -24.32 35.16
CA LEU A 732 9.83 -25.28 35.52
C LEU A 732 9.57 -26.02 36.85
N GLN A 733 8.61 -25.58 37.67
CA GLN A 733 8.25 -26.35 38.87
C GLN A 733 7.70 -27.75 38.52
N ASP A 734 7.30 -27.96 37.27
CA ASP A 734 6.76 -29.23 36.79
C ASP A 734 7.83 -30.25 36.37
N ILE A 735 9.12 -29.85 36.25
CA ILE A 735 10.17 -30.75 35.71
C ILE A 735 11.28 -31.04 36.73
N THR A 736 11.51 -30.20 37.74
CA THR A 736 12.63 -30.41 38.68
C THR A 736 12.47 -31.58 39.68
N GLN A 737 11.51 -32.49 39.47
CA GLN A 737 11.52 -33.83 40.08
C GLN A 737 11.41 -34.98 39.04
N LEU A 738 11.83 -34.77 37.79
CA LEU A 738 11.89 -35.80 36.74
C LEU A 738 13.25 -36.52 36.67
N HIS A 739 13.76 -37.01 37.80
CA HIS A 739 14.87 -37.97 37.80
C HIS A 739 14.55 -39.15 38.72
N GLU A 740 14.80 -40.34 38.17
CA GLU A 740 14.82 -41.68 38.78
C GLU A 740 13.47 -42.46 38.81
N ASP A 741 13.34 -43.33 37.80
CA ASP A 741 12.54 -44.57 37.72
C ASP A 741 11.02 -44.42 37.88
N GLY A 742 10.22 -44.51 36.83
CA GLY A 742 10.10 -45.70 36.00
C GLY A 742 8.78 -46.41 36.34
N THR A 743 7.88 -46.46 35.37
CA THR A 743 6.65 -47.28 35.26
C THR A 743 5.35 -46.85 35.95
N ASP A 744 4.29 -46.95 35.13
CA ASP A 744 2.84 -47.04 35.37
C ASP A 744 2.10 -45.73 35.68
N LYS A 745 1.36 -45.12 34.73
CA LYS A 745 0.13 -45.51 34.00
C LYS A 745 -1.17 -45.25 34.80
N VAL A 746 -1.50 -43.98 35.02
CA VAL A 746 -2.92 -43.59 35.09
C VAL A 746 -3.47 -43.21 33.73
N MET A 747 -4.48 -43.97 33.38
CA MET A 747 -5.43 -43.80 32.31
C MET A 747 -6.70 -43.20 32.93
N LEU A 748 -7.13 -42.00 32.54
CA LEU A 748 -8.51 -41.57 32.78
C LEU A 748 -9.08 -40.83 31.56
N HIS A 749 -10.27 -41.30 31.19
CA HIS A 749 -11.10 -40.85 30.09
C HIS A 749 -11.83 -39.54 30.43
N GLY A 750 -11.94 -38.63 29.46
CA GLY A 750 -12.84 -37.47 29.50
C GLY A 750 -12.81 -36.72 28.17
N THR A 751 -13.98 -36.57 27.53
CA THR A 751 -14.14 -35.90 26.23
C THR A 751 -13.93 -34.38 26.33
N PRO A 752 -13.34 -33.72 25.31
CA PRO A 752 -12.83 -32.34 25.41
C PRO A 752 -13.85 -31.26 24.95
N PRO A 753 -13.62 -29.96 25.25
CA PRO A 753 -12.73 -29.41 26.27
C PRO A 753 -13.35 -28.22 27.05
N CYS A 754 -13.49 -28.40 28.36
CA CYS A 754 -13.31 -27.35 29.37
C CYS A 754 -12.63 -28.01 30.58
N ASN A 755 -11.52 -27.42 31.02
CA ASN A 755 -10.87 -27.50 32.33
C ASN A 755 -10.34 -28.85 32.90
N VAL A 756 -9.00 -28.90 32.96
CA VAL A 756 -8.15 -29.30 34.09
C VAL A 756 -8.64 -30.41 35.02
N THR A 757 -7.93 -31.54 35.06
CA THR A 757 -7.50 -32.22 36.30
C THR A 757 -6.26 -33.08 36.01
N LEU A 758 -5.18 -32.78 36.71
CA LEU A 758 -3.95 -33.56 36.82
C LEU A 758 -4.22 -34.84 37.62
N ILE A 759 -3.76 -35.99 37.13
CA ILE A 759 -3.70 -37.21 37.93
C ILE A 759 -2.25 -37.66 38.03
N LEU A 760 -1.75 -37.56 39.25
CA LEU A 760 -0.47 -38.02 39.73
C LEU A 760 -0.58 -39.52 40.05
N GLU A 761 0.28 -40.35 39.48
CA GLU A 761 0.65 -41.62 40.10
C GLU A 761 2.10 -41.56 40.59
N THR A 762 2.26 -42.12 41.79
CA THR A 762 3.41 -42.23 42.70
C THR A 762 4.75 -42.51 42.00
N TRP A 763 5.89 -42.04 42.50
CA TRP A 763 6.83 -42.83 43.33
C TRP A 763 7.75 -41.94 44.23
N ARG A 764 8.53 -42.59 45.09
CA ARG A 764 9.00 -42.19 46.43
C ARG A 764 10.39 -41.51 46.53
N THR A 765 10.46 -40.54 47.45
CA THR A 765 11.51 -40.21 48.47
C THR A 765 13.01 -40.52 48.19
N ARG A 766 13.84 -39.45 48.13
CA ARG A 766 15.06 -39.27 48.97
C ARG A 766 15.56 -37.81 48.95
N HIS A 767 16.12 -37.40 50.08
CA HIS A 767 16.51 -36.06 50.52
C HIS A 767 17.66 -35.41 49.72
N VAL A 768 17.55 -34.12 49.37
CA VAL A 768 18.69 -33.18 49.29
C VAL A 768 18.24 -31.77 49.71
N THR A 769 19.00 -31.17 50.62
CA THR A 769 18.83 -29.85 51.23
C THR A 769 19.31 -28.68 50.34
N PRO A 770 18.79 -27.45 50.51
CA PRO A 770 19.09 -26.31 49.65
C PRO A 770 20.37 -25.57 50.10
N MET A 771 21.39 -25.51 49.24
CA MET A 771 22.61 -24.74 49.46
C MET A 771 22.70 -23.48 48.57
N GLU A 772 22.94 -22.36 49.26
CA GLU A 772 23.74 -21.18 48.92
C GLU A 772 23.40 -20.27 47.73
N LYS A 773 23.26 -18.99 48.10
CA LYS A 773 23.15 -17.78 47.28
C LYS A 773 24.47 -17.54 46.51
N SER A 774 24.56 -18.04 45.27
CA SER A 774 25.50 -17.51 44.28
C SER A 774 24.69 -16.84 43.16
N GLY A 775 25.13 -15.66 42.72
CA GLY A 775 24.45 -14.79 41.76
C GLY A 775 23.99 -15.53 40.51
N SER A 776 22.77 -16.04 40.54
CA SER A 776 22.19 -16.84 39.49
C SER A 776 21.67 -15.86 38.44
N LYS A 777 22.43 -15.68 37.35
CA LYS A 777 21.91 -15.00 36.15
C LYS A 777 20.66 -15.76 35.69
N PHE A 778 19.55 -15.06 35.51
CA PHE A 778 18.32 -15.63 34.96
C PHE A 778 18.48 -15.73 33.45
N TYR A 779 18.13 -16.90 32.88
CA TYR A 779 18.19 -17.14 31.43
C TYR A 779 16.78 -17.40 30.91
N LEU A 780 16.51 -16.96 29.69
CA LEU A 780 15.24 -17.14 29.00
C LEU A 780 15.20 -18.52 28.32
N LYS A 781 14.19 -19.35 28.61
CA LYS A 781 14.04 -20.69 28.01
C LYS A 781 12.89 -20.69 27.00
N LEU A 782 13.19 -20.91 25.71
CA LEU A 782 12.16 -21.29 24.73
C LEU A 782 11.92 -22.79 24.87
N MET A 783 10.71 -23.19 25.27
CA MET A 783 10.37 -24.59 25.41
C MET A 783 10.16 -25.23 24.02
N PRO A 784 10.58 -26.50 23.82
CA PRO A 784 10.19 -27.26 22.65
C PRO A 784 8.66 -27.35 22.59
N PHE A 785 8.08 -27.14 21.41
CA PHE A 785 6.68 -27.41 21.17
C PHE A 785 6.50 -28.93 21.28
N VAL A 786 6.04 -29.42 22.44
CA VAL A 786 6.13 -30.83 22.78
C VAL A 786 5.41 -31.70 21.74
N THR A 787 6.21 -32.36 20.91
CA THR A 787 5.84 -33.57 20.20
C THR A 787 6.32 -34.77 21.05
N THR A 788 5.53 -35.22 22.03
CA THR A 788 5.82 -36.51 22.70
C THR A 788 5.64 -37.67 21.71
N PRO A 789 6.43 -38.75 21.74
CA PRO A 789 6.55 -39.70 20.62
C PRO A 789 5.32 -40.58 20.32
N TYR A 790 4.18 -40.32 20.95
CA TYR A 790 2.94 -41.05 20.71
C TYR A 790 2.28 -40.60 19.40
N ARG A 791 2.43 -41.44 18.37
CA ARG A 791 1.82 -41.41 17.03
C ARG A 791 0.27 -41.36 17.00
N SER A 792 -0.41 -40.88 18.03
CA SER A 792 -1.87 -40.86 18.12
C SER A 792 -2.41 -39.47 18.49
N LYS A 793 -2.89 -38.77 17.45
CA LYS A 793 -3.98 -37.77 17.43
C LYS A 793 -3.91 -36.47 18.26
N LEU A 794 -2.88 -36.20 19.06
CA LEU A 794 -2.77 -34.90 19.78
C LEU A 794 -1.74 -33.92 19.20
N GLN A 795 -1.07 -34.27 18.09
CA GLN A 795 0.17 -33.61 17.66
C GLN A 795 0.04 -32.61 16.49
N SER A 796 -0.93 -31.69 16.54
CA SER A 796 -0.89 -30.59 15.57
C SER A 796 -1.50 -29.27 16.05
N SER A 797 -2.48 -29.20 16.94
CA SER A 797 -3.25 -27.93 17.04
C SER A 797 -2.50 -26.70 17.59
N LEU A 798 -1.39 -26.82 18.32
CA LEU A 798 -0.83 -25.68 19.06
C LEU A 798 0.27 -24.90 18.33
N VAL A 799 1.24 -25.58 17.69
CA VAL A 799 2.15 -24.92 16.71
C VAL A 799 1.35 -24.31 15.57
N PHE A 800 0.14 -24.83 15.34
CA PHE A 800 -0.77 -24.31 14.33
C PHE A 800 -1.31 -22.89 14.60
N ARG A 801 -1.01 -22.22 15.72
CA ARG A 801 -1.53 -20.86 15.98
C ARG A 801 -0.58 -19.71 15.60
N MET A 802 0.74 -19.91 15.65
CA MET A 802 1.71 -18.84 15.33
C MET A 802 2.11 -18.76 13.84
N TYR A 803 1.33 -19.37 12.93
CA TYR A 803 1.65 -19.36 11.50
C TYR A 803 1.76 -17.96 10.90
N ALA A 804 1.18 -16.93 11.50
CA ALA A 804 1.25 -15.58 10.97
C ALA A 804 2.59 -14.87 11.26
N MET A 805 3.44 -15.40 12.14
CA MET A 805 4.65 -14.71 12.57
C MET A 805 5.67 -14.60 11.43
N VAL A 806 6.03 -13.37 11.08
CA VAL A 806 6.95 -13.01 9.99
C VAL A 806 8.26 -12.46 10.55
N SER A 807 8.26 -11.76 11.68
CA SER A 807 9.49 -11.24 12.28
C SER A 807 9.54 -11.51 13.78
N LEU A 808 10.65 -12.06 14.25
CA LEU A 808 10.91 -12.37 15.66
C LEU A 808 12.27 -11.80 16.06
N PHE A 809 12.27 -10.86 17.02
CA PHE A 809 13.48 -10.25 17.56
C PHE A 809 13.68 -10.65 19.01
N LEU A 810 14.80 -11.32 19.29
CA LEU A 810 15.19 -11.89 20.57
C LEU A 810 16.63 -11.45 20.94
N SER A 811 16.99 -10.22 20.56
CA SER A 811 18.34 -9.69 20.79
C SER A 811 18.58 -9.47 22.29
N LYS A 812 19.77 -9.83 22.79
CA LYS A 812 20.17 -9.65 24.21
C LYS A 812 19.18 -10.28 25.20
N ALA A 813 18.56 -11.40 24.84
CA ALA A 813 17.61 -12.15 25.67
C ALA A 813 18.30 -13.21 26.57
N TYR A 814 19.62 -13.15 26.72
CA TYR A 814 20.44 -14.12 27.47
C TYR A 814 20.23 -15.59 27.05
N LEU A 815 19.98 -15.85 25.77
CA LEU A 815 19.83 -17.21 25.26
C LEU A 815 21.17 -17.98 25.31
N LEU A 816 21.06 -19.28 25.56
CA LEU A 816 22.13 -20.29 25.52
C LEU A 816 21.69 -21.40 24.55
N ASP A 817 22.56 -22.36 24.21
CA ASP A 817 22.25 -23.42 23.24
C ASP A 817 20.94 -24.16 23.55
N ILE A 818 20.72 -24.51 24.82
CA ILE A 818 19.52 -25.21 25.30
C ILE A 818 18.22 -24.40 25.17
N HIS A 819 18.32 -23.11 24.85
CA HIS A 819 17.20 -22.19 24.79
C HIS A 819 16.70 -21.95 23.37
N ILE A 820 17.33 -22.48 22.32
CA ILE A 820 16.83 -22.40 20.94
C ILE A 820 16.41 -23.81 20.51
N PRO A 821 15.12 -24.16 20.58
CA PRO A 821 14.65 -25.52 20.30
C PRO A 821 14.82 -25.87 18.83
N GLN A 822 14.98 -27.16 18.52
CA GLN A 822 15.05 -27.65 17.14
C GLN A 822 13.74 -27.33 16.38
N GLU A 823 12.62 -27.20 17.08
CA GLU A 823 11.31 -26.96 16.49
C GLU A 823 11.06 -25.50 16.10
N ILE A 824 12.00 -24.58 16.35
CA ILE A 824 11.86 -23.15 15.95
C ILE A 824 11.63 -23.00 14.43
N CYS A 825 12.13 -23.95 13.64
CA CYS A 825 11.93 -24.02 12.19
C CYS A 825 10.47 -24.23 11.77
N ASN A 826 9.58 -24.62 12.69
CA ASN A 826 8.16 -24.81 12.42
C ASN A 826 7.37 -23.49 12.32
N LEU A 827 8.00 -22.34 12.58
CA LEU A 827 7.43 -21.03 12.33
C LEU A 827 7.43 -20.75 10.81
N LEU A 828 6.50 -21.38 10.10
CA LEU A 828 6.52 -21.52 8.64
C LEU A 828 6.52 -20.18 7.88
N SER A 829 5.95 -19.11 8.44
CA SER A 829 5.91 -17.78 7.78
C SER A 829 7.03 -16.85 8.20
N LEU A 830 7.95 -17.28 9.07
CA LEU A 830 9.00 -16.42 9.61
C LEU A 830 9.97 -16.03 8.49
N LYS A 831 10.12 -14.72 8.27
CA LYS A 831 11.05 -14.10 7.30
C LYS A 831 12.25 -13.46 7.98
N THR A 832 12.11 -12.96 9.21
CA THR A 832 13.20 -12.28 9.93
C THR A 832 13.37 -12.88 11.32
N LEU A 833 14.59 -13.29 11.67
CA LEU A 833 14.96 -13.77 12.99
C LEU A 833 16.20 -13.01 13.48
N ASP A 834 16.07 -12.30 14.59
CA ASP A 834 17.21 -11.64 15.26
C ASP A 834 17.50 -12.30 16.61
N LEU A 835 18.71 -12.84 16.75
CA LEU A 835 19.23 -13.48 17.96
C LEU A 835 20.50 -12.79 18.47
N SER A 836 20.76 -11.55 18.05
CA SER A 836 21.96 -10.78 18.36
C SER A 836 22.22 -10.68 19.87
N GLY A 837 23.48 -10.57 20.29
CA GLY A 837 23.88 -10.27 21.67
C GLY A 837 23.57 -11.37 22.70
N ASN A 838 23.26 -12.59 22.25
CA ASN A 838 23.06 -13.75 23.11
C ASN A 838 24.37 -14.55 23.33
N ASN A 839 24.34 -15.55 24.21
CA ASN A 839 25.53 -16.27 24.69
C ASN A 839 25.58 -17.74 24.26
N PHE A 840 24.78 -18.16 23.28
CA PHE A 840 24.83 -19.49 22.71
C PHE A 840 26.13 -19.71 21.93
N GLY A 841 26.68 -20.93 22.01
CA GLY A 841 27.82 -21.39 21.25
C GLY A 841 27.47 -21.93 19.87
N LYS A 842 26.24 -22.44 19.68
CA LYS A 842 25.77 -22.98 18.39
C LYS A 842 24.29 -22.69 18.14
N LEU A 843 23.91 -22.57 16.87
CA LEU A 843 22.51 -22.60 16.43
C LEU A 843 22.06 -24.06 16.21
N PRO A 844 20.76 -24.39 16.37
CA PRO A 844 20.26 -25.73 16.10
C PRO A 844 20.35 -26.07 14.60
N GLU A 845 20.69 -27.33 14.30
CA GLU A 845 20.79 -27.86 12.92
C GLU A 845 19.48 -27.76 12.12
N SER A 846 18.33 -27.72 12.80
CA SER A 846 17.02 -27.53 12.16
C SER A 846 16.83 -26.15 11.53
N ILE A 847 17.69 -25.16 11.79
CA ILE A 847 17.56 -23.81 11.21
C ILE A 847 17.55 -23.86 9.67
N LYS A 848 18.20 -24.86 9.06
CA LYS A 848 18.14 -25.11 7.62
C LYS A 848 16.75 -25.45 7.07
N GLN A 849 15.82 -25.86 7.94
CA GLN A 849 14.48 -26.30 7.59
C GLN A 849 13.49 -25.13 7.48
N PHE A 850 13.88 -23.91 7.86
CA PHE A 850 13.06 -22.72 7.62
C PHE A 850 12.78 -22.56 6.12
N ARG A 851 11.50 -22.56 5.73
CA ARG A 851 11.12 -22.50 4.32
C ARG A 851 11.08 -21.07 3.76
N ASN A 852 10.86 -20.08 4.61
CA ASN A 852 10.59 -18.69 4.22
C ASN A 852 11.50 -17.66 4.93
N LEU A 853 12.56 -18.10 5.62
CA LEU A 853 13.42 -17.20 6.39
C LEU A 853 14.36 -16.45 5.44
N GLU A 854 14.12 -15.15 5.27
CA GLU A 854 14.86 -14.26 4.35
C GLU A 854 16.01 -13.53 5.05
N SER A 855 15.92 -13.28 6.37
CA SER A 855 16.91 -12.50 7.13
C SER A 855 17.22 -13.12 8.50
N LEU A 856 18.50 -13.37 8.76
CA LEU A 856 19.03 -13.87 10.04
C LEU A 856 20.07 -12.90 10.61
N ILE A 857 19.83 -12.38 11.81
CA ILE A 857 20.69 -11.39 12.47
C ILE A 857 21.22 -11.99 13.77
N LEU A 858 22.53 -11.98 13.95
CA LEU A 858 23.32 -12.66 14.97
C LEU A 858 24.40 -11.74 15.54
N CYS A 859 24.25 -10.41 15.43
CA CYS A 859 25.30 -9.46 15.81
C CYS A 859 25.74 -9.67 17.25
N HIS A 860 27.05 -9.69 17.52
CA HIS A 860 27.62 -9.80 18.86
C HIS A 860 27.23 -11.06 19.64
N CYS A 861 26.92 -12.17 18.97
CA CYS A 861 26.84 -13.48 19.63
C CYS A 861 28.27 -13.97 19.93
N LYS A 862 28.85 -13.44 21.01
CA LYS A 862 30.30 -13.54 21.29
C LYS A 862 30.82 -14.97 21.45
N ASN A 863 29.98 -15.90 21.89
CA ASN A 863 30.35 -17.30 22.10
C ASN A 863 30.06 -18.18 20.89
N LEU A 864 29.38 -17.68 19.86
CA LEU A 864 29.01 -18.47 18.68
C LEU A 864 30.26 -18.94 17.95
N GLU A 865 30.56 -20.23 18.00
CA GLU A 865 31.80 -20.80 17.45
C GLU A 865 31.65 -21.22 15.98
N SER A 866 30.44 -21.64 15.60
CA SER A 866 30.15 -22.16 14.26
C SER A 866 28.71 -21.91 13.82
N LEU A 867 28.51 -21.69 12.51
CA LEU A 867 27.19 -21.69 11.89
C LEU A 867 26.88 -23.04 11.21
N PRO A 868 25.72 -23.67 11.47
CA PRO A 868 25.27 -24.89 10.78
C PRO A 868 24.84 -24.58 9.33
N GLU A 869 24.31 -25.58 8.61
CA GLU A 869 23.62 -25.34 7.35
C GLU A 869 22.48 -24.32 7.54
N LEU A 870 22.37 -23.36 6.63
CA LEU A 870 21.37 -22.30 6.65
C LEU A 870 20.28 -22.58 5.60
N PRO A 871 19.06 -22.05 5.79
CA PRO A 871 17.95 -22.32 4.89
C PRO A 871 18.17 -21.69 3.50
N GLN A 872 17.69 -22.34 2.45
CA GLN A 872 17.80 -21.86 1.06
C GLN A 872 17.06 -20.53 0.80
N SER A 873 16.08 -20.19 1.64
CA SER A 873 15.31 -18.94 1.53
C SER A 873 16.08 -17.70 2.00
N LEU A 874 17.26 -17.87 2.60
CA LEU A 874 17.97 -16.79 3.27
C LEU A 874 18.64 -15.83 2.28
N GLU A 875 18.29 -14.55 2.35
CA GLU A 875 18.86 -13.49 1.52
C GLU A 875 19.85 -12.60 2.30
N PHE A 876 19.65 -12.44 3.60
CA PHE A 876 20.45 -11.57 4.46
C PHE A 876 20.93 -12.31 5.72
N LEU A 877 22.24 -12.24 5.98
CA LEU A 877 22.90 -12.78 7.16
C LEU A 877 23.82 -11.71 7.77
N ASN A 878 23.56 -11.30 9.02
CA ASN A 878 24.44 -10.38 9.74
C ASN A 878 24.96 -11.00 11.02
N ALA A 879 26.24 -11.34 11.07
CA ALA A 879 26.95 -11.87 12.21
C ALA A 879 28.05 -10.92 12.70
N HIS A 880 27.88 -9.61 12.52
CA HIS A 880 28.83 -8.59 12.97
C HIS A 880 29.25 -8.80 14.42
N GLY A 881 30.56 -8.89 14.70
CA GLY A 881 31.10 -8.96 16.06
C GLY A 881 30.90 -10.31 16.76
N CYS A 882 30.61 -11.39 16.04
CA CYS A 882 30.71 -12.76 16.54
C CYS A 882 32.18 -13.18 16.64
N VAL A 883 32.87 -12.69 17.66
CA VAL A 883 34.34 -12.77 17.77
C VAL A 883 34.90 -14.21 17.82
N CYS A 884 34.15 -15.18 18.35
CA CYS A 884 34.57 -16.59 18.42
C CYS A 884 34.18 -17.41 17.18
N LEU A 885 33.51 -16.81 16.18
CA LEU A 885 33.03 -17.52 15.01
C LEU A 885 34.22 -17.97 14.15
N LYS A 886 34.49 -19.27 14.16
CA LYS A 886 35.60 -19.92 13.46
C LYS A 886 35.15 -20.57 12.16
N ASN A 887 34.02 -21.28 12.22
CA ASN A 887 33.56 -22.14 11.14
C ASN A 887 32.18 -21.72 10.61
N ILE A 888 32.04 -21.71 9.28
CA ILE A 888 30.77 -21.52 8.60
C ILE A 888 30.59 -22.76 7.71
N HIS A 889 29.47 -23.48 7.85
CA HIS A 889 29.29 -24.78 7.20
C HIS A 889 29.46 -24.71 5.66
N ARG A 890 30.18 -25.65 5.03
CA ARG A 890 30.59 -25.51 3.61
C ARG A 890 29.48 -25.77 2.58
N SER A 891 28.46 -26.54 2.93
CA SER A 891 27.43 -27.05 2.01
C SER A 891 26.25 -26.11 1.76
N PHE A 892 26.44 -24.79 1.83
CA PHE A 892 25.39 -23.87 1.38
C PHE A 892 25.18 -24.10 -0.12
N GLN A 893 24.14 -24.84 -0.49
CA GLN A 893 23.72 -24.89 -1.89
C GLN A 893 23.44 -23.48 -2.45
N GLN A 894 23.11 -22.53 -1.57
CA GLN A 894 22.94 -21.12 -1.90
C GLN A 894 23.37 -20.25 -0.70
N PHE A 895 24.43 -19.45 -0.84
CA PHE A 895 24.82 -18.48 0.18
C PHE A 895 23.90 -17.25 0.11
N PRO A 896 23.58 -16.60 1.24
CA PRO A 896 22.74 -15.40 1.23
C PRO A 896 23.35 -14.28 0.38
N ARG A 897 22.49 -13.46 -0.24
CA ARG A 897 22.92 -12.31 -1.07
C ARG A 897 23.74 -11.30 -0.28
N HIS A 898 23.39 -11.06 0.97
CA HIS A 898 24.06 -10.06 1.81
C HIS A 898 24.59 -10.72 3.07
N CYS A 899 25.90 -10.65 3.29
CA CYS A 899 26.57 -11.30 4.40
C CYS A 899 27.53 -10.34 5.12
N THR A 900 27.35 -10.19 6.43
CA THR A 900 28.18 -9.32 7.26
C THR A 900 28.86 -10.14 8.35
N PHE A 901 30.18 -10.26 8.25
CA PHE A 901 31.06 -10.93 9.23
C PHE A 901 32.14 -9.99 9.76
N SER A 902 31.90 -8.68 9.70
CA SER A 902 32.81 -7.68 10.29
C SER A 902 33.07 -7.98 11.77
N ASN A 903 34.29 -7.74 12.24
CA ASN A 903 34.79 -8.13 13.57
C ASN A 903 34.74 -9.64 13.92
N CYS A 904 34.52 -10.55 12.96
CA CYS A 904 34.67 -11.99 13.16
C CYS A 904 36.12 -12.42 12.89
N PHE A 905 37.02 -12.12 13.83
CA PHE A 905 38.47 -12.22 13.62
C PHE A 905 39.03 -13.66 13.55
N GLU A 906 38.25 -14.65 13.97
CA GLU A 906 38.66 -16.07 14.00
C GLU A 906 38.30 -16.82 12.70
N ILE A 907 37.64 -16.19 11.74
CA ILE A 907 37.32 -16.81 10.43
C ILE A 907 38.61 -16.96 9.61
N SER A 908 38.87 -18.19 9.14
CA SER A 908 40.01 -18.48 8.26
C SER A 908 39.85 -17.83 6.87
N PRO A 909 40.93 -17.30 6.27
CA PRO A 909 40.96 -16.87 4.87
C PRO A 909 40.43 -17.94 3.89
N ASP A 910 40.71 -19.22 4.14
CA ASP A 910 40.30 -20.32 3.26
C ASP A 910 38.77 -20.45 3.19
N ILE A 911 38.09 -20.29 4.34
CA ILE A 911 36.62 -20.34 4.40
C ILE A 911 36.02 -19.20 3.58
N VAL A 912 36.61 -18.00 3.67
CA VAL A 912 36.14 -16.85 2.87
C VAL A 912 36.35 -17.09 1.38
N ARG A 913 37.50 -17.63 0.98
CA ARG A 913 37.78 -17.97 -0.42
C ARG A 913 36.74 -18.96 -0.96
N GLU A 914 36.48 -20.04 -0.23
CA GLU A 914 35.49 -21.07 -0.61
C GLU A 914 34.08 -20.48 -0.78
N ILE A 915 33.63 -19.62 0.15
CA ILE A 915 32.33 -18.95 0.06
C ILE A 915 32.21 -18.09 -1.19
N LEU A 916 33.27 -17.33 -1.50
CA LEU A 916 33.29 -16.43 -2.65
C LEU A 916 33.33 -17.19 -3.97
N GLU A 917 34.14 -18.25 -4.08
CA GLU A 917 34.20 -19.15 -5.23
C GLU A 917 32.82 -19.80 -5.48
N ALA A 918 32.20 -20.35 -4.43
CA ALA A 918 30.86 -20.95 -4.52
C ALA A 918 29.80 -19.93 -4.99
N ARG A 919 29.87 -18.68 -4.50
CA ARG A 919 28.93 -17.63 -4.91
C ARG A 919 29.12 -17.22 -6.37
N VAL A 920 30.36 -17.08 -6.84
CA VAL A 920 30.65 -16.75 -8.25
C VAL A 920 30.12 -17.87 -9.15
N ALA A 921 30.39 -19.13 -8.82
CA ALA A 921 29.87 -20.27 -9.57
C ALA A 921 28.34 -20.28 -9.64
N GLN A 922 27.65 -20.05 -8.52
CA GLN A 922 26.19 -19.98 -8.48
C GLN A 922 25.63 -18.81 -9.29
N MET A 923 26.31 -17.66 -9.29
CA MET A 923 25.86 -16.48 -10.05
C MET A 923 25.97 -16.71 -11.56
N VAL A 924 27.04 -17.38 -12.03
CA VAL A 924 27.17 -17.80 -13.43
C VAL A 924 26.02 -18.76 -13.79
N ILE A 925 25.70 -19.72 -12.92
CA ILE A 925 24.55 -20.64 -13.14
C ILE A 925 23.22 -19.89 -13.20
N ASP A 926 22.95 -18.98 -12.25
CA ASP A 926 21.70 -18.21 -12.22
C ASP A 926 21.55 -17.32 -13.47
N HIS A 927 22.66 -16.78 -14.00
CA HIS A 927 22.68 -16.05 -15.26
C HIS A 927 22.39 -16.95 -16.46
N THR A 928 23.06 -18.11 -16.55
CA THR A 928 22.83 -19.11 -17.61
C THR A 928 21.39 -19.64 -17.61
N LEU A 929 20.74 -19.68 -16.45
CA LEU A 929 19.33 -20.06 -16.29
C LEU A 929 18.33 -18.90 -16.49
N GLN A 930 18.80 -17.71 -16.88
CA GLN A 930 17.98 -16.51 -17.11
C GLN A 930 17.11 -16.09 -15.92
N LYS A 931 17.52 -16.38 -14.68
CA LYS A 931 16.83 -15.81 -13.51
C LYS A 931 17.09 -14.30 -13.49
N LEU A 932 16.06 -13.48 -13.28
CA LEU A 932 16.21 -12.03 -13.10
C LEU A 932 17.20 -11.74 -11.95
N ILE A 933 18.41 -11.29 -12.27
CA ILE A 933 19.40 -10.91 -11.26
C ILE A 933 19.12 -9.46 -10.85
N GLU A 934 18.46 -9.28 -9.72
CA GLU A 934 18.38 -7.97 -9.06
C GLU A 934 19.77 -7.52 -8.58
N ALA A 935 20.11 -6.25 -8.82
CA ALA A 935 21.38 -5.65 -8.41
C ALA A 935 21.26 -4.99 -7.03
N PRO A 936 22.30 -5.04 -6.17
CA PRO A 936 23.57 -5.76 -6.34
C PRO A 936 23.39 -7.26 -6.10
N ALA A 937 24.05 -8.10 -6.89
CA ALA A 937 23.85 -9.54 -6.83
C ALA A 937 24.40 -10.17 -5.53
N PHE A 938 25.36 -9.52 -4.87
CA PHE A 938 25.95 -9.99 -3.62
C PHE A 938 26.77 -8.92 -2.88
N SER A 939 26.79 -8.94 -1.55
CA SER A 939 27.72 -8.16 -0.72
C SER A 939 28.25 -8.98 0.45
N PHE A 940 29.55 -8.88 0.73
CA PHE A 940 30.22 -9.61 1.80
C PHE A 940 31.19 -8.68 2.55
N SER A 941 31.18 -8.70 3.89
CA SER A 941 32.14 -7.95 4.72
C SER A 941 32.81 -8.84 5.77
N VAL A 942 34.11 -8.66 5.97
CA VAL A 942 34.94 -9.49 6.87
C VAL A 942 36.18 -8.72 7.35
N PRO A 943 36.82 -9.06 8.49
CA PRO A 943 38.11 -8.47 8.86
C PRO A 943 39.17 -8.65 7.77
N ALA A 944 40.07 -7.67 7.64
CA ALA A 944 41.17 -7.78 6.70
C ALA A 944 42.19 -8.82 7.17
N PHE A 945 42.58 -9.70 6.25
CA PHE A 945 43.60 -10.71 6.47
C PHE A 945 45.00 -10.08 6.39
N ARG A 946 45.99 -10.76 6.97
CA ARG A 946 47.39 -10.31 6.90
C ARG A 946 47.93 -10.24 5.47
N ASP A 947 47.49 -11.16 4.62
CA ASP A 947 47.77 -11.18 3.19
C ASP A 947 46.45 -11.31 2.41
N PRO A 948 45.76 -10.20 2.11
CA PRO A 948 44.53 -10.25 1.34
C PRO A 948 44.79 -10.67 -0.12
N ASN A 949 46.04 -10.57 -0.60
CA ASN A 949 46.41 -11.02 -1.94
C ASN A 949 46.38 -12.53 -2.13
N TYR A 950 46.27 -13.29 -1.04
CA TYR A 950 45.99 -14.72 -1.06
C TYR A 950 44.62 -15.05 -1.69
N ILE A 951 43.63 -14.17 -1.51
CA ILE A 951 42.25 -14.36 -2.03
C ILE A 951 41.96 -13.42 -3.20
N PHE A 952 42.49 -12.20 -3.17
CA PHE A 952 42.12 -11.12 -4.09
C PHE A 952 43.34 -10.51 -4.78
N HIS A 953 43.33 -10.30 -6.09
CA HIS A 953 44.39 -9.46 -6.71
C HIS A 953 44.12 -7.97 -6.43
N LEU A 954 44.70 -7.42 -5.36
CA LEU A 954 44.51 -6.03 -4.94
C LEU A 954 45.71 -5.16 -5.32
N ASN A 955 45.42 -3.95 -5.79
CA ASN A 955 46.39 -2.88 -5.96
C ASN A 955 46.33 -1.93 -4.76
N ARG A 956 47.48 -1.35 -4.38
CA ARG A 956 47.50 -0.32 -3.33
C ARG A 956 46.80 0.96 -3.80
N GLY A 957 46.02 1.55 -2.90
CA GLY A 957 45.24 2.77 -3.14
C GLY A 957 43.75 2.51 -3.32
N SER A 958 43.03 3.57 -3.69
CA SER A 958 41.56 3.60 -3.87
C SER A 958 41.12 3.51 -5.33
N SER A 959 42.05 3.29 -6.26
CA SER A 959 41.78 3.29 -7.70
C SER A 959 42.42 2.09 -8.39
N VAL A 960 41.72 1.53 -9.37
CA VAL A 960 42.24 0.46 -10.23
C VAL A 960 41.83 0.66 -11.68
N MET A 961 42.75 0.39 -12.60
CA MET A 961 42.43 0.26 -14.02
C MET A 961 42.47 -1.20 -14.43
N ILE A 962 41.42 -1.64 -15.11
CA ILE A 962 41.32 -2.99 -15.66
C ILE A 962 41.18 -2.91 -17.17
N ARG A 963 41.74 -3.91 -17.85
CA ARG A 963 41.56 -4.10 -19.28
C ARG A 963 40.61 -5.28 -19.51
N LEU A 964 39.56 -5.07 -20.29
CA LEU A 964 38.48 -6.03 -20.46
C LEU A 964 38.68 -7.00 -21.63
N THR A 965 39.65 -6.80 -22.53
CA THR A 965 39.89 -7.73 -23.65
C THR A 965 40.57 -9.02 -23.18
N PRO A 966 40.12 -10.22 -23.61
CA PRO A 966 39.06 -10.50 -24.60
C PRO A 966 37.65 -10.72 -24.00
N SER A 967 37.48 -10.47 -22.71
CA SER A 967 36.29 -10.74 -21.89
C SER A 967 35.09 -9.79 -22.07
N ILE A 968 35.16 -8.77 -22.93
CA ILE A 968 34.10 -7.77 -23.09
C ILE A 968 32.77 -8.39 -23.51
N GLU A 969 32.78 -9.25 -24.53
CA GLU A 969 31.55 -9.83 -25.11
C GLU A 969 30.87 -10.82 -24.17
N THR A 970 31.64 -11.41 -23.25
CA THR A 970 31.16 -12.39 -22.27
C THR A 970 30.99 -11.80 -20.88
N LEU A 971 31.15 -10.47 -20.71
CA LEU A 971 31.14 -9.79 -19.42
C LEU A 971 29.74 -9.84 -18.78
N LEU A 972 29.65 -10.44 -17.60
CA LEU A 972 28.44 -10.51 -16.78
C LEU A 972 28.35 -9.39 -15.75
N GLY A 973 29.50 -8.87 -15.32
CA GLY A 973 29.60 -7.85 -14.28
C GLY A 973 30.97 -7.82 -13.64
N PHE A 974 31.05 -7.18 -12.47
CA PHE A 974 32.31 -7.03 -11.75
C PHE A 974 32.24 -7.57 -10.33
N GLN A 975 33.33 -8.23 -9.93
CA GLN A 975 33.73 -8.35 -8.54
C GLN A 975 34.49 -7.08 -8.15
N ILE A 976 34.08 -6.44 -7.07
CA ILE A 976 34.76 -5.27 -6.51
C ILE A 976 35.20 -5.66 -5.09
N SER A 977 36.49 -5.59 -4.82
CA SER A 977 37.09 -5.92 -3.52
C SER A 977 37.83 -4.71 -2.97
N VAL A 978 37.54 -4.34 -1.72
CA VAL A 978 38.02 -3.11 -1.10
C VAL A 978 38.51 -3.39 0.30
N ALA A 979 39.78 -3.09 0.56
CA ALA A 979 40.38 -3.08 1.89
C ALA A 979 40.31 -1.65 2.45
N VAL A 980 39.74 -1.49 3.63
CA VAL A 980 39.61 -0.19 4.30
C VAL A 980 40.24 -0.26 5.68
N ALA A 981 41.18 0.64 5.96
CA ALA A 981 41.69 0.87 7.31
C ALA A 981 40.84 1.93 8.01
N PHE A 982 40.48 1.66 9.26
CA PHE A 982 39.74 2.57 10.13
C PHE A 982 40.66 3.10 11.22
N TRP A 983 40.59 4.40 11.49
CA TRP A 983 41.40 5.11 12.48
C TRP A 983 40.48 5.64 13.56
N ASN A 984 40.86 5.45 14.83
CA ASN A 984 39.98 5.53 16.00
C ASN A 984 38.85 4.48 15.94
N ASP A 985 38.24 4.15 17.08
CA ASP A 985 36.98 3.39 17.11
C ASP A 985 35.90 4.24 16.45
N SER A 986 35.93 4.36 15.12
CA SER A 986 35.20 5.36 14.34
C SER A 986 33.70 5.12 14.53
N TYR A 987 33.15 5.79 15.53
CA TYR A 987 31.78 5.72 15.95
C TYR A 987 30.94 6.49 14.93
N SER A 988 30.67 5.87 13.77
CA SER A 988 29.73 6.44 12.83
C SER A 988 28.31 6.09 13.26
N ASN A 989 27.65 7.02 13.96
CA ASN A 989 26.18 7.01 14.10
C ASN A 989 25.46 7.11 12.74
N ALA A 990 26.19 7.36 11.64
CA ALA A 990 25.65 7.57 10.31
C ALA A 990 25.70 6.32 9.40
N GLY A 991 26.24 5.17 9.85
CA GLY A 991 26.46 3.99 9.00
C GLY A 991 27.66 4.14 8.03
N PHE A 992 27.94 3.11 7.24
CA PHE A 992 29.09 3.06 6.33
C PHE A 992 28.74 2.38 5.00
N GLY A 993 29.32 2.89 3.92
CA GLY A 993 29.25 2.30 2.59
C GLY A 993 30.48 2.63 1.74
N ILE A 994 30.55 2.00 0.58
CA ILE A 994 31.56 2.26 -0.45
C ILE A 994 30.87 2.84 -1.66
N ARG A 995 31.27 4.05 -2.04
CA ARG A 995 30.94 4.61 -3.34
C ARG A 995 31.93 4.07 -4.37
N CYS A 996 31.41 3.44 -5.41
CA CYS A 996 32.18 2.99 -6.56
C CYS A 996 31.86 3.85 -7.77
N VAL A 997 32.87 4.46 -8.35
CA VAL A 997 32.80 5.25 -9.57
C VAL A 997 33.54 4.50 -10.66
N CYS A 998 32.81 3.99 -11.64
CA CYS A 998 33.36 3.38 -12.84
C CYS A 998 33.40 4.42 -13.94
N SER A 999 34.52 4.53 -14.64
CA SER A 999 34.72 5.52 -15.70
C SER A 999 35.52 4.92 -16.84
N TRP A 1000 35.14 5.28 -18.07
CA TRP A 1000 35.83 4.84 -19.28
C TRP A 1000 35.72 5.91 -20.34
N LYS A 1001 36.51 5.80 -21.41
CA LYS A 1001 36.29 6.60 -22.62
C LYS A 1001 35.67 5.69 -23.65
N ASN A 1002 34.71 6.21 -24.42
CA ASN A 1002 34.24 5.46 -25.57
C ASN A 1002 35.20 5.59 -26.77
N LYS A 1003 35.04 4.80 -27.83
CA LYS A 1003 35.91 4.87 -29.03
C LYS A 1003 35.92 6.24 -29.73
N LYS A 1004 34.97 7.14 -29.43
CA LYS A 1004 34.96 8.54 -29.88
C LYS A 1004 35.76 9.49 -28.97
N GLY A 1005 36.40 8.97 -27.92
CA GLY A 1005 37.15 9.71 -26.92
C GLY A 1005 36.28 10.38 -25.84
N LEU A 1006 34.95 10.21 -25.85
CA LEU A 1006 34.06 10.81 -24.85
C LEU A 1006 34.13 10.02 -23.55
N SER A 1007 34.40 10.72 -22.45
CA SER A 1007 34.36 10.11 -21.11
C SER A 1007 32.94 9.73 -20.71
N ARG A 1008 32.82 8.58 -20.06
CA ARG A 1008 31.62 7.99 -19.49
C ARG A 1008 31.86 7.67 -18.03
N ARG A 1009 30.78 7.68 -17.25
CA ARG A 1009 30.82 7.47 -15.81
C ARG A 1009 29.55 6.76 -15.33
N LEU A 1010 29.74 5.75 -14.50
CA LEU A 1010 28.74 5.05 -13.71
C LEU A 1010 29.08 5.20 -12.24
N GLU A 1011 28.07 5.35 -11.40
CA GLU A 1011 28.26 5.48 -9.96
C GLU A 1011 27.26 4.60 -9.20
N ARG A 1012 27.77 3.90 -8.19
CA ARG A 1012 26.99 3.08 -7.26
C ARG A 1012 27.47 3.29 -5.85
N ILE A 1013 26.58 3.13 -4.88
CA ILE A 1013 26.89 3.16 -3.46
C ILE A 1013 26.49 1.81 -2.87
N PHE A 1014 27.46 1.10 -2.32
CA PHE A 1014 27.26 -0.17 -1.65
C PHE A 1014 27.18 0.04 -0.15
N SER A 1015 26.02 -0.21 0.45
CA SER A 1015 25.86 -0.21 1.90
C SER A 1015 26.60 -1.40 2.51
N CYS A 1016 27.46 -1.16 3.49
CA CYS A 1016 28.32 -2.18 4.09
C CYS A 1016 27.83 -2.61 5.48
N TRP A 1017 27.43 -1.66 6.33
CA TRP A 1017 26.91 -1.93 7.67
C TRP A 1017 26.04 -0.79 8.22
N ASN A 1018 25.28 -1.11 9.27
CA ASN A 1018 24.33 -0.21 9.89
C ASN A 1018 24.98 0.74 10.91
N PRO A 1019 24.32 1.88 11.26
CA PRO A 1019 24.72 2.71 12.40
C PRO A 1019 24.94 1.88 13.68
N LYS A 1020 25.93 2.28 14.49
CA LYS A 1020 26.34 1.63 15.77
C LYS A 1020 27.15 0.32 15.64
N GLU A 1021 27.31 -0.24 14.45
CA GLU A 1021 28.21 -1.38 14.19
C GLU A 1021 29.66 -0.86 14.11
N VAL A 1022 30.33 -0.73 15.26
CA VAL A 1022 31.70 -0.20 15.35
C VAL A 1022 32.69 -1.24 14.92
N VAL A 1023 33.62 -0.85 14.06
CA VAL A 1023 34.57 -1.75 13.43
C VAL A 1023 35.97 -1.51 13.98
N GLN A 1024 36.58 -2.59 14.46
CA GLN A 1024 37.89 -2.56 15.10
C GLN A 1024 38.93 -3.04 14.08
N LYS A 1025 39.84 -2.15 13.64
CA LYS A 1025 40.90 -2.43 12.64
C LYS A 1025 40.41 -2.49 11.19
N SER A 1026 41.32 -2.80 10.27
CA SER A 1026 41.05 -2.87 8.83
C SER A 1026 40.10 -4.01 8.45
N HIS A 1027 39.24 -3.76 7.47
CA HIS A 1027 38.20 -4.67 6.99
C HIS A 1027 38.19 -4.76 5.47
N MET A 1028 37.73 -5.90 4.96
CA MET A 1028 37.52 -6.18 3.55
C MET A 1028 36.03 -6.15 3.22
N PHE A 1029 35.69 -5.54 2.09
CA PHE A 1029 34.36 -5.52 1.51
C PHE A 1029 34.42 -6.05 0.09
N ILE A 1030 33.51 -6.98 -0.23
CA ILE A 1030 33.39 -7.58 -1.54
C ILE A 1030 31.97 -7.37 -2.05
N PHE A 1031 31.85 -6.93 -3.30
CA PHE A 1031 30.58 -6.72 -3.97
C PHE A 1031 30.59 -7.41 -5.33
N TYR A 1032 29.47 -8.03 -5.69
CA TYR A 1032 29.19 -8.42 -7.08
C TYR A 1032 28.02 -7.59 -7.59
N ASP A 1033 28.25 -6.82 -8.66
CA ASP A 1033 27.20 -5.98 -9.24
C ASP A 1033 27.21 -6.10 -10.78
N VAL A 1034 26.15 -6.70 -11.32
CA VAL A 1034 25.90 -6.83 -12.76
C VAL A 1034 25.53 -5.50 -13.40
N SER A 1035 25.05 -4.52 -12.62
CA SER A 1035 24.63 -3.21 -13.13
C SER A 1035 25.77 -2.19 -13.23
N MET A 1036 26.94 -2.49 -12.67
CA MET A 1036 28.17 -1.71 -12.90
C MET A 1036 28.77 -1.95 -14.30
N HIS A 1037 28.06 -2.70 -15.15
CA HIS A 1037 28.43 -3.02 -16.52
C HIS A 1037 28.37 -1.77 -17.43
N PRO A 1038 29.42 -1.44 -18.21
CA PRO A 1038 29.46 -0.25 -19.05
C PRO A 1038 28.29 -0.14 -20.05
N CYS A 1039 27.80 -1.28 -20.56
CA CYS A 1039 26.64 -1.31 -21.48
C CYS A 1039 25.31 -0.86 -20.85
N VAL A 1040 25.21 -0.71 -19.52
CA VAL A 1040 24.01 -0.13 -18.88
C VAL A 1040 23.81 1.35 -19.29
N VAL A 1041 24.88 2.06 -19.65
CA VAL A 1041 24.80 3.49 -20.04
C VAL A 1041 24.68 3.69 -21.55
N ASP A 1042 25.46 2.94 -22.34
CA ASP A 1042 25.57 3.17 -23.79
C ASP A 1042 24.67 2.22 -24.62
N GLY A 1043 23.80 1.43 -23.97
CA GLY A 1043 23.17 0.27 -24.63
C GLY A 1043 24.19 -0.84 -24.89
N ASN A 1044 23.82 -1.90 -25.62
CA ASN A 1044 24.70 -3.04 -25.94
C ASN A 1044 25.93 -2.70 -26.81
N ASP A 1045 26.36 -1.44 -26.89
CA ASP A 1045 27.53 -1.01 -27.64
C ASP A 1045 28.79 -1.05 -26.75
N PHE A 1046 29.61 -2.09 -26.93
CA PHE A 1046 30.86 -2.33 -26.20
C PHE A 1046 32.00 -1.38 -26.61
N ASN A 1047 31.69 -0.12 -26.87
CA ASN A 1047 32.60 0.84 -27.48
C ASN A 1047 33.57 1.47 -26.46
N ILE A 1048 34.25 0.68 -25.65
CA ILE A 1048 35.26 1.15 -24.69
C ILE A 1048 36.59 1.38 -25.43
N LEU A 1049 37.19 2.56 -25.28
CA LEU A 1049 38.50 2.90 -25.85
C LEU A 1049 39.60 2.14 -25.11
N ASP A 1050 40.49 1.50 -25.88
CA ASP A 1050 41.57 0.63 -25.40
C ASP A 1050 41.12 -0.55 -24.52
N ASP A 1051 39.80 -0.76 -24.41
CA ASP A 1051 39.14 -1.70 -23.50
C ASP A 1051 39.48 -1.45 -22.02
N VAL A 1052 39.88 -0.21 -21.67
CA VAL A 1052 40.30 0.15 -20.31
C VAL A 1052 39.16 0.82 -19.55
N VAL A 1053 38.90 0.30 -18.35
CA VAL A 1053 37.94 0.87 -17.40
C VAL A 1053 38.66 1.22 -16.10
N HIS A 1054 38.42 2.43 -15.62
CA HIS A 1054 38.97 2.96 -14.38
C HIS A 1054 37.90 2.98 -13.29
N PHE A 1055 38.22 2.38 -12.14
CA PHE A 1055 37.39 2.35 -10.95
C PHE A 1055 38.02 3.18 -9.85
N GLU A 1056 37.21 4.00 -9.19
CA GLU A 1056 37.56 4.76 -8.00
C GLU A 1056 36.59 4.40 -6.86
N LEU A 1057 37.15 4.11 -5.69
CA LEU A 1057 36.42 3.55 -4.56
C LEU A 1057 36.62 4.46 -3.33
N LEU A 1058 35.52 5.00 -2.82
CA LEU A 1058 35.55 6.02 -1.78
C LEU A 1058 34.69 5.59 -0.58
N PRO A 1059 35.18 5.74 0.66
CA PRO A 1059 34.38 5.47 1.85
C PRO A 1059 33.36 6.58 2.05
N VAL A 1060 32.10 6.21 2.28
CA VAL A 1060 31.00 7.17 2.47
C VAL A 1060 30.10 6.82 3.64
N SER A 1061 29.45 7.82 4.22
CA SER A 1061 28.34 7.66 5.17
C SER A 1061 27.04 7.28 4.45
N ARG A 1062 25.99 6.92 5.21
CA ARG A 1062 24.64 6.67 4.65
C ARG A 1062 24.00 7.90 4.00
N GLU A 1063 24.47 9.10 4.35
CA GLU A 1063 24.09 10.38 3.70
C GLU A 1063 24.94 10.66 2.44
N ASN A 1064 25.75 9.70 1.99
CA ASN A 1064 26.66 9.83 0.85
C ASN A 1064 27.74 10.93 1.03
N LYS A 1065 28.14 11.21 2.29
CA LYS A 1065 29.28 12.10 2.58
C LYS A 1065 30.55 11.28 2.66
N ILE A 1066 31.63 11.77 2.04
CA ILE A 1066 32.94 11.10 2.06
C ILE A 1066 33.50 11.10 3.49
N LEU A 1067 34.10 9.98 3.91
CA LEU A 1067 34.61 9.73 5.26
C LEU A 1067 36.15 9.76 5.32
N ASP A 1068 36.78 10.85 4.85
CA ASP A 1068 38.25 10.94 4.78
C ASP A 1068 38.93 11.02 6.16
N ASP A 1069 38.23 11.51 7.19
CA ASP A 1069 38.82 11.77 8.51
C ASP A 1069 38.89 10.51 9.40
N CYS A 1070 38.13 9.47 9.08
CA CYS A 1070 37.91 8.31 9.96
C CYS A 1070 38.42 6.99 9.35
N CYS A 1071 38.53 6.92 8.03
CA CYS A 1071 38.98 5.72 7.35
C CYS A 1071 39.58 6.03 5.99
N THR A 1072 40.35 5.08 5.45
CA THR A 1072 40.91 5.18 4.10
C THR A 1072 40.89 3.82 3.43
N VAL A 1073 40.62 3.81 2.12
CA VAL A 1073 40.85 2.62 1.29
C VAL A 1073 42.36 2.42 1.17
N THR A 1074 42.85 1.27 1.61
CA THR A 1074 44.28 0.93 1.57
C THR A 1074 44.64 0.18 0.30
N GLU A 1075 43.77 -0.73 -0.12
CA GLU A 1075 43.97 -1.58 -1.30
C GLU A 1075 42.61 -1.85 -1.94
N CYS A 1076 42.58 -1.97 -3.26
CA CYS A 1076 41.38 -2.32 -4.00
C CYS A 1076 41.69 -3.15 -5.25
N GLY A 1077 40.73 -3.98 -5.65
CA GLY A 1077 40.81 -4.78 -6.86
C GLY A 1077 39.43 -4.89 -7.51
N VAL A 1078 39.43 -4.97 -8.83
CA VAL A 1078 38.22 -5.24 -9.62
C VAL A 1078 38.52 -6.37 -10.58
N TYR A 1079 37.64 -7.36 -10.63
CA TYR A 1079 37.76 -8.52 -11.51
C TYR A 1079 36.50 -8.65 -12.39
N ALA A 1080 36.71 -8.91 -13.68
CA ALA A 1080 35.66 -9.08 -14.66
C ALA A 1080 35.10 -10.51 -14.60
N ILE A 1081 33.79 -10.64 -14.39
CA ILE A 1081 33.11 -11.94 -14.36
C ILE A 1081 32.58 -12.23 -15.76
N THR A 1082 32.86 -13.42 -16.32
CA THR A 1082 32.45 -13.76 -17.69
C THR A 1082 31.67 -15.06 -17.79
N GLU A 1083 30.90 -15.24 -18.86
CA GLU A 1083 30.16 -16.48 -19.17
C GLU A 1083 31.07 -17.71 -19.36
N ASN A 1084 32.27 -17.52 -19.92
CA ASN A 1084 33.19 -18.58 -20.35
C ASN A 1084 34.12 -19.08 -19.23
N VAL A 1085 33.59 -19.33 -18.03
CA VAL A 1085 34.37 -20.06 -17.02
C VAL A 1085 34.25 -21.54 -17.35
N ASP A 1086 35.29 -22.09 -18.00
CA ASP A 1086 35.58 -23.52 -17.99
C ASP A 1086 35.36 -24.00 -16.55
N GLN A 1087 34.39 -24.91 -16.34
CA GLN A 1087 33.97 -25.40 -15.03
C GLN A 1087 35.11 -25.99 -14.17
N THR A 1088 36.30 -26.13 -14.74
CA THR A 1088 37.46 -26.76 -14.11
C THR A 1088 38.60 -25.80 -13.78
N ASN A 1089 38.55 -24.53 -14.15
CA ASN A 1089 39.61 -23.57 -13.82
C ASN A 1089 39.02 -22.19 -13.48
N LEU A 1090 38.48 -22.02 -12.28
CA LEU A 1090 38.60 -20.74 -11.56
C LEU A 1090 40.08 -20.53 -11.16
N ASP A 1091 40.97 -20.68 -12.14
CA ASP A 1091 42.32 -20.21 -12.00
C ASP A 1091 42.17 -18.69 -12.07
N PHE A 1092 42.22 -18.02 -10.92
CA PHE A 1092 42.39 -16.57 -10.80
C PHE A 1092 43.71 -16.08 -11.46
N ARG A 1093 44.31 -16.87 -12.35
CA ARG A 1093 45.47 -16.59 -13.18
C ARG A 1093 45.01 -16.04 -14.53
N GLY A 1094 44.42 -14.85 -14.50
CA GLY A 1094 44.29 -14.03 -15.70
C GLY A 1094 45.67 -13.71 -16.30
N PRO A 1095 45.74 -13.35 -17.61
CA PRO A 1095 46.98 -13.18 -18.36
C PRO A 1095 47.90 -12.18 -17.66
N SER A 1096 49.19 -12.51 -17.62
CA SER A 1096 50.25 -11.69 -17.06
C SER A 1096 50.10 -10.22 -17.46
N PHE A 1097 49.60 -9.38 -16.55
CA PHE A 1097 49.70 -7.95 -16.71
C PHE A 1097 51.19 -7.62 -16.72
N ALA A 1098 51.65 -7.09 -17.86
CA ALA A 1098 52.95 -6.50 -17.99
C ALA A 1098 53.10 -5.45 -16.88
N LEU A 1099 53.88 -5.82 -15.85
CA LEU A 1099 54.32 -4.95 -14.79
C LEU A 1099 55.06 -3.77 -15.42
N LEU A 1100 54.36 -2.65 -15.60
CA LEU A 1100 55.02 -1.34 -15.60
C LEU A 1100 55.70 -1.15 -14.22
N PRO A 1101 56.86 -0.48 -14.17
CA PRO A 1101 57.97 -0.84 -13.29
C PRO A 1101 57.60 -0.73 -11.80
N PRO A 1102 57.81 -1.80 -11.00
CA PRO A 1102 57.58 -1.76 -9.56
C PRO A 1102 58.83 -1.26 -8.81
N TYR A 1103 58.67 -0.25 -7.95
CA TYR A 1103 59.74 0.22 -7.07
C TYR A 1103 59.88 -0.69 -5.83
N LYS A 1104 60.83 -1.64 -5.95
CA LYS A 1104 61.61 -2.35 -4.93
C LYS A 1104 61.21 -2.26 -3.44
N LYS A 1105 60.96 -3.42 -2.80
CA LYS A 1105 61.83 -3.99 -1.73
C LYS A 1105 61.48 -5.45 -1.40
N ARG A 1106 62.54 -6.23 -1.19
CA ARG A 1106 62.66 -7.71 -1.07
C ARG A 1106 62.34 -8.26 0.34
N LYS A 1107 61.88 -9.53 0.43
CA LYS A 1107 62.47 -10.72 1.14
C LYS A 1107 61.38 -11.82 1.33
N ARG A 1108 61.56 -13.03 0.74
CA ARG A 1108 61.92 -14.34 1.36
C ARG A 1108 60.84 -14.90 2.32
N SER A 1109 60.37 -16.16 2.37
CA SER A 1109 60.64 -17.48 1.76
C SER A 1109 59.84 -18.51 2.62
N PHE A 1110 59.12 -19.52 2.10
CA PHE A 1110 59.35 -21.00 2.23
C PHE A 1110 57.97 -21.72 2.22
N SER A 1111 57.71 -22.63 1.25
CA SER A 1111 57.43 -24.10 1.36
C SER A 1111 56.26 -24.54 2.27
N GLY A 1112 55.40 -25.52 1.99
CA GLY A 1112 55.29 -26.58 0.97
C GLY A 1112 53.91 -27.28 1.15
N SER A 1113 53.34 -27.83 0.08
CA SER A 1113 53.17 -29.29 -0.17
C SER A 1113 51.95 -29.90 0.56
N GLU A 1114 50.93 -30.34 -0.19
CA GLU A 1114 50.60 -31.78 -0.38
C GLU A 1114 49.69 -32.26 0.78
N ASP A 1115 48.56 -32.97 0.63
CA ASP A 1115 48.21 -34.00 -0.33
C ASP A 1115 46.76 -34.49 -0.04
N ILE A 1116 46.02 -34.78 -1.13
CA ILE A 1116 45.35 -36.06 -1.42
C ILE A 1116 44.24 -36.56 -0.45
N GLU A 1117 42.97 -36.45 -0.85
CA GLU A 1117 42.14 -37.44 -1.58
C GLU A 1117 41.35 -38.42 -0.67
N MET A 1118 40.27 -38.90 -1.29
CA MET A 1118 39.50 -40.12 -1.05
C MET A 1118 38.26 -39.97 -0.16
N GLU A 1119 37.10 -39.68 -0.76
CA GLU A 1119 36.24 -40.56 -1.59
C GLU A 1119 35.67 -41.78 -0.86
N ASN A 1120 34.33 -41.88 -1.00
CA ASN A 1120 33.59 -43.09 -1.31
C ASN A 1120 33.27 -44.10 -0.19
N GLN A 1121 31.99 -44.15 0.16
CA GLN A 1121 31.05 -45.28 -0.05
C GLN A 1121 29.91 -45.14 0.97
N ARG A 1122 28.71 -44.63 0.61
CA ARG A 1122 27.60 -45.35 -0.07
C ARG A 1122 27.56 -46.84 0.30
N LEU A 1123 26.46 -47.29 0.90
CA LEU A 1123 25.58 -48.34 0.35
C LEU A 1123 24.44 -48.76 1.31
N ASN A 1124 23.24 -48.84 0.71
CA ASN A 1124 22.14 -49.78 0.98
C ASN A 1124 21.36 -49.63 2.29
N ILE A 1125 20.15 -49.06 2.32
CA ILE A 1125 18.89 -49.37 1.58
C ILE A 1125 18.57 -50.86 1.56
N SER A 1126 17.63 -51.26 2.42
CA SER A 1126 16.60 -52.29 2.23
C SER A 1126 15.88 -52.48 3.58
N LYS A 1127 14.61 -52.86 3.75
CA LYS A 1127 13.49 -53.17 2.86
C LYS A 1127 12.26 -53.39 3.78
N THR A 1128 11.10 -52.87 3.36
CA THR A 1128 9.77 -53.53 3.27
C THR A 1128 8.97 -54.04 4.49
N LYS A 1129 7.64 -53.83 4.34
CA LYS A 1129 6.42 -54.58 4.78
C LYS A 1129 5.52 -53.76 5.73
N GLN A 1130 4.33 -53.24 5.40
CA GLN A 1130 3.07 -53.68 4.72
C GLN A 1130 2.14 -54.64 5.51
N GLY A 1131 0.85 -54.27 5.57
CA GLY A 1131 -0.35 -55.00 6.05
C GLY A 1131 -0.84 -54.54 7.44
N ASP A 1132 -2.11 -54.28 7.80
CA ASP A 1132 -3.44 -54.40 7.17
C ASP A 1132 -4.45 -53.51 7.95
N VAL A 1133 -5.63 -53.25 7.36
CA VAL A 1133 -6.78 -52.40 7.77
C VAL A 1133 -8.05 -53.18 7.36
N PRO A 1134 -9.33 -52.86 7.72
CA PRO A 1134 -10.01 -52.29 8.91
C PRO A 1134 -11.14 -53.22 9.46
N GLU A 1135 -11.82 -52.88 10.57
CA GLU A 1135 -13.27 -53.23 10.68
C GLU A 1135 -14.12 -52.36 11.62
N LYS A 1136 -15.22 -51.90 11.02
CA LYS A 1136 -16.58 -51.48 11.42
C LYS A 1136 -17.00 -50.98 12.82
N ILE A 1137 -17.93 -50.04 12.70
CA ILE A 1137 -18.67 -49.22 13.67
C ILE A 1137 -20.07 -49.82 13.87
N SER A 1138 -20.58 -49.81 15.09
CA SER A 1138 -22.00 -50.01 15.43
C SER A 1138 -22.58 -48.73 16.05
N GLN A 1139 -23.65 -48.23 15.45
CA GLN A 1139 -24.55 -47.19 15.97
C GLN A 1139 -25.70 -47.88 16.71
N ALA A 1140 -26.10 -47.35 17.88
CA ALA A 1140 -27.50 -47.22 18.31
C ALA A 1140 -27.57 -46.68 19.76
N ASP A 1141 -28.58 -45.86 20.00
CA ASP A 1141 -29.23 -45.58 21.29
C ASP A 1141 -28.55 -44.63 22.28
N THR A 1142 -28.85 -43.34 22.15
CA THR A 1142 -29.15 -42.44 23.28
C THR A 1142 -29.84 -41.18 22.75
N ALA A 1143 -31.14 -41.32 22.46
CA ALA A 1143 -32.07 -40.21 22.43
C ALA A 1143 -32.58 -39.95 23.87
N TYR A 1144 -33.19 -38.77 24.11
CA TYR A 1144 -33.84 -38.31 25.35
C TYR A 1144 -32.98 -37.55 26.37
N LEU A 1145 -32.50 -36.36 26.00
CA LEU A 1145 -32.48 -35.19 26.90
C LEU A 1145 -32.76 -33.93 26.07
N THR A 1146 -34.00 -33.44 26.16
CA THR A 1146 -34.55 -32.29 25.43
C THR A 1146 -34.49 -31.00 26.26
N SER A 1147 -34.19 -29.89 25.56
CA SER A 1147 -34.44 -28.45 25.87
C SER A 1147 -33.68 -27.79 27.03
N PRO A 1148 -32.76 -26.84 26.70
CA PRO A 1148 -33.06 -25.41 26.82
C PRO A 1148 -32.85 -24.67 25.49
N SER A 1149 -33.95 -24.16 24.94
CA SER A 1149 -34.15 -23.83 23.52
C SER A 1149 -33.77 -22.41 23.09
N LEU A 1150 -32.74 -21.77 23.66
CA LEU A 1150 -32.31 -20.42 23.21
C LEU A 1150 -30.80 -20.25 22.96
N LEU A 1151 -29.97 -21.27 23.21
CA LEU A 1151 -28.56 -21.30 22.80
C LEU A 1151 -28.34 -22.49 21.88
N GLN A 1152 -29.09 -22.54 20.78
CA GLN A 1152 -28.75 -23.44 19.68
C GLN A 1152 -27.39 -22.99 19.16
N ARG A 1153 -26.35 -23.83 19.32
CA ARG A 1153 -25.05 -23.62 18.68
C ARG A 1153 -25.32 -23.34 17.21
N ARG A 1154 -25.17 -22.08 16.79
CA ARG A 1154 -25.30 -21.65 15.41
C ARG A 1154 -24.36 -22.51 14.56
N SER A 1155 -24.93 -23.31 13.67
CA SER A 1155 -24.16 -24.26 12.86
C SER A 1155 -23.29 -23.53 11.84
N HIS A 1156 -23.70 -22.33 11.45
CA HIS A 1156 -23.11 -21.52 10.40
C HIS A 1156 -22.82 -20.11 10.92
N GLN A 1157 -21.72 -19.54 10.48
CA GLN A 1157 -21.30 -18.24 10.96
C GLN A 1157 -21.79 -17.12 10.04
N VAL A 1158 -21.82 -17.37 8.73
CA VAL A 1158 -22.26 -16.42 7.70
C VAL A 1158 -23.27 -17.05 6.74
N PHE A 1159 -24.44 -16.42 6.60
CA PHE A 1159 -25.34 -16.63 5.47
C PHE A 1159 -25.00 -15.65 4.36
N LEU A 1160 -24.83 -16.12 3.12
CA LEU A 1160 -24.52 -15.30 1.96
C LEU A 1160 -25.70 -15.32 0.98
N SER A 1161 -26.41 -14.20 0.84
CA SER A 1161 -27.47 -14.02 -0.15
C SER A 1161 -26.97 -13.22 -1.33
N PHE A 1162 -27.21 -13.72 -2.54
CA PHE A 1162 -26.81 -13.07 -3.79
C PHE A 1162 -27.68 -13.58 -4.93
N SER A 1163 -27.85 -12.76 -5.95
CA SER A 1163 -28.50 -13.15 -7.19
C SER A 1163 -27.48 -13.78 -8.16
N GLU A 1164 -27.98 -14.58 -9.10
CA GLU A 1164 -27.15 -15.35 -10.05
C GLU A 1164 -26.29 -14.46 -10.98
N ASP A 1165 -26.65 -13.19 -11.12
CA ASP A 1165 -25.90 -12.19 -11.89
C ASP A 1165 -24.57 -11.78 -11.22
N VAL A 1166 -24.39 -12.06 -9.92
CA VAL A 1166 -23.11 -11.88 -9.24
C VAL A 1166 -22.12 -12.94 -9.77
N PRO A 1167 -20.95 -12.55 -10.32
CA PRO A 1167 -20.04 -13.51 -10.91
C PRO A 1167 -19.59 -14.59 -9.92
N ARG A 1168 -19.64 -15.85 -10.36
CA ARG A 1168 -19.22 -17.00 -9.54
C ARG A 1168 -17.82 -16.86 -8.96
N TYR A 1169 -16.87 -16.26 -9.69
CA TYR A 1169 -15.52 -16.03 -9.19
C TYR A 1169 -15.49 -15.08 -7.99
N PHE A 1170 -16.34 -14.04 -7.99
CA PHE A 1170 -16.42 -13.06 -6.90
C PHE A 1170 -16.94 -13.73 -5.63
N VAL A 1171 -18.06 -14.45 -5.77
CA VAL A 1171 -18.67 -15.24 -4.69
C VAL A 1171 -17.70 -16.31 -4.18
N SER A 1172 -17.06 -17.06 -5.08
CA SER A 1172 -16.10 -18.10 -4.74
C SER A 1172 -14.88 -17.54 -4.01
N TYR A 1173 -14.35 -16.38 -4.45
CA TYR A 1173 -13.22 -15.75 -3.81
C TYR A 1173 -13.56 -15.22 -2.41
N LEU A 1174 -14.73 -14.60 -2.24
CA LEU A 1174 -15.24 -14.19 -0.93
C LEU A 1174 -15.40 -15.39 0.01
N ILE A 1175 -16.07 -16.45 -0.45
CA ILE A 1175 -16.24 -17.69 0.32
C ILE A 1175 -14.88 -18.29 0.68
N LYS A 1176 -13.94 -18.35 -0.27
CA LYS A 1176 -12.59 -18.89 -0.05
C LYS A 1176 -11.84 -18.08 1.00
N LYS A 1177 -11.89 -16.75 0.95
CA LYS A 1177 -11.23 -15.87 1.93
C LYS A 1177 -11.88 -15.96 3.32
N LEU A 1178 -13.22 -16.03 3.41
CA LEU A 1178 -13.91 -16.26 4.68
C LEU A 1178 -13.55 -17.63 5.29
N LYS A 1179 -13.56 -18.70 4.48
CA LYS A 1179 -13.13 -20.03 4.92
C LYS A 1179 -11.65 -20.08 5.32
N TRP A 1180 -10.80 -19.29 4.66
CA TRP A 1180 -9.37 -19.23 4.97
C TRP A 1180 -9.08 -18.65 6.36
N ILE A 1181 -9.94 -17.77 6.86
CA ILE A 1181 -9.90 -17.27 8.25
C ILE A 1181 -10.77 -18.10 9.21
N GLY A 1182 -11.22 -19.29 8.79
CA GLY A 1182 -11.98 -20.22 9.64
C GLY A 1182 -13.50 -20.00 9.68
N ILE A 1183 -14.05 -19.07 8.90
CA ILE A 1183 -15.49 -18.74 8.95
C ILE A 1183 -16.32 -19.70 8.11
N THR A 1184 -17.36 -20.31 8.71
CA THR A 1184 -18.32 -21.16 7.99
C THR A 1184 -19.36 -20.34 7.24
N VAL A 1185 -19.53 -20.62 5.94
CA VAL A 1185 -20.42 -19.87 5.03
C VAL A 1185 -21.46 -20.81 4.43
N VAL A 1186 -22.74 -20.42 4.51
CA VAL A 1186 -23.89 -21.06 3.85
C VAL A 1186 -24.57 -20.09 2.89
N TYR A 1187 -25.19 -20.58 1.82
CA TYR A 1187 -25.93 -19.78 0.84
C TYR A 1187 -26.92 -20.67 0.10
N SER A 1188 -28.00 -20.10 -0.44
CA SER A 1188 -29.11 -20.84 -1.07
C SER A 1188 -28.79 -21.47 -2.44
N GLY A 1189 -27.53 -21.41 -2.88
CA GLY A 1189 -27.04 -21.96 -4.15
C GLY A 1189 -26.78 -23.46 -4.06
N PHE A 1190 -26.90 -24.16 -5.20
CA PHE A 1190 -26.80 -25.62 -5.39
C PHE A 1190 -25.69 -26.31 -4.57
N MET A 1191 -25.98 -26.65 -3.32
CA MET A 1191 -25.20 -27.60 -2.53
C MET A 1191 -25.63 -29.00 -2.95
N GLY A 1192 -24.74 -29.76 -3.60
CA GLY A 1192 -25.00 -31.17 -3.92
C GLY A 1192 -26.09 -31.46 -4.95
N GLY A 1193 -26.49 -30.47 -5.76
CA GLY A 1193 -27.45 -30.66 -6.85
C GLY A 1193 -28.92 -30.43 -6.50
N LYS A 1194 -29.26 -29.96 -5.29
CA LYS A 1194 -30.63 -29.55 -4.90
C LYS A 1194 -30.63 -28.09 -4.42
N SER A 1195 -31.65 -27.32 -4.84
CA SER A 1195 -31.92 -25.99 -4.26
C SER A 1195 -32.55 -26.17 -2.89
N MET A 1196 -32.14 -25.37 -1.90
CA MET A 1196 -32.82 -25.33 -0.61
C MET A 1196 -34.29 -24.93 -0.80
N SER A 1197 -35.16 -25.62 -0.08
CA SER A 1197 -36.54 -25.25 0.15
C SER A 1197 -36.64 -24.00 1.03
N ARG A 1198 -37.77 -23.30 1.02
CA ARG A 1198 -37.98 -22.10 1.84
C ARG A 1198 -37.72 -22.35 3.34
N PRO A 1199 -38.18 -23.46 3.96
CA PRO A 1199 -37.85 -23.77 5.36
C PRO A 1199 -36.35 -23.95 5.62
N GLU A 1200 -35.61 -24.59 4.70
CA GLU A 1200 -34.16 -24.78 4.84
C GLU A 1200 -33.41 -23.44 4.74
N VAL A 1201 -33.85 -22.53 3.87
CA VAL A 1201 -33.30 -21.17 3.78
C VAL A 1201 -33.56 -20.39 5.08
N THR A 1202 -34.80 -20.43 5.59
CA THR A 1202 -35.15 -19.81 6.87
C THR A 1202 -34.27 -20.37 7.99
N GLN A 1203 -34.15 -21.69 8.10
CA GLN A 1203 -33.27 -22.34 9.08
C GLN A 1203 -31.81 -21.91 8.93
N ALA A 1204 -31.28 -21.85 7.70
CA ALA A 1204 -29.90 -21.42 7.46
C ALA A 1204 -29.63 -19.96 7.85
N ILE A 1205 -30.62 -19.07 7.68
CA ILE A 1205 -30.56 -17.67 8.13
C ILE A 1205 -30.61 -17.62 9.66
N GLU A 1206 -31.51 -18.37 10.29
CA GLU A 1206 -31.67 -18.44 11.74
C GLU A 1206 -30.42 -19.01 12.44
N GLU A 1207 -29.79 -20.01 11.80
CA GLU A 1207 -28.55 -20.62 12.25
C GLU A 1207 -27.30 -19.79 11.93
N SER A 1208 -27.42 -18.65 11.24
CA SER A 1208 -26.30 -17.76 10.88
C SER A 1208 -26.23 -16.50 11.74
N SER A 1209 -25.02 -16.21 12.24
CA SER A 1209 -24.76 -15.00 13.04
C SER A 1209 -24.70 -13.71 12.20
N ILE A 1210 -24.19 -13.81 10.98
CA ILE A 1210 -24.04 -12.69 10.05
C ILE A 1210 -24.70 -13.06 8.73
N SER A 1211 -25.44 -12.12 8.14
CA SER A 1211 -26.00 -12.25 6.79
C SER A 1211 -25.33 -11.24 5.86
N VAL A 1212 -24.49 -11.72 4.94
CA VAL A 1212 -23.87 -10.90 3.89
C VAL A 1212 -24.80 -10.90 2.68
N VAL A 1213 -25.26 -9.72 2.26
CA VAL A 1213 -26.21 -9.57 1.14
C VAL A 1213 -25.53 -8.85 0.00
N ILE A 1214 -25.30 -9.55 -1.11
CA ILE A 1214 -24.71 -8.97 -2.32
C ILE A 1214 -25.84 -8.43 -3.20
N LEU A 1215 -26.12 -7.14 -3.05
CA LEU A 1215 -27.09 -6.41 -3.87
C LEU A 1215 -26.48 -6.13 -5.23
N SER A 1216 -27.09 -6.72 -6.26
CA SER A 1216 -26.73 -6.59 -7.65
C SER A 1216 -27.94 -6.10 -8.46
N LYS A 1217 -27.74 -5.84 -9.76
CA LYS A 1217 -28.81 -5.27 -10.60
C LYS A 1217 -30.02 -6.21 -10.68
N ASP A 1218 -29.84 -7.53 -10.66
CA ASP A 1218 -30.94 -8.49 -10.75
C ASP A 1218 -31.44 -9.04 -9.41
N TYR A 1219 -30.88 -8.57 -8.30
CA TYR A 1219 -31.32 -9.00 -6.97
C TYR A 1219 -32.83 -8.79 -6.76
N VAL A 1220 -33.36 -7.65 -7.22
CA VAL A 1220 -34.79 -7.30 -7.15
C VAL A 1220 -35.66 -8.00 -8.20
N SER A 1221 -35.05 -8.60 -9.22
CA SER A 1221 -35.75 -9.36 -10.26
C SER A 1221 -36.02 -10.80 -9.79
N SER A 1222 -35.25 -11.30 -8.83
CA SER A 1222 -35.41 -12.61 -8.22
C SER A 1222 -36.34 -12.55 -7.01
N SER A 1223 -37.55 -13.10 -7.16
CA SER A 1223 -38.48 -13.26 -6.03
C SER A 1223 -37.89 -14.11 -4.91
N LYS A 1224 -37.01 -15.07 -5.23
CA LYS A 1224 -36.26 -15.87 -4.25
C LYS A 1224 -35.29 -15.00 -3.43
N CYS A 1225 -34.51 -14.13 -4.09
CA CYS A 1225 -33.58 -13.22 -3.38
C CYS A 1225 -34.33 -12.16 -2.56
N LEU A 1226 -35.47 -11.68 -3.05
CA LEU A 1226 -36.33 -10.77 -2.30
C LEU A 1226 -37.00 -11.45 -1.10
N ASP A 1227 -37.43 -12.70 -1.23
CA ASP A 1227 -37.94 -13.48 -0.11
C ASP A 1227 -36.82 -13.79 0.90
N GLU A 1228 -35.62 -14.15 0.45
CA GLU A 1228 -34.43 -14.28 1.31
C GLU A 1228 -34.14 -12.97 2.05
N LEU A 1229 -34.19 -11.84 1.36
CA LEU A 1229 -33.98 -10.52 1.98
C LEU A 1229 -35.08 -10.23 3.02
N VAL A 1230 -36.34 -10.57 2.74
CA VAL A 1230 -37.43 -10.42 3.71
C VAL A 1230 -37.17 -11.29 4.94
N GLU A 1231 -36.76 -12.54 4.79
CA GLU A 1231 -36.46 -13.41 5.94
C GLU A 1231 -35.21 -12.93 6.71
N ILE A 1232 -34.16 -12.46 6.03
CA ILE A 1232 -32.96 -11.87 6.65
C ILE A 1232 -33.32 -10.63 7.49
N ILE A 1233 -34.13 -9.73 6.92
CA ILE A 1233 -34.53 -8.49 7.60
C ILE A 1233 -35.48 -8.81 8.77
N ARG A 1234 -36.44 -9.70 8.56
CA ARG A 1234 -37.32 -10.21 9.63
C ARG A 1234 -36.50 -10.82 10.76
N TRP A 1235 -35.55 -11.70 10.46
CA TRP A 1235 -34.70 -12.33 11.46
C TRP A 1235 -33.85 -11.31 12.20
N ARG A 1236 -33.32 -10.29 11.52
CA ARG A 1236 -32.59 -9.19 12.15
C ARG A 1236 -33.50 -8.34 13.07
N GLU A 1237 -34.74 -8.11 12.69
CA GLU A 1237 -35.72 -7.37 13.49
C GLU A 1237 -36.16 -8.17 14.74
N GLU A 1238 -36.38 -9.48 14.59
CA GLU A 1238 -36.75 -10.40 15.68
C GLU A 1238 -35.56 -10.74 16.60
N ASN A 1239 -34.35 -10.84 16.04
CA ASN A 1239 -33.11 -11.17 16.73
C ASN A 1239 -32.04 -10.11 16.46
N LEU A 1240 -31.97 -9.11 17.34
CA LEU A 1240 -31.01 -7.99 17.30
C LEU A 1240 -29.52 -8.42 17.31
N GLY A 1241 -29.24 -9.72 17.53
CA GLY A 1241 -27.91 -10.31 17.41
C GLY A 1241 -27.49 -10.69 15.98
N ASN A 1242 -28.41 -10.78 15.00
CA ASN A 1242 -28.02 -11.00 13.62
C ASN A 1242 -27.49 -9.69 12.99
N ARG A 1243 -26.32 -9.77 12.34
CA ARG A 1243 -25.72 -8.62 11.64
C ARG A 1243 -25.90 -8.77 10.14
N VAL A 1244 -26.51 -7.78 9.50
CA VAL A 1244 -26.64 -7.74 8.02
C VAL A 1244 -25.58 -6.82 7.44
N MET A 1245 -24.83 -7.30 6.46
CA MET A 1245 -23.73 -6.57 5.80
C MET A 1245 -23.97 -6.51 4.28
N PRO A 1246 -24.42 -5.37 3.74
CA PRO A 1246 -24.66 -5.25 2.31
C PRO A 1246 -23.36 -5.03 1.52
N ILE A 1247 -23.26 -5.66 0.36
CA ILE A 1247 -22.27 -5.39 -0.69
C ILE A 1247 -23.03 -4.94 -1.92
N TYR A 1248 -22.82 -3.69 -2.35
CA TYR A 1248 -23.43 -3.16 -3.57
C TYR A 1248 -22.52 -3.49 -4.76
N TYR A 1249 -22.86 -4.57 -5.47
CA TYR A 1249 -22.10 -5.09 -6.59
C TYR A 1249 -22.48 -4.35 -7.89
N GLU A 1250 -21.52 -3.60 -8.45
CA GLU A 1250 -21.64 -2.73 -9.62
C GLU A 1250 -22.78 -1.70 -9.54
N MET A 1251 -23.25 -1.40 -8.32
CA MET A 1251 -24.33 -0.45 -8.04
C MET A 1251 -24.09 0.32 -6.72
N GLY A 1252 -24.86 1.37 -6.49
CA GLY A 1252 -24.91 2.10 -5.22
C GLY A 1252 -26.28 2.03 -4.54
N THR A 1253 -26.39 2.64 -3.35
CA THR A 1253 -27.64 2.74 -2.59
C THR A 1253 -28.77 3.42 -3.36
N SER A 1254 -28.43 4.44 -4.18
CA SER A 1254 -29.39 5.14 -5.04
C SER A 1254 -30.05 4.21 -6.07
N ASP A 1255 -29.29 3.25 -6.61
CA ASP A 1255 -29.81 2.32 -7.61
C ASP A 1255 -30.81 1.34 -6.99
N VAL A 1256 -30.52 0.85 -5.78
CA VAL A 1256 -31.44 -0.01 -5.02
C VAL A 1256 -32.73 0.74 -4.65
N MET A 1257 -32.64 2.04 -4.31
CA MET A 1257 -33.85 2.86 -4.10
C MET A 1257 -34.67 3.06 -5.38
N LYS A 1258 -34.02 3.25 -6.54
CA LYS A 1258 -34.73 3.33 -7.83
C LYS A 1258 -35.46 2.03 -8.13
N GLN A 1259 -34.82 0.89 -7.87
CA GLN A 1259 -35.43 -0.43 -8.03
C GLN A 1259 -36.62 -0.66 -7.07
N ALA A 1260 -36.49 -0.26 -5.81
CA ALA A 1260 -37.60 -0.30 -4.85
C ALA A 1260 -38.78 0.57 -5.31
N LYS A 1261 -38.52 1.75 -5.88
CA LYS A 1261 -39.56 2.58 -6.51
C LYS A 1261 -40.21 1.88 -7.71
N THR A 1262 -39.45 1.17 -8.54
CA THR A 1262 -40.02 0.40 -9.65
C THR A 1262 -40.97 -0.70 -9.18
N ILE A 1263 -40.64 -1.40 -8.09
CA ILE A 1263 -41.56 -2.37 -7.44
C ILE A 1263 -42.81 -1.63 -6.94
N GLY A 1264 -42.63 -0.47 -6.31
CA GLY A 1264 -43.75 0.38 -5.85
C GLY A 1264 -44.66 0.85 -6.98
N ASN A 1265 -44.10 1.24 -8.12
CA ASN A 1265 -44.88 1.68 -9.28
C ASN A 1265 -45.72 0.52 -9.85
N ARG A 1266 -45.16 -0.70 -9.95
CA ARG A 1266 -45.94 -1.90 -10.33
C ARG A 1266 -47.09 -2.17 -9.36
N LEU A 1267 -46.88 -1.90 -8.07
CA LEU A 1267 -47.90 -2.04 -7.03
C LEU A 1267 -49.05 -1.03 -7.24
N VAL A 1268 -48.73 0.21 -7.62
CA VAL A 1268 -49.71 1.27 -7.95
C VAL A 1268 -50.47 0.95 -9.23
N GLU A 1269 -49.77 0.59 -10.32
CA GLU A 1269 -50.39 0.29 -11.62
C GLU A 1269 -51.39 -0.86 -11.55
N THR A 1270 -51.14 -1.84 -10.68
CA THR A 1270 -51.94 -3.07 -10.67
C THR A 1270 -53.16 -3.00 -9.75
N TYR A 1271 -53.26 -2.07 -8.78
CA TYR A 1271 -54.15 -2.30 -7.62
C TYR A 1271 -55.01 -1.13 -7.11
N LEU A 1272 -55.78 -0.54 -8.02
CA LEU A 1272 -56.96 0.30 -7.71
C LEU A 1272 -58.10 -0.37 -6.88
N GLY A 1273 -57.87 -1.40 -6.04
CA GLY A 1273 -58.99 -1.88 -5.20
C GLY A 1273 -58.89 -3.15 -4.35
N LYS A 1274 -57.71 -3.64 -3.90
CA LYS A 1274 -57.68 -4.82 -2.99
C LYS A 1274 -56.69 -4.67 -1.84
N VAL A 1275 -57.22 -4.68 -0.62
CA VAL A 1275 -56.49 -4.58 0.67
C VAL A 1275 -56.08 -5.97 1.16
N VAL A 1276 -55.11 -6.59 0.49
CA VAL A 1276 -54.41 -7.78 1.02
C VAL A 1276 -52.94 -7.44 1.08
N GLU A 1277 -52.29 -7.74 2.21
CA GLU A 1277 -50.85 -7.52 2.39
C GLU A 1277 -50.08 -8.45 1.44
N LYS A 1278 -49.75 -7.95 0.25
CA LYS A 1278 -49.10 -8.72 -0.81
C LYS A 1278 -47.57 -8.67 -0.71
N PRO A 1279 -46.84 -9.66 -1.29
CA PRO A 1279 -45.38 -9.79 -1.16
C PRO A 1279 -44.60 -8.53 -1.55
N GLU A 1280 -45.08 -7.77 -2.54
CA GLU A 1280 -44.40 -6.59 -3.07
C GLU A 1280 -44.20 -5.49 -2.02
N LEU A 1281 -45.13 -5.34 -1.08
CA LEU A 1281 -44.99 -4.40 0.03
C LEU A 1281 -43.87 -4.82 1.00
N ARG A 1282 -43.74 -6.13 1.26
CA ARG A 1282 -42.69 -6.69 2.12
C ARG A 1282 -41.32 -6.53 1.46
N TRP A 1283 -41.23 -6.79 0.15
CA TRP A 1283 -40.01 -6.57 -0.63
C TRP A 1283 -39.57 -5.10 -0.63
N MET A 1284 -40.51 -4.16 -0.83
CA MET A 1284 -40.21 -2.73 -0.74
C MET A 1284 -39.69 -2.32 0.63
N ARG A 1285 -40.30 -2.81 1.72
CA ARG A 1285 -39.82 -2.55 3.10
C ARG A 1285 -38.42 -3.10 3.31
N ALA A 1286 -38.16 -4.34 2.88
CA ALA A 1286 -36.85 -4.97 3.04
C ALA A 1286 -35.75 -4.25 2.24
N LEU A 1287 -36.06 -3.79 1.01
CA LEU A 1287 -35.15 -2.98 0.20
C LEU A 1287 -34.91 -1.58 0.79
N ALA A 1288 -35.95 -0.92 1.30
CA ALA A 1288 -35.80 0.36 1.97
C ALA A 1288 -34.96 0.23 3.26
N TYR A 1289 -35.12 -0.88 3.99
CA TYR A 1289 -34.35 -1.17 5.18
C TYR A 1289 -32.87 -1.39 4.85
N ILE A 1290 -32.56 -2.26 3.88
CA ILE A 1290 -31.16 -2.64 3.61
C ILE A 1290 -30.31 -1.47 3.11
N VAL A 1291 -30.91 -0.52 2.38
CA VAL A 1291 -30.23 0.68 1.90
C VAL A 1291 -29.75 1.60 3.03
N ASN A 1292 -30.40 1.54 4.20
CA ASN A 1292 -29.99 2.29 5.39
C ASN A 1292 -28.84 1.64 6.16
N ILE A 1293 -28.39 0.44 5.75
CA ILE A 1293 -27.25 -0.23 6.36
C ILE A 1293 -25.99 0.15 5.58
N VAL A 1294 -24.97 0.60 6.31
CA VAL A 1294 -23.64 0.89 5.76
C VAL A 1294 -23.04 -0.40 5.19
N GLY A 1295 -22.59 -0.34 3.94
CA GLY A 1295 -21.98 -1.45 3.22
C GLY A 1295 -20.97 -0.98 2.19
N GLU A 1296 -20.31 -1.93 1.55
CA GLU A 1296 -19.27 -1.65 0.55
C GLU A 1296 -19.86 -1.63 -0.86
N SER A 1297 -19.63 -0.56 -1.61
CA SER A 1297 -19.96 -0.54 -3.04
C SER A 1297 -18.73 -0.79 -3.89
N SER A 1298 -18.78 -1.83 -4.71
CA SER A 1298 -17.69 -2.16 -5.63
C SER A 1298 -17.43 -1.10 -6.71
N GLN A 1299 -18.32 -0.11 -6.89
CA GLN A 1299 -18.07 1.03 -7.77
C GLN A 1299 -16.92 1.92 -7.27
N TYR A 1300 -16.66 1.93 -5.96
CA TYR A 1300 -15.60 2.73 -5.35
C TYR A 1300 -14.26 1.98 -5.27
N TRP A 1301 -14.20 0.72 -5.70
CA TRP A 1301 -13.02 -0.13 -5.62
C TRP A 1301 -12.44 -0.41 -7.01
N VAL A 1302 -11.24 0.12 -7.27
CA VAL A 1302 -10.45 -0.21 -8.48
C VAL A 1302 -10.06 -1.69 -8.48
N ASP A 1303 -9.78 -2.23 -7.30
CA ASP A 1303 -9.42 -3.64 -7.10
C ASP A 1303 -10.46 -4.32 -6.19
N LYS A 1304 -11.33 -5.12 -6.80
CA LYS A 1304 -12.37 -5.88 -6.11
C LYS A 1304 -11.80 -6.94 -5.15
N ALA A 1305 -10.55 -7.38 -5.34
CA ALA A 1305 -9.90 -8.30 -4.41
C ALA A 1305 -9.61 -7.61 -3.07
N LYS A 1306 -9.14 -6.35 -3.09
CA LYS A 1306 -8.96 -5.55 -1.87
C LYS A 1306 -10.28 -5.23 -1.18
N MET A 1307 -11.35 -5.01 -1.94
CA MET A 1307 -12.70 -4.87 -1.37
C MET A 1307 -13.08 -6.14 -0.61
N ILE A 1308 -12.87 -7.33 -1.20
CA ILE A 1308 -13.15 -8.62 -0.54
C ILE A 1308 -12.28 -8.78 0.72
N GLU A 1309 -11.01 -8.42 0.68
CA GLU A 1309 -10.15 -8.46 1.88
C GLU A 1309 -10.67 -7.56 2.98
N LYS A 1310 -11.12 -6.35 2.64
CA LYS A 1310 -11.80 -5.46 3.60
C LYS A 1310 -13.10 -6.09 4.14
N THR A 1311 -13.95 -6.63 3.28
CA THR A 1311 -15.21 -7.29 3.68
C THR A 1311 -14.92 -8.45 4.65
N VAL A 1312 -13.91 -9.27 4.37
CA VAL A 1312 -13.50 -10.41 5.22
C VAL A 1312 -13.04 -9.93 6.59
N VAL A 1313 -12.26 -8.85 6.64
CA VAL A 1313 -11.87 -8.19 7.89
C VAL A 1313 -13.09 -7.66 8.65
N ASP A 1314 -14.03 -7.02 7.96
CA ASP A 1314 -15.23 -6.46 8.59
C ASP A 1314 -16.16 -7.57 9.13
N VAL A 1315 -16.33 -8.68 8.41
CA VAL A 1315 -17.08 -9.87 8.87
C VAL A 1315 -16.42 -10.48 10.11
N SER A 1316 -15.10 -10.69 10.07
CA SER A 1316 -14.33 -11.16 11.25
C SER A 1316 -14.51 -10.22 12.44
N ASN A 1317 -14.48 -8.90 12.20
CA ASN A 1317 -14.70 -7.91 13.25
C ASN A 1317 -16.09 -8.03 13.89
N GLN A 1318 -17.13 -8.19 13.08
CA GLN A 1318 -18.51 -8.38 13.56
C GLN A 1318 -18.69 -9.71 14.32
N MET A 1319 -18.05 -10.80 13.88
CA MET A 1319 -18.10 -12.08 14.60
C MET A 1319 -17.51 -11.97 16.00
N ASN A 1320 -16.34 -11.36 16.11
CA ASN A 1320 -15.67 -11.15 17.40
C ASN A 1320 -16.53 -10.29 18.36
N ILE A 1321 -17.27 -9.30 17.85
CA ILE A 1321 -18.21 -8.51 18.66
C ILE A 1321 -19.37 -9.39 19.16
N LEU A 1322 -19.91 -10.28 18.32
CA LEU A 1322 -21.00 -11.18 18.69
C LEU A 1322 -20.57 -12.21 19.74
N GLU A 1323 -19.40 -12.85 19.56
CA GLU A 1323 -18.86 -13.80 20.54
C GLU A 1323 -18.56 -13.12 21.89
N SER A 1324 -18.11 -11.86 21.86
CA SER A 1324 -17.91 -11.06 23.08
C SER A 1324 -19.23 -10.77 23.80
N ASN A 1325 -20.30 -10.47 23.05
CA ASN A 1325 -21.63 -10.22 23.60
C ASN A 1325 -22.28 -11.51 24.14
N GLU A 1326 -22.12 -12.64 23.45
CA GLU A 1326 -22.60 -13.95 23.91
C GLU A 1326 -21.88 -14.39 25.18
N ALA A 1327 -20.56 -14.21 25.28
CA ALA A 1327 -19.81 -14.47 26.51
C ALA A 1327 -20.30 -13.58 27.67
N GLY A 1328 -20.63 -12.32 27.39
CA GLY A 1328 -21.23 -11.41 28.37
C GLY A 1328 -22.61 -11.85 28.84
N LEU A 1329 -23.49 -12.30 27.93
CA LEU A 1329 -24.82 -12.83 28.27
C LEU A 1329 -24.74 -14.15 29.03
N LEU A 1330 -23.85 -15.06 28.63
CA LEU A 1330 -23.64 -16.32 29.35
C LEU A 1330 -23.15 -16.06 30.78
N PHE A 1331 -22.27 -15.07 30.96
CA PHE A 1331 -21.82 -14.62 32.27
C PHE A 1331 -22.97 -14.03 33.09
N ILE A 1332 -23.88 -13.26 32.47
CA ILE A 1332 -25.08 -12.74 33.14
C ILE A 1332 -26.02 -13.88 33.56
N TYR A 1333 -26.27 -14.87 32.70
CA TYR A 1333 -27.15 -16.02 33.03
C TYR A 1333 -26.55 -16.93 34.09
N GLN A 1334 -25.24 -17.20 34.03
CA GLN A 1334 -24.54 -17.92 35.11
C GLN A 1334 -24.60 -17.14 36.41
N GLU A 1335 -24.45 -15.81 36.38
CA GLU A 1335 -24.61 -14.99 37.59
C GLU A 1335 -26.06 -14.92 38.07
N GLU A 1336 -27.06 -14.95 37.19
CA GLU A 1336 -28.48 -15.08 37.55
C GLU A 1336 -28.78 -16.42 38.22
N GLU A 1337 -28.25 -17.52 37.67
CA GLU A 1337 -28.39 -18.86 38.24
C GLU A 1337 -27.63 -18.99 39.57
N ASN A 1338 -26.42 -18.44 39.65
CA ASN A 1338 -25.67 -18.32 40.91
C ASN A 1338 -26.45 -17.49 41.92
N MET A 1339 -27.13 -16.42 41.48
CA MET A 1339 -27.94 -15.56 42.35
C MET A 1339 -29.26 -16.24 42.79
N GLU A 1340 -29.90 -17.05 41.94
CA GLU A 1340 -31.06 -17.89 42.30
C GLU A 1340 -30.64 -19.00 43.28
N ASN A 1341 -29.52 -19.68 43.02
CA ASN A 1341 -28.96 -20.67 43.94
C ASN A 1341 -28.53 -20.03 45.26
N PHE A 1342 -27.94 -18.83 45.22
CA PHE A 1342 -27.60 -18.07 46.43
C PHE A 1342 -28.86 -17.66 47.20
N LYS A 1343 -29.89 -17.15 46.52
CA LYS A 1343 -31.19 -16.86 47.15
C LYS A 1343 -31.80 -18.09 47.80
N ARG A 1344 -31.76 -19.25 47.13
CA ARG A 1344 -32.21 -20.54 47.68
C ARG A 1344 -31.42 -20.93 48.91
N ASN A 1345 -30.09 -20.89 48.84
CA ASN A 1345 -29.21 -21.23 49.95
C ASN A 1345 -29.42 -20.29 51.15
N VAL A 1346 -29.59 -18.99 50.89
CA VAL A 1346 -29.93 -18.01 51.94
C VAL A 1346 -31.31 -18.29 52.53
N TYR A 1347 -32.31 -18.64 51.72
CA TYR A 1347 -33.64 -19.04 52.23
C TYR A 1347 -33.58 -20.32 53.08
N ASP A 1348 -32.80 -21.32 52.64
CA ASP A 1348 -32.61 -22.58 53.36
C ASP A 1348 -31.83 -22.38 54.67
N GLU A 1349 -30.77 -21.57 54.66
CA GLU A 1349 -30.06 -21.19 55.90
C GLU A 1349 -30.94 -20.32 56.82
N MET A 1350 -31.79 -19.45 56.28
CA MET A 1350 -32.70 -18.62 57.08
C MET A 1350 -33.84 -19.41 57.73
N ASN A 1351 -34.28 -20.52 57.13
CA ASN A 1351 -35.15 -21.47 57.84
C ASN A 1351 -34.42 -22.14 59.02
N GLY A 1352 -33.08 -22.18 59.00
CA GLY A 1352 -32.26 -22.66 60.11
C GLY A 1352 -31.91 -21.58 61.16
N VAL A 1353 -31.79 -20.31 60.77
CA VAL A 1353 -31.25 -19.25 61.63
C VAL A 1353 -32.34 -18.30 62.12
N ARG A 1354 -32.78 -18.55 63.36
CA ARG A 1354 -33.65 -17.65 64.13
C ARG A 1354 -32.99 -16.26 64.23
N ILE A 1355 -33.65 -15.25 63.66
CA ILE A 1355 -33.46 -13.82 63.93
C ILE A 1355 -32.26 -13.17 63.20
N ILE A 1356 -32.40 -12.91 61.90
CA ILE A 1356 -31.65 -11.82 61.23
C ILE A 1356 -32.65 -10.71 60.86
N PRO A 1357 -32.44 -9.45 61.27
CA PRO A 1357 -33.33 -8.34 60.94
C PRO A 1357 -33.41 -8.13 59.42
N ILE A 1358 -34.62 -8.10 58.87
CA ILE A 1358 -34.96 -7.92 57.44
C ILE A 1358 -34.16 -6.80 56.74
N TRP A 1359 -33.77 -5.74 57.44
CA TRP A 1359 -32.96 -4.65 56.87
C TRP A 1359 -31.56 -5.07 56.43
N HIS A 1360 -30.92 -6.06 57.07
CA HIS A 1360 -29.60 -6.55 56.65
C HIS A 1360 -29.70 -7.29 55.30
N VAL A 1361 -30.80 -7.99 55.05
CA VAL A 1361 -31.10 -8.65 53.77
C VAL A 1361 -31.26 -7.61 52.67
N TYR A 1362 -32.03 -6.55 52.93
CA TYR A 1362 -32.18 -5.45 51.97
C TYR A 1362 -30.86 -4.72 51.70
N ALA A 1363 -30.04 -4.49 52.73
CA ALA A 1363 -28.74 -3.85 52.57
C ALA A 1363 -27.79 -4.69 51.70
N PHE A 1364 -27.74 -6.00 51.92
CA PHE A 1364 -26.89 -6.91 51.14
C PHE A 1364 -27.38 -7.02 49.69
N LEU A 1365 -28.69 -7.15 49.47
CA LEU A 1365 -29.30 -7.09 48.15
C LEU A 1365 -29.00 -5.76 47.45
N LEU A 1366 -29.08 -4.61 48.15
CA LEU A 1366 -28.77 -3.30 47.59
C LEU A 1366 -27.30 -3.19 47.18
N ILE A 1367 -26.37 -3.63 48.04
CA ILE A 1367 -24.92 -3.59 47.74
C ILE A 1367 -24.60 -4.47 46.53
N TYR A 1368 -25.19 -5.66 46.46
CA TYR A 1368 -25.01 -6.56 45.32
C TYR A 1368 -25.63 -6.00 44.04
N LEU A 1369 -26.86 -5.45 44.10
CA LEU A 1369 -27.49 -4.76 42.96
C LEU A 1369 -26.64 -3.57 42.49
N PHE A 1370 -26.04 -2.83 43.42
CA PHE A 1370 -25.19 -1.68 43.12
C PHE A 1370 -23.89 -2.09 42.43
N LEU A 1371 -23.28 -3.20 42.86
CA LEU A 1371 -22.11 -3.80 42.18
C LEU A 1371 -22.48 -4.32 40.78
N LEU A 1372 -23.68 -4.89 40.62
CA LEU A 1372 -24.20 -5.37 39.34
C LEU A 1372 -24.46 -4.20 38.37
N ILE A 1373 -25.03 -3.09 38.85
CA ILE A 1373 -25.22 -1.84 38.07
C ILE A 1373 -23.87 -1.22 37.69
N LEU A 1374 -22.87 -1.26 38.58
CA LEU A 1374 -21.52 -0.79 38.29
C LEU A 1374 -20.84 -1.63 37.19
N LYS A 1375 -21.05 -2.96 37.17
CA LYS A 1375 -20.54 -3.84 36.10
C LYS A 1375 -21.36 -3.77 34.79
N SER A 1376 -22.68 -3.58 34.87
CA SER A 1376 -23.58 -3.62 33.70
C SER A 1376 -23.77 -2.30 32.96
N ARG A 1377 -23.21 -1.19 33.48
CA ARG A 1377 -23.20 0.12 32.77
C ARG A 1377 -22.65 0.04 31.34
N PHE A 1378 -21.92 -1.02 30.98
CA PHE A 1378 -21.48 -1.26 29.61
C PHE A 1378 -22.57 -1.73 28.64
N ILE A 1379 -23.64 -2.38 29.11
CA ILE A 1379 -24.66 -2.96 28.22
C ILE A 1379 -25.99 -2.21 28.34
N LEU A 1380 -26.31 -1.61 29.51
CA LEU A 1380 -27.55 -0.85 29.66
C LEU A 1380 -27.63 0.41 28.77
N ARG A 1381 -26.50 0.98 28.32
CA ARG A 1381 -26.54 2.15 27.44
C ARG A 1381 -27.18 1.83 26.09
N ASP A 1382 -26.93 0.64 25.55
CA ASP A 1382 -27.57 0.19 24.30
C ASP A 1382 -29.03 -0.26 24.52
N VAL A 1383 -29.42 -0.62 25.75
CA VAL A 1383 -30.83 -0.94 26.08
C VAL A 1383 -31.64 0.31 26.40
N ILE A 1384 -31.04 1.37 26.94
CA ILE A 1384 -31.74 2.65 27.16
C ILE A 1384 -31.82 3.47 25.87
N HIS A 1385 -30.87 3.30 24.95
CA HIS A 1385 -30.93 3.97 23.64
C HIS A 1385 -31.73 3.21 22.57
N LYS A 1386 -31.95 1.89 22.76
CA LYS A 1386 -32.96 1.10 22.03
C LYS A 1386 -34.33 1.31 22.64
#